data_AF-A0A0N0V1U5-F1
#
_entry.id   AF-A0A0N0V1U5-F1
#
_cell.length_a   1.000
_cell.length_b   1.000
_cell.length_c   1.000
_cell.angle_alpha   90.00
_cell.angle_beta   90.00
_cell.angle_gamma   90.00
#
_symmetry.space_group_name_H-M   'P 1'
#
loop_
_entity.id
_entity.type
_entity.pdbx_description
1 polymer ?
#
loop_
_entity_poly.entity_id
_entity_poly.type
_entity_poly.pdbx_seq_one_letter_code
_entity_poly.pdbx_strand_id
1 'polypeptide(L)'
;SVNAAPDITDIGDLIIAEDQSTGFIVFDVSDAESDFTQLTIVGFSSDTSLIPNENIMVNCSTIGCTVMIIPNTDKSGKALITLRVSDGYAISEDTFQITVEPGNDPPDITIDLTTGNPAIAAGAYHSLAVRGGHEVMAWGRNDIGQLGIGTSGEGTSQTFPNILSGLKNIIDLAAGENHSLALSDNGSVWAWGNNSHGQLGIGESGGGTEIDSPEKVLLLTDIIAIDGGYAHSLALQNNGTIWSWGSNTHGQLGIGKSGVETSESIPNLIQTLDNCVSIAAGYGHSVALKKDGTVWTWGFNSSGQLGDGTENNRNQPAIVPGLANIIAIAAGDYHTVALKNDGTVWTWGDNPFGQLGDDTTLMKNIPIRVLDISNVTSIAAGYVHTLALRNDGTVWAWGGNVYGQLGDNTTEMRTRPVKADLFPKAIAVEAGHYHSLVLKSDGSVWSFGANSFGQLGDGTLQGESLPLQVHGENNVGKLDIGIPYFIEEDSQTGAILFSISDEETPAEHLIVSASSSNLRLVPETAITLEGTGKIRSITVRPAKNQFGRATITIKVSDGLSSATDSFTLWINEVNDSPQVSDIGYQSIDEDTPSVDIPFSISDMETPADYLLVSANSSNKELIPNSNILISGTGANRTIKLIPADNMYGIATITIEVSDGIAVVSDTFTVRVKDVNDPPVISDINDQITDEDTPTNTIQFVVTDMETPAGNLMMTALTSDPTKVPVSNILIEGTDMNRTVKITPLPDQNGTVQITLQVSDGTLNAQKSFELYIEPVDDAPRLSEIANQETYEYVTTIPISFTVTDAETPSEDLVLMGTSSDTLIVTNEKITFGGEGENRTVIISPEENQFGTTDITVAVSDGNNTVVKTFSLTVNPQRDWDVIDSIISYSDLEDIWGRSANDIYAVGNGGAIFHYNGIAWSKVVTTYDDDFNAIWGDVGMVYVVGNNGVVLQYNGYSWSKMFTGTTEHLYGVWGNGRSVFAVGTYGTILKYNGVSWTEMSSSTTTTLLDVWGNENKMFAAGNGGLVLIYNGYDWQPMTKVTAYSIRGVWGSSENDVFAVGDGGTIIHYDGTNWIEMERGRFSSLKGIWGLSGNKVYAAGLQGTIVNYDGTQWTETESGVAYPLMGIWGASITDIYVVGENGTILRRSTGQISGKITTTITGGNAIVVGASVTIQETGQQTTTDANGRYHFDNVPIGAYTVIVTSEYFRNMTIEDVRVPGGEVAIPDIALSELKTGLYSQAELDNAVYKERIKYDPNADGVVSVENIIYFLQWLTEMP
;
A
#
# COMPACT_ATOMS: atom_id res chain seq x y z
N SER A 1 14.40 -103.84 -35.44
CA SER A 1 13.22 -103.50 -34.63
C SER A 1 12.23 -102.79 -35.54
N VAL A 2 10.93 -102.84 -35.23
CA VAL A 2 10.07 -101.71 -35.63
C VAL A 2 10.44 -100.60 -34.66
N ASN A 3 10.73 -99.40 -35.15
CA ASN A 3 11.02 -98.28 -34.27
C ASN A 3 9.74 -97.93 -33.50
N ALA A 4 9.79 -97.88 -32.18
CA ALA A 4 8.66 -97.37 -31.42
C ALA A 4 8.50 -95.85 -31.69
N ALA A 5 7.35 -95.30 -31.32
CA ALA A 5 7.26 -93.87 -31.10
C ALA A 5 7.65 -93.60 -29.64
N PRO A 6 8.35 -92.48 -29.33
CA PRO A 6 8.63 -92.09 -27.96
C PRO A 6 7.35 -91.98 -27.13
N ASP A 7 7.37 -92.40 -25.88
CA ASP A 7 6.24 -92.27 -24.95
C ASP A 7 6.36 -90.97 -24.15
N ILE A 8 5.23 -90.31 -23.90
CA ILE A 8 5.14 -89.02 -23.19
C ILE A 8 4.12 -89.20 -22.07
N THR A 9 4.47 -88.83 -20.84
CA THR A 9 3.49 -88.84 -19.73
C THR A 9 2.50 -87.69 -19.87
N ASP A 10 1.20 -88.02 -19.83
CA ASP A 10 0.08 -87.06 -19.77
C ASP A 10 0.30 -86.02 -18.66
N ILE A 11 0.26 -84.75 -19.06
CA ILE A 11 0.46 -83.58 -18.18
C ILE A 11 -0.84 -83.17 -17.46
N GLY A 12 -2.00 -83.55 -18.00
CA GLY A 12 -3.32 -83.16 -17.51
C GLY A 12 -3.71 -81.71 -17.84
N ASP A 13 -5.02 -81.43 -17.78
CA ASP A 13 -5.56 -80.08 -17.99
C ASP A 13 -5.12 -79.12 -16.88
N LEU A 14 -4.83 -77.87 -17.26
CA LEU A 14 -4.27 -76.83 -16.40
C LEU A 14 -5.16 -75.57 -16.40
N ILE A 15 -5.10 -74.83 -15.30
CA ILE A 15 -5.71 -73.52 -15.13
C ILE A 15 -4.64 -72.54 -14.66
N ILE A 16 -4.49 -71.41 -15.35
CA ILE A 16 -3.56 -70.32 -15.04
C ILE A 16 -4.27 -68.98 -15.24
N ALA A 17 -3.77 -67.91 -14.61
CA ALA A 17 -4.18 -66.53 -14.92
C ALA A 17 -3.37 -65.99 -16.11
N GLU A 18 -3.89 -64.99 -16.84
CA GLU A 18 -3.22 -64.42 -18.04
C GLU A 18 -1.88 -63.72 -17.76
N ASP A 19 -1.62 -63.35 -16.50
CA ASP A 19 -0.35 -62.78 -16.03
C ASP A 19 0.57 -63.80 -15.31
N GLN A 20 0.26 -65.09 -15.38
CA GLN A 20 1.02 -66.13 -14.68
C GLN A 20 1.55 -67.20 -15.64
N SER A 21 2.86 -67.46 -15.59
CA SER A 21 3.42 -68.67 -16.18
C SER A 21 2.92 -69.91 -15.43
N THR A 22 2.88 -71.07 -16.10
CA THR A 22 2.63 -72.37 -15.45
C THR A 22 3.69 -72.77 -14.40
N GLY A 23 4.79 -72.02 -14.28
CA GLY A 23 6.04 -72.52 -13.70
C GLY A 23 6.64 -73.64 -14.55
N PHE A 24 7.67 -74.32 -14.02
CA PHE A 24 8.23 -75.51 -14.66
C PHE A 24 7.43 -76.76 -14.29
N ILE A 25 6.61 -77.24 -15.23
CA ILE A 25 5.91 -78.52 -15.10
C ILE A 25 6.85 -79.63 -15.54
N VAL A 26 7.12 -80.58 -14.65
CA VAL A 26 7.96 -81.75 -14.95
C VAL A 26 7.12 -82.82 -15.65
N PHE A 27 7.64 -83.37 -16.75
CA PHE A 27 7.06 -84.51 -17.45
C PHE A 27 8.16 -85.48 -17.89
N ASP A 28 7.82 -86.77 -18.00
CA ASP A 28 8.75 -87.80 -18.44
C ASP A 28 8.54 -88.11 -19.93
N VAL A 29 9.67 -88.31 -20.62
CA VAL A 29 9.71 -88.76 -22.01
C VAL A 29 10.65 -89.95 -22.07
N SER A 30 10.18 -91.06 -22.65
CA SER A 30 10.98 -92.28 -22.75
C SER A 30 10.89 -92.88 -24.14
N ASP A 31 12.02 -93.25 -24.72
CA ASP A 31 12.10 -94.01 -25.96
C ASP A 31 12.93 -95.26 -25.71
N ALA A 32 12.53 -96.39 -26.30
CA ALA A 32 13.19 -97.68 -26.06
C ALA A 32 14.45 -97.87 -26.94
N GLU A 33 14.59 -97.05 -27.99
CA GLU A 33 15.63 -97.17 -29.01
C GLU A 33 16.64 -96.00 -29.02
N SER A 34 16.26 -94.81 -28.55
CA SER A 34 17.01 -93.55 -28.64
C SER A 34 17.44 -93.02 -27.27
N ASP A 35 18.62 -92.38 -27.20
CA ASP A 35 18.97 -91.59 -26.02
C ASP A 35 18.21 -90.26 -26.02
N PHE A 36 17.90 -89.77 -24.82
CA PHE A 36 17.12 -88.55 -24.60
C PHE A 36 17.77 -87.29 -25.21
N THR A 37 19.10 -87.30 -25.38
CA THR A 37 19.85 -86.25 -26.11
C THR A 37 19.62 -86.23 -27.63
N GLN A 38 18.91 -87.22 -28.17
CA GLN A 38 18.59 -87.38 -29.59
C GLN A 38 17.13 -87.07 -29.92
N LEU A 39 16.30 -86.79 -28.90
CA LEU A 39 14.89 -86.43 -29.06
C LEU A 39 14.75 -84.92 -29.32
N THR A 40 13.94 -84.57 -30.31
CA THR A 40 13.49 -83.20 -30.56
C THR A 40 12.08 -83.04 -29.99
N ILE A 41 11.89 -82.06 -29.11
CA ILE A 41 10.58 -81.75 -28.52
C ILE A 41 10.19 -80.31 -28.85
N VAL A 42 8.97 -80.12 -29.33
CA VAL A 42 8.40 -78.82 -29.68
C VAL A 42 6.95 -78.73 -29.22
N GLY A 43 6.57 -77.59 -28.64
CA GLY A 43 5.20 -77.29 -28.24
C GLY A 43 4.47 -76.45 -29.27
N PHE A 44 3.15 -76.67 -29.38
CA PHE A 44 2.25 -75.90 -30.23
C PHE A 44 0.97 -75.55 -29.48
N SER A 45 0.48 -74.33 -29.65
CA SER A 45 -0.86 -73.90 -29.20
C SER A 45 -1.88 -74.00 -30.33
N SER A 46 -3.11 -74.38 -30.01
CA SER A 46 -4.25 -74.26 -30.92
C SER A 46 -4.70 -72.82 -31.13
N ASP A 47 -4.35 -71.90 -30.22
CA ASP A 47 -4.59 -70.47 -30.33
C ASP A 47 -3.31 -69.70 -30.03
N THR A 48 -2.62 -69.28 -31.09
CA THR A 48 -1.36 -68.51 -30.99
C THR A 48 -1.59 -67.03 -30.68
N SER A 49 -2.83 -66.56 -30.60
CA SER A 49 -3.16 -65.21 -30.10
C SER A 49 -3.33 -65.20 -28.58
N LEU A 50 -3.73 -66.32 -27.99
CA LEU A 50 -3.77 -66.56 -26.54
C LEU A 50 -2.41 -67.02 -25.99
N ILE A 51 -1.76 -67.98 -26.65
CA ILE A 51 -0.46 -68.55 -26.24
C ILE A 51 0.43 -68.73 -27.48
N PRO A 52 1.39 -67.81 -27.76
CA PRO A 52 2.35 -67.97 -28.84
C PRO A 52 3.18 -69.26 -28.70
N ASN A 53 3.50 -69.92 -29.82
CA ASN A 53 4.31 -71.16 -29.79
C ASN A 53 5.71 -70.93 -29.18
N GLU A 54 6.27 -69.73 -29.36
CA GLU A 54 7.54 -69.30 -28.77
C GLU A 54 7.50 -69.14 -27.24
N ASN A 55 6.31 -68.97 -26.66
CA ASN A 55 6.11 -68.94 -25.20
C ASN A 55 5.91 -70.33 -24.58
N ILE A 56 5.95 -71.41 -25.38
CA ILE A 56 5.92 -72.81 -24.89
C ILE A 56 7.36 -73.31 -24.78
N MET A 57 8.01 -72.96 -23.68
CA MET A 57 9.41 -73.27 -23.42
C MET A 57 9.57 -74.69 -22.87
N VAL A 58 10.00 -75.62 -23.72
CA VAL A 58 10.39 -76.98 -23.32
C VAL A 58 11.90 -77.05 -23.08
N ASN A 59 12.32 -77.52 -21.90
CA ASN A 59 13.72 -77.71 -21.55
C ASN A 59 13.93 -79.11 -20.96
N CYS A 60 14.90 -79.85 -21.48
CA CYS A 60 15.06 -81.27 -21.19
C CYS A 60 16.51 -81.59 -20.85
N SER A 61 16.70 -82.31 -19.75
CA SER A 61 18.02 -82.67 -19.21
C SER A 61 18.08 -84.15 -18.78
N THR A 62 19.25 -84.64 -18.39
CA THR A 62 19.45 -86.04 -17.94
C THR A 62 18.71 -86.42 -16.65
N ILE A 63 17.90 -85.52 -16.08
CA ILE A 63 17.07 -85.74 -14.88
C ILE A 63 15.57 -85.52 -15.13
N GLY A 64 15.15 -85.28 -16.39
CA GLY A 64 13.74 -85.10 -16.78
C GLY A 64 13.53 -83.96 -17.80
N CYS A 65 12.33 -83.89 -18.36
CA CYS A 65 11.85 -82.73 -19.13
C CYS A 65 11.04 -81.79 -18.25
N THR A 66 11.08 -80.50 -18.58
CA THR A 66 10.16 -79.48 -18.08
C THR A 66 9.54 -78.70 -19.21
N VAL A 67 8.29 -78.28 -19.04
CA VAL A 67 7.63 -77.29 -19.88
C VAL A 67 7.19 -76.11 -19.03
N MET A 68 7.42 -74.90 -19.53
CA MET A 68 6.88 -73.66 -18.99
C MET A 68 6.10 -72.96 -20.10
N ILE A 69 4.88 -72.54 -19.80
CA ILE A 69 3.99 -71.88 -20.75
C ILE A 69 3.65 -70.50 -20.19
N ILE A 70 3.74 -69.48 -21.05
CA ILE A 70 3.43 -68.09 -20.73
C ILE A 70 2.33 -67.61 -21.71
N PRO A 71 1.09 -67.34 -21.25
CA PRO A 71 0.07 -66.72 -22.08
C PRO A 71 0.46 -65.28 -22.48
N ASN A 72 -0.22 -64.73 -23.48
CA ASN A 72 -0.16 -63.30 -23.75
C ASN A 72 -0.98 -62.55 -22.68
N THR A 73 -0.49 -61.37 -22.27
CA THR A 73 -1.21 -60.48 -21.36
C THR A 73 -2.56 -60.02 -21.94
N ASP A 74 -3.52 -59.76 -21.05
CA ASP A 74 -4.87 -59.30 -21.37
C ASP A 74 -5.63 -60.23 -22.33
N LYS A 75 -5.30 -61.53 -22.37
CA LYS A 75 -5.97 -62.57 -23.15
C LYS A 75 -6.42 -63.73 -22.25
N SER A 76 -7.72 -63.79 -21.96
CA SER A 76 -8.36 -64.94 -21.32
C SER A 76 -9.02 -65.87 -22.35
N GLY A 77 -9.13 -67.17 -22.04
CA GLY A 77 -9.69 -68.15 -22.95
C GLY A 77 -9.24 -69.60 -22.72
N LYS A 78 -9.32 -70.43 -23.77
CA LYS A 78 -8.90 -71.83 -23.73
C LYS A 78 -8.08 -72.20 -24.96
N ALA A 79 -6.90 -72.75 -24.74
CA ALA A 79 -6.04 -73.32 -25.78
C ALA A 79 -5.73 -74.78 -25.48
N LEU A 80 -5.63 -75.59 -26.53
CA LEU A 80 -5.02 -76.91 -26.47
C LEU A 80 -3.53 -76.75 -26.73
N ILE A 81 -2.70 -77.31 -25.85
CA ILE A 81 -1.25 -77.34 -26.00
C ILE A 81 -0.85 -78.76 -26.41
N THR A 82 -0.26 -78.90 -27.59
CA THR A 82 0.27 -80.16 -28.11
C THR A 82 1.78 -80.18 -27.97
N LEU A 83 2.31 -81.11 -27.17
CA LEU A 83 3.75 -81.41 -27.15
C LEU A 83 4.05 -82.53 -28.13
N ARG A 84 4.90 -82.26 -29.12
CA ARG A 84 5.34 -83.23 -30.11
C ARG A 84 6.78 -83.65 -29.83
N VAL A 85 7.00 -84.95 -29.70
CA VAL A 85 8.34 -85.56 -29.57
C VAL A 85 8.68 -86.36 -30.82
N SER A 86 9.92 -86.26 -31.29
CA SER A 86 10.44 -87.07 -32.39
C SER A 86 11.90 -87.45 -32.20
N ASP A 87 12.24 -88.68 -32.55
CA ASP A 87 13.60 -89.22 -32.65
C ASP A 87 14.19 -89.08 -34.07
N GLY A 88 13.46 -88.43 -34.99
CA GLY A 88 13.81 -88.29 -36.41
C GLY A 88 13.27 -89.39 -37.33
N TYR A 89 12.58 -90.41 -36.80
CA TYR A 89 11.98 -91.51 -37.58
C TYR A 89 10.49 -91.74 -37.26
N ALA A 90 10.10 -91.57 -36.00
CA ALA A 90 8.74 -91.64 -35.49
C ALA A 90 8.38 -90.34 -34.76
N ILE A 91 7.09 -90.14 -34.52
CA ILE A 91 6.54 -88.97 -33.83
C ILE A 91 5.48 -89.46 -32.86
N SER A 92 5.48 -88.90 -31.64
CA SER A 92 4.36 -88.94 -30.70
C SER A 92 3.92 -87.52 -30.36
N GLU A 93 2.65 -87.41 -29.99
CA GLU A 93 2.03 -86.16 -29.57
C GLU A 93 1.18 -86.45 -28.33
N ASP A 94 1.32 -85.62 -27.31
CA ASP A 94 0.34 -85.51 -26.22
C ASP A 94 -0.33 -84.13 -26.28
N THR A 95 -1.56 -84.01 -25.81
CA THR A 95 -2.33 -82.75 -25.87
C THR A 95 -3.24 -82.56 -24.66
N PHE A 96 -3.00 -81.49 -23.92
CA PHE A 96 -3.77 -81.07 -22.75
C PHE A 96 -4.36 -79.67 -22.97
N GLN A 97 -5.42 -79.33 -22.23
CA GLN A 97 -6.04 -78.01 -22.30
C GLN A 97 -5.45 -77.09 -21.22
N ILE A 98 -5.00 -75.89 -21.63
CA ILE A 98 -4.87 -74.75 -20.73
C ILE A 98 -6.16 -73.92 -20.78
N THR A 99 -6.74 -73.66 -19.61
CA THR A 99 -7.67 -72.54 -19.41
C THR A 99 -6.86 -71.38 -18.87
N VAL A 100 -6.83 -70.28 -19.63
CA VAL A 100 -6.35 -68.99 -19.14
C VAL A 100 -7.58 -68.27 -18.59
N GLU A 101 -7.70 -68.25 -17.26
CA GLU A 101 -8.69 -67.41 -16.60
C GLU A 101 -8.20 -65.96 -16.58
N PRO A 102 -9.10 -64.97 -16.54
CA PRO A 102 -8.68 -63.58 -16.42
C PRO A 102 -7.78 -63.36 -15.19
N GLY A 103 -6.86 -62.41 -15.32
CA GLY A 103 -6.12 -61.84 -14.22
C GLY A 103 -7.05 -61.13 -13.24
N ASN A 104 -6.48 -60.60 -12.16
CA ASN A 104 -7.19 -59.60 -11.38
C ASN A 104 -6.68 -58.23 -11.81
N ASP A 105 -7.19 -57.76 -12.93
CA ASP A 105 -6.74 -56.50 -13.50
C ASP A 105 -7.16 -55.31 -12.61
N PRO A 106 -6.51 -54.15 -12.73
CA PRO A 106 -7.00 -52.91 -12.14
C PRO A 106 -8.26 -52.42 -12.89
N PRO A 107 -9.36 -52.07 -12.21
CA PRO A 107 -10.51 -51.49 -12.87
C PRO A 107 -10.13 -50.17 -13.53
N ASP A 108 -10.60 -49.95 -14.75
CA ASP A 108 -10.35 -48.74 -15.53
C ASP A 108 -11.24 -47.57 -15.09
N ILE A 109 -10.70 -46.35 -15.12
CA ILE A 109 -11.42 -45.10 -14.86
C ILE A 109 -10.96 -44.03 -15.84
N THR A 110 -11.93 -43.28 -16.37
CA THR A 110 -11.68 -42.12 -17.22
C THR A 110 -12.63 -41.00 -16.85
N ILE A 111 -12.08 -39.85 -16.46
CA ILE A 111 -12.82 -38.62 -16.19
C ILE A 111 -13.07 -37.90 -17.52
N ASP A 112 -14.34 -37.60 -17.83
CA ASP A 112 -14.76 -36.99 -19.10
C ASP A 112 -14.62 -35.47 -19.03
N LEU A 113 -13.37 -35.01 -18.99
CA LEU A 113 -12.99 -33.60 -18.98
C LEU A 113 -12.15 -33.25 -20.22
N THR A 114 -12.46 -32.12 -20.84
CA THR A 114 -11.55 -31.44 -21.80
C THR A 114 -10.43 -30.65 -21.12
N THR A 115 -10.29 -30.81 -19.79
CA THR A 115 -9.51 -29.98 -18.87
C THR A 115 -8.79 -30.89 -17.88
N GLY A 116 -7.49 -31.12 -18.07
CA GLY A 116 -6.73 -32.05 -17.26
C GLY A 116 -6.01 -31.39 -16.07
N ASN A 117 -4.88 -31.99 -15.67
CA ASN A 117 -4.01 -31.46 -14.63
C ASN A 117 -2.74 -30.85 -15.26
N PRO A 118 -2.76 -29.57 -15.68
CA PRO A 118 -1.58 -28.93 -16.23
C PRO A 118 -0.54 -28.66 -15.14
N ALA A 119 0.69 -29.09 -15.38
CA ALA A 119 1.85 -28.86 -14.51
C ALA A 119 3.03 -28.36 -15.35
N ILE A 120 3.93 -27.63 -14.70
CA ILE A 120 5.22 -27.19 -15.24
C ILE A 120 6.29 -27.52 -14.19
N ALA A 121 7.54 -27.73 -14.63
CA ALA A 121 8.70 -27.83 -13.74
C ALA A 121 9.95 -27.31 -14.46
N ALA A 122 10.91 -26.77 -13.71
CA ALA A 122 12.14 -26.20 -14.26
C ALA A 122 13.37 -26.76 -13.54
N GLY A 123 14.25 -27.45 -14.28
CA GLY A 123 15.56 -27.85 -13.78
C GLY A 123 16.59 -26.75 -14.01
N ALA A 124 17.89 -27.07 -13.97
CA ALA A 124 18.92 -26.04 -14.13
C ALA A 124 18.96 -25.39 -15.52
N TYR A 125 18.76 -26.21 -16.55
CA TYR A 125 18.83 -25.80 -17.96
C TYR A 125 17.83 -26.55 -18.83
N HIS A 126 16.79 -27.13 -18.23
CA HIS A 126 15.70 -27.80 -18.92
C HIS A 126 14.37 -27.50 -18.24
N SER A 127 13.29 -27.76 -18.97
CA SER A 127 11.92 -27.40 -18.61
C SER A 127 11.01 -28.56 -18.99
N LEU A 128 10.03 -28.83 -18.14
CA LEU A 128 9.04 -29.88 -18.31
C LEU A 128 7.63 -29.29 -18.24
N ALA A 129 6.67 -29.91 -18.93
CA ALA A 129 5.25 -29.62 -18.75
C ALA A 129 4.37 -30.86 -18.96
N VAL A 130 3.22 -30.93 -18.29
CA VAL A 130 2.15 -31.90 -18.55
C VAL A 130 1.00 -31.20 -19.26
N ARG A 131 0.61 -31.68 -20.44
CA ARG A 131 -0.67 -31.34 -21.05
C ARG A 131 -1.74 -32.34 -20.62
N GLY A 132 -2.88 -31.78 -20.21
CA GLY A 132 -4.12 -32.54 -20.04
C GLY A 132 -4.06 -33.68 -19.01
N GLY A 133 -3.05 -33.76 -18.15
CA GLY A 133 -2.86 -34.87 -17.21
C GLY A 133 -2.28 -36.16 -17.82
N HIS A 134 -1.93 -36.19 -19.12
CA HIS A 134 -1.48 -37.43 -19.78
C HIS A 134 -0.20 -37.29 -20.60
N GLU A 135 0.04 -36.15 -21.27
CA GLU A 135 1.18 -35.96 -22.17
C GLU A 135 2.28 -35.15 -21.48
N VAL A 136 3.42 -35.77 -21.18
CA VAL A 136 4.62 -35.07 -20.70
C VAL A 136 5.41 -34.52 -21.89
N MET A 137 5.85 -33.27 -21.78
CA MET A 137 6.74 -32.61 -22.73
C MET A 137 7.99 -32.10 -22.02
N ALA A 138 9.13 -32.12 -22.71
CA ALA A 138 10.40 -31.59 -22.22
C ALA A 138 11.14 -30.77 -23.28
N TRP A 139 11.92 -29.77 -22.84
CA TRP A 139 12.80 -28.96 -23.68
C TRP A 139 13.98 -28.38 -22.87
N GLY A 140 14.97 -27.84 -23.57
CA GLY A 140 16.24 -27.37 -23.02
C GLY A 140 17.39 -28.38 -23.19
N ARG A 141 18.31 -28.38 -22.23
CA ARG A 141 19.54 -29.19 -22.21
C ARG A 141 19.24 -30.69 -22.17
N ASN A 142 19.97 -31.49 -22.94
CA ASN A 142 19.81 -32.96 -22.94
C ASN A 142 21.13 -33.76 -22.96
N ASP A 143 22.26 -33.12 -22.62
CA ASP A 143 23.60 -33.74 -22.69
C ASP A 143 23.69 -35.09 -21.95
N ILE A 144 22.85 -35.31 -20.95
CA ILE A 144 22.84 -36.47 -20.03
C ILE A 144 21.43 -37.05 -19.84
N GLY A 145 20.59 -36.93 -20.87
CA GLY A 145 19.29 -37.61 -20.99
C GLY A 145 18.12 -37.00 -20.22
N GLN A 146 18.29 -35.83 -19.59
CA GLN A 146 17.28 -35.22 -18.71
C GLN A 146 15.93 -34.86 -19.38
N LEU A 147 15.85 -34.85 -20.72
CA LEU A 147 14.58 -34.67 -21.44
C LEU A 147 13.77 -35.95 -21.62
N GLY A 148 14.35 -37.16 -21.45
CA GLY A 148 13.58 -38.42 -21.52
C GLY A 148 13.10 -38.80 -22.92
N ILE A 149 13.72 -38.26 -23.97
CA ILE A 149 13.29 -38.39 -25.38
C ILE A 149 13.92 -39.59 -26.12
N GLY A 150 14.47 -40.58 -25.40
CA GLY A 150 15.11 -41.77 -25.96
C GLY A 150 16.44 -41.51 -26.67
N THR A 151 17.07 -40.36 -26.41
CA THR A 151 18.42 -40.00 -26.84
C THR A 151 19.08 -39.07 -25.83
N SER A 152 20.42 -39.10 -25.73
CA SER A 152 21.25 -38.21 -24.91
C SER A 152 22.56 -37.85 -25.61
N GLY A 153 23.30 -36.89 -25.04
CA GLY A 153 24.63 -36.48 -25.50
C GLY A 153 24.68 -35.09 -26.15
N GLU A 154 25.91 -34.65 -26.48
CA GLU A 154 26.18 -33.31 -27.03
C GLU A 154 25.37 -33.04 -28.31
N GLY A 155 24.63 -31.93 -28.32
CA GLY A 155 23.81 -31.50 -29.46
C GLY A 155 22.41 -32.14 -29.54
N THR A 156 21.98 -32.89 -28.52
CA THR A 156 20.61 -33.43 -28.43
C THR A 156 19.59 -32.51 -27.73
N SER A 157 20.05 -31.37 -27.19
CA SER A 157 19.21 -30.33 -26.57
C SER A 157 18.13 -29.80 -27.52
N GLN A 158 16.96 -29.48 -26.98
CA GLN A 158 15.76 -29.09 -27.74
C GLN A 158 15.34 -27.65 -27.44
N THR A 159 15.10 -26.83 -28.47
CA THR A 159 14.71 -25.43 -28.30
C THR A 159 13.20 -25.19 -28.21
N PHE A 160 12.40 -26.25 -28.24
CA PHE A 160 10.93 -26.22 -28.14
C PHE A 160 10.42 -27.53 -27.50
N PRO A 161 9.18 -27.55 -26.96
CA PRO A 161 8.61 -28.73 -26.31
C PRO A 161 8.53 -29.97 -27.21
N ASN A 162 9.03 -31.11 -26.71
CA ASN A 162 8.95 -32.42 -27.35
C ASN A 162 8.22 -33.41 -26.42
N ILE A 163 7.29 -34.21 -26.96
CA ILE A 163 6.48 -35.18 -26.21
C ILE A 163 7.32 -36.42 -25.85
N LEU A 164 7.21 -36.88 -24.61
CA LEU A 164 7.81 -38.13 -24.12
C LEU A 164 6.86 -39.30 -24.33
N SER A 165 7.38 -40.44 -24.79
CA SER A 165 6.64 -41.69 -24.90
C SER A 165 6.76 -42.54 -23.64
N GLY A 166 5.71 -43.31 -23.31
CA GLY A 166 5.74 -44.33 -22.24
C GLY A 166 5.18 -43.87 -20.90
N LEU A 167 4.98 -42.57 -20.70
CA LEU A 167 4.28 -42.03 -19.53
C LEU A 167 2.77 -41.95 -19.78
N LYS A 168 1.99 -42.17 -18.73
CA LYS A 168 0.52 -42.06 -18.71
C LYS A 168 0.06 -41.50 -17.37
N ASN A 169 -1.05 -40.76 -17.41
CA ASN A 169 -1.76 -40.20 -16.26
C ASN A 169 -0.84 -39.48 -15.26
N ILE A 170 0.01 -38.59 -15.77
CA ILE A 170 0.97 -37.85 -14.94
C ILE A 170 0.27 -36.64 -14.32
N ILE A 171 0.30 -36.59 -12.99
CA ILE A 171 -0.34 -35.54 -12.18
C ILE A 171 0.64 -34.51 -11.61
N ASP A 172 1.94 -34.83 -11.60
CA ASP A 172 2.98 -33.94 -11.10
C ASP A 172 4.34 -34.20 -11.77
N LEU A 173 5.19 -33.18 -11.77
CA LEU A 173 6.53 -33.20 -12.35
C LEU A 173 7.51 -32.56 -11.37
N ALA A 174 8.72 -33.13 -11.27
CA ALA A 174 9.84 -32.46 -10.63
C ALA A 174 11.09 -32.54 -11.51
N ALA A 175 11.91 -31.49 -11.47
CA ALA A 175 13.14 -31.41 -12.26
C ALA A 175 14.29 -31.04 -11.32
N GLY A 176 15.19 -32.00 -11.05
CA GLY A 176 16.46 -31.71 -10.39
C GLY A 176 17.42 -31.00 -11.32
N GLU A 177 18.66 -30.76 -10.87
CA GLU A 177 19.64 -30.00 -11.69
C GLU A 177 19.85 -30.65 -13.08
N ASN A 178 19.90 -31.99 -13.11
CA ASN A 178 20.26 -32.76 -14.30
C ASN A 178 19.46 -34.08 -14.44
N HIS A 179 18.34 -34.22 -13.74
CA HIS A 179 17.43 -35.36 -13.83
C HIS A 179 15.98 -34.89 -13.68
N SER A 180 15.05 -35.76 -14.03
CA SER A 180 13.63 -35.45 -14.11
C SER A 180 12.83 -36.59 -13.51
N LEU A 181 11.72 -36.23 -12.86
CA LEU A 181 10.80 -37.12 -12.18
C LEU A 181 9.36 -36.83 -12.63
N ALA A 182 8.53 -37.86 -12.71
CA ALA A 182 7.09 -37.73 -12.96
C ALA A 182 6.29 -38.62 -11.99
N LEU A 183 5.17 -38.11 -11.51
CA LEU A 183 4.24 -38.81 -10.63
C LEU A 183 2.96 -39.18 -11.40
N SER A 184 2.65 -40.47 -11.50
CA SER A 184 1.35 -40.94 -11.98
C SER A 184 0.27 -40.80 -10.90
N ASP A 185 -0.98 -40.62 -11.32
CA ASP A 185 -2.20 -40.62 -10.49
C ASP A 185 -2.28 -41.77 -9.46
N ASN A 186 -1.84 -42.96 -9.84
CA ASN A 186 -1.79 -44.17 -9.01
C ASN A 186 -0.64 -44.20 -7.98
N GLY A 187 0.10 -43.09 -7.84
CA GLY A 187 1.22 -42.97 -6.91
C GLY A 187 2.52 -43.64 -7.37
N SER A 188 2.61 -44.06 -8.64
CA SER A 188 3.88 -44.52 -9.24
C SER A 188 4.79 -43.35 -9.59
N VAL A 189 6.08 -43.46 -9.26
CA VAL A 189 7.10 -42.48 -9.66
C VAL A 189 7.92 -43.01 -10.83
N TRP A 190 8.24 -42.13 -11.77
CA TRP A 190 9.12 -42.38 -12.92
C TRP A 190 10.31 -41.42 -12.86
N ALA A 191 11.47 -41.84 -13.34
CA ALA A 191 12.71 -41.06 -13.30
C ALA A 191 13.56 -41.25 -14.56
N TRP A 192 14.27 -40.19 -14.99
CA TRP A 192 15.22 -40.22 -16.10
C TRP A 192 16.27 -39.10 -15.99
N GLY A 193 17.33 -39.18 -16.79
CA GLY A 193 18.47 -38.25 -16.82
C GLY A 193 19.71 -38.80 -16.11
N ASN A 194 20.44 -37.92 -15.43
CA ASN A 194 21.68 -38.25 -14.73
C ASN A 194 21.43 -39.21 -13.55
N ASN A 195 22.17 -40.33 -13.48
CA ASN A 195 22.13 -41.31 -12.39
C ASN A 195 23.49 -41.52 -11.70
N SER A 196 24.45 -40.62 -11.90
CA SER A 196 25.83 -40.71 -11.38
C SER A 196 25.96 -40.89 -9.86
N HIS A 197 24.92 -40.53 -9.10
CA HIS A 197 24.85 -40.64 -7.64
C HIS A 197 23.66 -41.50 -7.17
N GLY A 198 22.98 -42.21 -8.08
CA GLY A 198 21.79 -43.01 -7.79
C GLY A 198 20.49 -42.22 -7.68
N GLN A 199 20.47 -40.94 -8.09
CA GLN A 199 19.34 -40.02 -7.91
C GLN A 199 18.05 -40.40 -8.67
N LEU A 200 18.11 -41.38 -9.57
CA LEU A 200 16.91 -41.93 -10.22
C LEU A 200 16.21 -43.02 -9.39
N GLY A 201 16.88 -43.64 -8.40
CA GLY A 201 16.24 -44.60 -7.48
C GLY A 201 15.97 -46.00 -8.07
N ILE A 202 16.42 -46.26 -9.30
CA ILE A 202 16.19 -47.52 -10.04
C ILE A 202 17.12 -48.68 -9.63
N GLY A 203 18.04 -48.48 -8.68
CA GLY A 203 18.91 -49.53 -8.14
C GLY A 203 20.13 -49.92 -8.98
N GLU A 204 20.24 -49.46 -10.23
CA GLU A 204 21.39 -49.76 -11.09
C GLU A 204 22.69 -49.08 -10.62
N SER A 205 23.59 -49.87 -10.04
CA SER A 205 24.96 -49.45 -9.70
C SER A 205 25.97 -49.99 -10.70
N GLY A 206 26.09 -49.33 -11.86
CA GLY A 206 27.25 -49.48 -12.77
C GLY A 206 26.98 -50.11 -14.14
N GLY A 207 26.01 -49.59 -14.91
CA GLY A 207 25.76 -49.96 -16.32
C GLY A 207 25.80 -48.75 -17.26
N GLY A 208 24.91 -47.79 -17.05
CA GLY A 208 24.91 -46.46 -17.67
C GLY A 208 24.85 -45.36 -16.60
N THR A 209 25.52 -44.22 -16.83
CA THR A 209 25.46 -43.04 -15.94
C THR A 209 24.24 -42.16 -16.20
N GLU A 210 23.51 -42.44 -17.28
CA GLU A 210 22.51 -41.60 -17.91
C GLU A 210 21.39 -42.51 -18.41
N ILE A 211 20.15 -42.16 -18.11
CA ILE A 211 18.94 -42.87 -18.54
C ILE A 211 18.16 -41.90 -19.42
N ASP A 212 18.03 -42.19 -20.71
CA ASP A 212 17.48 -41.24 -21.69
C ASP A 212 15.97 -41.40 -21.94
N SER A 213 15.31 -42.32 -21.23
CA SER A 213 13.90 -42.67 -21.35
C SER A 213 13.29 -42.87 -19.95
N PRO A 214 12.02 -42.51 -19.68
CA PRO A 214 11.43 -42.65 -18.34
C PRO A 214 11.40 -44.10 -17.83
N GLU A 215 12.01 -44.35 -16.68
CA GLU A 215 11.99 -45.64 -15.99
C GLU A 215 11.24 -45.58 -14.66
N LYS A 216 10.57 -46.68 -14.28
CA LYS A 216 9.76 -46.72 -13.05
C LYS A 216 10.63 -46.89 -11.81
N VAL A 217 10.50 -45.99 -10.84
CA VAL A 217 11.13 -46.10 -9.53
C VAL A 217 10.41 -47.17 -8.72
N LEU A 218 11.10 -48.28 -8.45
CA LEU A 218 10.54 -49.41 -7.73
C LEU A 218 10.45 -49.13 -6.22
N LEU A 219 9.66 -49.95 -5.50
CA LEU A 219 9.42 -49.92 -4.05
C LEU A 219 8.60 -48.72 -3.52
N LEU A 220 8.24 -47.75 -4.38
CA LEU A 220 7.31 -46.67 -4.04
C LEU A 220 5.87 -47.05 -4.40
N THR A 221 4.93 -46.78 -3.49
CA THR A 221 3.48 -46.85 -3.72
C THR A 221 2.81 -45.65 -3.04
N ASP A 222 1.64 -45.26 -3.51
CA ASP A 222 0.80 -44.25 -2.87
C ASP A 222 1.50 -42.89 -2.64
N ILE A 223 2.40 -42.50 -3.56
CA ILE A 223 3.10 -41.21 -3.54
C ILE A 223 2.14 -40.09 -3.96
N ILE A 224 2.26 -38.94 -3.29
CA ILE A 224 1.40 -37.75 -3.48
C ILE A 224 2.16 -36.48 -3.84
N ALA A 225 3.49 -36.46 -3.69
CA ALA A 225 4.37 -35.41 -4.18
C ALA A 225 5.78 -35.96 -4.39
N ILE A 226 6.54 -35.34 -5.30
CA ILE A 226 7.92 -35.67 -5.64
C ILE A 226 8.75 -34.38 -5.69
N ASP A 227 10.04 -34.45 -5.39
CA ASP A 227 10.96 -33.35 -5.69
C ASP A 227 12.40 -33.83 -5.93
N GLY A 228 13.20 -33.04 -6.66
CA GLY A 228 14.58 -33.34 -7.05
C GLY A 228 15.53 -32.19 -6.80
N GLY A 229 16.60 -32.43 -6.03
CA GLY A 229 17.70 -31.49 -5.84
C GLY A 229 18.82 -31.66 -6.88
N TYR A 230 20.05 -31.28 -6.52
CA TYR A 230 21.22 -31.42 -7.40
C TYR A 230 21.46 -32.86 -7.88
N ALA A 231 21.46 -33.79 -6.92
CA ALA A 231 21.85 -35.18 -7.09
C ALA A 231 21.18 -36.08 -6.04
N HIS A 232 20.01 -35.67 -5.52
CA HIS A 232 19.15 -36.45 -4.65
C HIS A 232 17.68 -36.16 -4.97
N SER A 233 16.81 -37.06 -4.57
CA SER A 233 15.37 -37.02 -4.86
C SER A 233 14.58 -37.39 -3.61
N LEU A 234 13.39 -36.82 -3.50
CA LEU A 234 12.44 -37.00 -2.41
C LEU A 234 11.08 -37.45 -2.96
N ALA A 235 10.35 -38.28 -2.20
CA ALA A 235 8.95 -38.61 -2.45
C ALA A 235 8.16 -38.60 -1.14
N LEU A 236 6.99 -37.97 -1.16
CA LEU A 236 6.05 -37.93 -0.04
C LEU A 236 4.94 -38.96 -0.27
N GLN A 237 4.78 -39.90 0.66
CA GLN A 237 3.71 -40.89 0.64
C GLN A 237 2.43 -40.37 1.31
N ASN A 238 1.25 -40.85 0.90
CA ASN A 238 -0.06 -40.37 1.38
C ASN A 238 -0.26 -40.42 2.92
N ASN A 239 0.53 -41.25 3.61
CA ASN A 239 0.55 -41.40 5.07
C ASN A 239 1.39 -40.31 5.77
N GLY A 240 1.96 -39.36 5.02
CA GLY A 240 2.80 -38.28 5.51
C GLY A 240 4.25 -38.67 5.83
N THR A 241 4.73 -39.83 5.36
CA THR A 241 6.14 -40.23 5.46
C THR A 241 6.92 -39.89 4.19
N ILE A 242 8.23 -39.66 4.33
CA ILE A 242 9.10 -39.23 3.23
C ILE A 242 10.15 -40.31 2.93
N TRP A 243 10.31 -40.58 1.64
CA TRP A 243 11.35 -41.43 1.07
C TRP A 243 12.39 -40.56 0.37
N SER A 244 13.66 -40.98 0.40
CA SER A 244 14.77 -40.23 -0.21
C SER A 244 15.81 -41.16 -0.81
N TRP A 245 16.49 -40.71 -1.88
CA TRP A 245 17.58 -41.46 -2.54
C TRP A 245 18.53 -40.52 -3.31
N GLY A 246 19.65 -41.06 -3.77
CA GLY A 246 20.74 -40.32 -4.42
C GLY A 246 21.91 -40.02 -3.47
N SER A 247 22.62 -38.92 -3.75
CA SER A 247 23.78 -38.43 -3.00
C SER A 247 23.43 -38.15 -1.54
N ASN A 248 24.29 -38.62 -0.60
CA ASN A 248 24.16 -38.31 0.83
C ASN A 248 25.42 -37.65 1.42
N THR A 249 26.22 -36.99 0.58
CA THR A 249 27.53 -36.43 0.96
C THR A 249 27.46 -35.51 2.19
N HIS A 250 26.38 -34.77 2.35
CA HIS A 250 26.17 -33.82 3.45
C HIS A 250 25.03 -34.23 4.42
N GLY A 251 24.40 -35.39 4.23
CA GLY A 251 23.29 -35.86 5.06
C GLY A 251 21.89 -35.54 4.51
N GLN A 252 21.78 -35.12 3.25
CA GLN A 252 20.52 -34.70 2.60
C GLN A 252 19.45 -35.80 2.48
N LEU A 253 19.79 -37.08 2.67
CA LEU A 253 18.81 -38.16 2.77
C LEU A 253 18.14 -38.23 4.15
N GLY A 254 18.65 -37.54 5.18
CA GLY A 254 18.02 -37.49 6.51
C GLY A 254 18.05 -38.81 7.31
N ILE A 255 18.66 -39.86 6.76
CA ILE A 255 18.72 -41.23 7.31
C ILE A 255 19.70 -41.43 8.50
N GLY A 256 20.17 -40.36 9.14
CA GLY A 256 21.12 -40.42 10.26
C GLY A 256 22.57 -40.74 9.87
N LYS A 257 22.89 -40.69 8.57
CA LYS A 257 24.24 -40.92 8.00
C LYS A 257 24.61 -39.77 7.06
N SER A 258 25.90 -39.55 6.86
CA SER A 258 26.42 -38.62 5.85
C SER A 258 27.77 -39.09 5.30
N GLY A 259 28.09 -38.65 4.08
CA GLY A 259 29.30 -38.99 3.33
C GLY A 259 28.98 -39.76 2.04
N VAL A 260 29.90 -39.73 1.08
CA VAL A 260 29.70 -40.28 -0.29
C VAL A 260 29.29 -41.76 -0.25
N GLU A 261 29.95 -42.56 0.60
CA GLU A 261 29.69 -44.00 0.84
C GLU A 261 28.31 -44.31 1.46
N THR A 262 27.51 -43.27 1.76
CA THR A 262 26.17 -43.39 2.38
C THR A 262 25.06 -42.88 1.46
N SER A 263 25.40 -42.66 0.18
CA SER A 263 24.46 -42.41 -0.91
C SER A 263 23.73 -43.71 -1.27
N GLU A 264 22.45 -43.62 -1.62
CA GLU A 264 21.58 -44.79 -1.78
C GLU A 264 20.94 -44.76 -3.18
N SER A 265 21.12 -45.81 -3.99
CA SER A 265 20.57 -45.88 -5.37
C SER A 265 19.12 -46.37 -5.45
N ILE A 266 18.47 -46.56 -4.30
CA ILE A 266 17.06 -46.96 -4.14
C ILE A 266 16.39 -46.11 -3.04
N PRO A 267 15.07 -45.88 -3.10
CA PRO A 267 14.34 -45.14 -2.09
C PRO A 267 14.50 -45.69 -0.67
N ASN A 268 14.85 -44.82 0.26
CA ASN A 268 14.99 -45.11 1.69
C ASN A 268 14.05 -44.23 2.53
N LEU A 269 13.30 -44.84 3.44
CA LEU A 269 12.36 -44.18 4.35
C LEU A 269 13.08 -43.36 5.45
N ILE A 270 12.69 -42.09 5.61
CA ILE A 270 13.17 -41.22 6.69
C ILE A 270 12.41 -41.54 7.99
N GLN A 271 12.94 -42.47 8.78
CA GLN A 271 12.28 -43.02 9.98
C GLN A 271 11.99 -42.00 11.11
N THR A 272 12.60 -40.81 11.06
CA THR A 272 12.48 -39.77 12.09
C THR A 272 11.42 -38.70 11.77
N LEU A 273 10.72 -38.82 10.64
CA LEU A 273 9.83 -37.77 10.13
C LEU A 273 8.52 -38.36 9.59
N ASP A 274 7.41 -37.73 9.97
CA ASP A 274 6.03 -38.18 9.71
C ASP A 274 5.08 -36.97 9.59
N ASN A 275 3.81 -37.23 9.28
CA ASN A 275 2.75 -36.21 9.18
C ASN A 275 3.08 -35.04 8.25
N CYS A 276 3.91 -35.28 7.23
CA CYS A 276 4.29 -34.29 6.23
C CYS A 276 3.20 -34.11 5.17
N VAL A 277 3.12 -32.90 4.60
CA VAL A 277 2.12 -32.51 3.58
C VAL A 277 2.75 -31.85 2.34
N SER A 278 4.03 -31.47 2.42
CA SER A 278 4.83 -30.96 1.30
C SER A 278 6.32 -31.20 1.57
N ILE A 279 7.11 -31.28 0.50
CA ILE A 279 8.56 -31.50 0.48
C ILE A 279 9.20 -30.48 -0.48
N ALA A 280 10.47 -30.14 -0.24
CA ALA A 280 11.31 -29.43 -1.21
C ALA A 280 12.79 -29.86 -1.11
N ALA A 281 13.55 -29.81 -2.21
CA ALA A 281 14.93 -30.27 -2.33
C ALA A 281 15.81 -29.24 -3.05
N GLY A 282 16.74 -28.63 -2.31
CA GLY A 282 17.74 -27.72 -2.88
C GLY A 282 19.01 -28.45 -3.36
N TYR A 283 20.12 -27.72 -3.51
CA TYR A 283 21.38 -28.28 -4.03
C TYR A 283 21.91 -29.44 -3.18
N GLY A 284 22.00 -29.22 -1.87
CA GLY A 284 22.48 -30.23 -0.93
C GLY A 284 21.64 -30.35 0.32
N HIS A 285 20.44 -29.76 0.32
CA HIS A 285 19.57 -29.65 1.48
C HIS A 285 18.14 -30.06 1.12
N SER A 286 17.37 -30.43 2.13
CA SER A 286 16.01 -30.95 2.02
C SER A 286 15.12 -30.29 3.06
N VAL A 287 13.86 -30.09 2.69
CA VAL A 287 12.86 -29.36 3.47
C VAL A 287 11.56 -30.17 3.47
N ALA A 288 10.83 -30.16 4.58
CA ALA A 288 9.51 -30.75 4.69
C ALA A 288 8.58 -29.85 5.52
N LEU A 289 7.33 -29.76 5.09
CA LEU A 289 6.25 -29.10 5.82
C LEU A 289 5.37 -30.15 6.48
N LYS A 290 5.17 -30.04 7.79
CA LYS A 290 4.23 -30.88 8.54
C LYS A 290 2.81 -30.30 8.55
N LYS A 291 1.83 -31.18 8.74
CA LYS A 291 0.40 -30.85 8.85
C LYS A 291 0.04 -29.88 9.99
N ASP A 292 0.94 -29.71 10.97
CA ASP A 292 0.83 -28.72 12.04
C ASP A 292 1.36 -27.32 11.67
N GLY A 293 1.84 -27.14 10.42
CA GLY A 293 2.39 -25.88 9.93
C GLY A 293 3.85 -25.63 10.34
N THR A 294 4.56 -26.64 10.86
CA THR A 294 6.00 -26.57 11.17
C THR A 294 6.88 -27.01 9.98
N VAL A 295 8.00 -26.32 9.80
CA VAL A 295 8.99 -26.64 8.75
C VAL A 295 10.17 -27.37 9.36
N TRP A 296 10.63 -28.41 8.67
CA TRP A 296 11.77 -29.24 9.06
C TRP A 296 12.81 -29.28 7.94
N THR A 297 14.09 -29.15 8.28
CA THR A 297 15.20 -29.02 7.33
C THR A 297 16.34 -29.98 7.68
N TRP A 298 17.06 -30.45 6.66
CA TRP A 298 18.31 -31.23 6.83
C TRP A 298 19.22 -31.18 5.60
N GLY A 299 20.42 -31.74 5.72
CA GLY A 299 21.47 -31.76 4.70
C GLY A 299 22.54 -30.69 4.91
N PHE A 300 22.99 -30.11 3.80
CA PHE A 300 24.03 -29.08 3.69
C PHE A 300 23.57 -27.73 4.26
N ASN A 301 24.44 -27.03 4.98
CA ASN A 301 24.09 -25.81 5.72
C ASN A 301 25.15 -24.69 5.68
N SER A 302 26.12 -24.71 4.76
CA SER A 302 27.23 -23.73 4.79
C SER A 302 26.81 -22.26 4.62
N SER A 303 25.61 -22.02 4.09
CA SER A 303 25.03 -20.69 3.88
C SER A 303 23.88 -20.39 4.86
N GLY A 304 23.62 -21.28 5.83
CA GLY A 304 22.52 -21.16 6.77
C GLY A 304 21.15 -21.59 6.25
N GLN A 305 21.08 -22.30 5.11
CA GLN A 305 19.84 -22.74 4.46
C GLN A 305 18.96 -23.68 5.32
N LEU A 306 19.47 -24.25 6.41
CA LEU A 306 18.61 -25.01 7.33
C LEU A 306 17.80 -24.12 8.27
N GLY A 307 18.13 -22.84 8.41
CA GLY A 307 17.36 -21.88 9.22
C GLY A 307 17.42 -22.11 10.74
N ASP A 308 18.29 -23.03 11.20
CA ASP A 308 18.36 -23.49 12.59
C ASP A 308 19.22 -22.61 13.52
N GLY A 309 19.63 -21.42 13.04
CA GLY A 309 20.56 -20.52 13.72
C GLY A 309 22.03 -20.96 13.63
N THR A 310 22.35 -21.95 12.79
CA THR A 310 23.71 -22.46 12.61
C THR A 310 24.08 -22.62 11.14
N GLU A 311 25.36 -22.87 10.87
CA GLU A 311 25.92 -23.21 9.55
C GLU A 311 26.36 -24.69 9.49
N ASN A 312 25.89 -25.53 10.43
CA ASN A 312 26.31 -26.93 10.53
C ASN A 312 25.35 -27.85 9.76
N ASN A 313 25.90 -28.75 8.95
CA ASN A 313 25.13 -29.77 8.25
C ASN A 313 24.35 -30.66 9.23
N ARG A 314 23.16 -31.11 8.84
CA ARG A 314 22.31 -32.03 9.62
C ARG A 314 22.07 -33.31 8.82
N ASN A 315 22.35 -34.47 9.41
CA ASN A 315 22.07 -35.77 8.78
C ASN A 315 20.72 -36.38 9.19
N GLN A 316 19.89 -35.62 9.91
CA GLN A 316 18.51 -35.95 10.27
C GLN A 316 17.68 -34.66 10.22
N PRO A 317 16.38 -34.75 9.88
CA PRO A 317 15.43 -33.63 9.97
C PRO A 317 15.46 -32.93 11.34
N ALA A 318 15.54 -31.59 11.32
CA ALA A 318 15.40 -30.74 12.50
C ALA A 318 14.38 -29.64 12.23
N ILE A 319 13.63 -29.23 13.26
CA ILE A 319 12.63 -28.15 13.15
C ILE A 319 13.30 -26.78 12.99
N VAL A 320 12.76 -25.94 12.10
CA VAL A 320 13.15 -24.54 11.95
C VAL A 320 12.54 -23.71 13.10
N PRO A 321 13.35 -23.10 13.98
CA PRO A 321 12.83 -22.37 15.15
C PRO A 321 12.14 -21.06 14.75
N GLY A 322 11.04 -20.72 15.44
CA GLY A 322 10.33 -19.44 15.27
C GLY A 322 9.39 -19.37 14.06
N LEU A 323 9.29 -20.44 13.26
CA LEU A 323 8.43 -20.51 12.08
C LEU A 323 7.21 -21.42 12.34
N ALA A 324 6.01 -20.93 12.02
CA ALA A 324 4.74 -21.61 12.24
C ALA A 324 3.66 -21.09 11.27
N ASN A 325 2.54 -21.80 11.17
CA ASN A 325 1.41 -21.54 10.26
C ASN A 325 1.82 -21.50 8.77
N ILE A 326 2.82 -22.30 8.39
CA ILE A 326 3.30 -22.42 7.01
C ILE A 326 2.35 -23.29 6.20
N ILE A 327 2.10 -22.90 4.96
CA ILE A 327 1.20 -23.57 4.01
C ILE A 327 1.90 -24.06 2.73
N ALA A 328 3.05 -23.47 2.38
CA ALA A 328 3.90 -23.95 1.29
C ALA A 328 5.39 -23.69 1.60
N ILE A 329 6.26 -24.47 0.97
CA ILE A 329 7.73 -24.38 1.05
C ILE A 329 8.33 -24.50 -0.35
N ALA A 330 9.48 -23.88 -0.57
CA ALA A 330 10.31 -24.06 -1.75
C ALA A 330 11.80 -23.99 -1.35
N ALA A 331 12.68 -24.63 -2.12
CA ALA A 331 14.12 -24.61 -1.90
C ALA A 331 14.83 -24.21 -3.19
N GLY A 332 15.65 -23.17 -3.13
CA GLY A 332 16.68 -22.92 -4.15
C GLY A 332 17.92 -23.76 -3.85
N ASP A 333 19.01 -23.56 -4.57
CA ASP A 333 20.25 -24.30 -4.30
C ASP A 333 20.72 -24.14 -2.85
N TYR A 334 20.84 -22.88 -2.41
CA TYR A 334 21.47 -22.48 -1.15
C TYR A 334 20.61 -21.55 -0.28
N HIS A 335 19.32 -21.38 -0.62
CA HIS A 335 18.32 -20.69 0.20
C HIS A 335 17.00 -21.46 0.25
N THR A 336 16.18 -21.18 1.26
CA THR A 336 14.87 -21.78 1.47
C THR A 336 13.82 -20.66 1.59
N VAL A 337 12.61 -20.96 1.12
CA VAL A 337 11.47 -20.05 1.09
C VAL A 337 10.26 -20.76 1.71
N ALA A 338 9.47 -20.04 2.49
CA ALA A 338 8.27 -20.55 3.11
C ALA A 338 7.14 -19.51 3.09
N LEU A 339 5.92 -19.95 2.77
CA LEU A 339 4.72 -19.13 2.70
C LEU A 339 3.84 -19.38 3.92
N LYS A 340 3.46 -18.33 4.64
CA LYS A 340 2.48 -18.39 5.74
C LYS A 340 1.05 -18.27 5.24
N ASN A 341 0.13 -18.76 6.05
CA ASN A 341 -1.32 -18.65 5.84
C ASN A 341 -1.86 -17.20 5.84
N ASP A 342 -1.07 -16.22 6.24
CA ASP A 342 -1.37 -14.78 6.17
C ASP A 342 -0.89 -14.13 4.84
N GLY A 343 -0.45 -14.93 3.88
CA GLY A 343 0.07 -14.47 2.59
C GLY A 343 1.46 -13.83 2.67
N THR A 344 2.18 -13.95 3.79
CA THR A 344 3.56 -13.44 3.94
C THR A 344 4.61 -14.50 3.60
N VAL A 345 5.66 -14.07 2.89
CA VAL A 345 6.80 -14.92 2.50
C VAL A 345 7.96 -14.72 3.47
N TRP A 346 8.61 -15.83 3.82
CA TRP A 346 9.78 -15.89 4.68
C TRP A 346 10.92 -16.63 3.97
N THR A 347 12.14 -16.16 4.13
CA THR A 347 13.33 -16.61 3.40
C THR A 347 14.53 -16.76 4.34
N TRP A 348 15.45 -17.67 4.04
CA TRP A 348 16.75 -17.76 4.73
C TRP A 348 17.76 -18.56 3.88
N GLY A 349 19.04 -18.50 4.26
CA GLY A 349 20.16 -19.09 3.54
C GLY A 349 21.02 -18.03 2.86
N ASP A 350 21.54 -18.39 1.69
CA ASP A 350 22.41 -17.57 0.85
C ASP A 350 21.70 -16.30 0.35
N ASN A 351 22.43 -15.18 0.25
CA ASN A 351 21.87 -13.88 -0.20
C ASN A 351 22.80 -12.97 -1.04
N PRO A 352 23.94 -13.40 -1.64
CA PRO A 352 24.86 -12.49 -2.33
C PRO A 352 24.23 -11.75 -3.52
N PHE A 353 23.10 -12.25 -4.05
CA PHE A 353 22.35 -11.63 -5.15
C PHE A 353 21.01 -11.01 -4.70
N GLY A 354 20.74 -10.93 -3.39
CA GLY A 354 19.48 -10.39 -2.86
C GLY A 354 18.30 -11.37 -2.90
N GLN A 355 18.54 -12.67 -3.12
CA GLN A 355 17.50 -13.69 -3.27
C GLN A 355 16.60 -13.90 -2.04
N LEU A 356 16.97 -13.36 -0.87
CA LEU A 356 16.12 -13.34 0.31
C LEU A 356 15.08 -12.22 0.31
N GLY A 357 15.22 -11.16 -0.50
CA GLY A 357 14.22 -10.09 -0.62
C GLY A 357 14.09 -9.20 0.62
N ASP A 358 15.15 -9.12 1.43
CA ASP A 358 15.19 -8.38 2.72
C ASP A 358 15.89 -7.01 2.63
N ASP A 359 16.07 -6.50 1.41
CA ASP A 359 16.86 -5.32 1.07
C ASP A 359 18.36 -5.41 1.41
N THR A 360 18.88 -6.61 1.67
CA THR A 360 20.32 -6.84 1.89
C THR A 360 20.90 -7.84 0.90
N THR A 361 22.24 -7.96 0.91
CA THR A 361 22.97 -9.05 0.25
C THR A 361 23.68 -9.96 1.26
N LEU A 362 23.21 -9.95 2.52
CA LEU A 362 23.80 -10.71 3.63
C LEU A 362 23.02 -12.00 3.87
N MET A 363 23.71 -13.14 3.90
CA MET A 363 23.12 -14.44 4.20
C MET A 363 22.47 -14.45 5.60
N LYS A 364 21.42 -15.26 5.79
CA LYS A 364 20.72 -15.40 7.08
C LYS A 364 20.61 -16.87 7.43
N ASN A 365 21.05 -17.25 8.64
CA ASN A 365 20.88 -18.61 9.16
C ASN A 365 19.60 -18.80 10.00
N ILE A 366 18.68 -17.84 9.94
CA ILE A 366 17.34 -17.87 10.55
C ILE A 366 16.32 -17.27 9.56
N PRO A 367 15.04 -17.69 9.59
CA PRO A 367 13.99 -17.09 8.77
C PRO A 367 13.85 -15.58 8.96
N ILE A 368 13.92 -14.83 7.86
CA ILE A 368 13.55 -13.41 7.79
C ILE A 368 12.30 -13.24 6.93
N ARG A 369 11.52 -12.18 7.14
CA ARG A 369 10.35 -11.85 6.32
C ARG A 369 10.79 -11.07 5.08
N VAL A 370 10.25 -11.43 3.91
CA VAL A 370 10.42 -10.67 2.66
C VAL A 370 9.70 -9.32 2.77
N LEU A 371 10.33 -8.24 2.30
CA LEU A 371 9.75 -6.90 2.32
C LEU A 371 8.81 -6.67 1.12
N ASP A 372 7.92 -5.68 1.25
CA ASP A 372 7.11 -5.10 0.17
C ASP A 372 6.24 -6.07 -0.66
N ILE A 373 5.92 -7.25 -0.13
CA ILE A 373 4.99 -8.21 -0.75
C ILE A 373 4.01 -8.82 0.26
N SER A 374 2.76 -9.01 -0.17
CA SER A 374 1.67 -9.65 0.57
C SER A 374 0.71 -10.39 -0.36
N ASN A 375 -0.23 -11.15 0.21
CA ASN A 375 -1.27 -11.89 -0.51
C ASN A 375 -0.68 -12.92 -1.49
N VAL A 376 0.45 -13.52 -1.13
CA VAL A 376 1.12 -14.56 -1.92
C VAL A 376 0.38 -15.90 -1.74
N THR A 377 0.17 -16.60 -2.84
CA THR A 377 -0.54 -17.90 -2.92
C THR A 377 0.37 -19.05 -3.37
N SER A 378 1.46 -18.76 -4.09
CA SER A 378 2.49 -19.74 -4.44
C SER A 378 3.89 -19.11 -4.45
N ILE A 379 4.92 -19.94 -4.28
CA ILE A 379 6.34 -19.56 -4.22
C ILE A 379 7.19 -20.57 -4.98
N ALA A 380 8.25 -20.11 -5.64
CA ALA A 380 9.28 -20.95 -6.24
C ALA A 380 10.67 -20.32 -6.03
N ALA A 381 11.73 -21.13 -6.04
CA ALA A 381 13.09 -20.67 -5.77
C ALA A 381 14.08 -21.32 -6.73
N GLY A 382 14.84 -20.50 -7.44
CA GLY A 382 15.90 -20.95 -8.35
C GLY A 382 17.27 -20.95 -7.67
N TYR A 383 18.35 -20.94 -8.45
CA TYR A 383 19.72 -20.90 -7.90
C TYR A 383 20.01 -19.57 -7.19
N VAL A 384 19.67 -18.46 -7.83
CA VAL A 384 20.02 -17.10 -7.36
C VAL A 384 18.82 -16.15 -7.31
N HIS A 385 17.59 -16.64 -7.51
CA HIS A 385 16.38 -15.83 -7.52
C HIS A 385 15.20 -16.56 -6.88
N THR A 386 14.17 -15.80 -6.54
CA THR A 386 12.93 -16.29 -5.93
C THR A 386 11.74 -15.68 -6.68
N LEU A 387 10.69 -16.47 -6.87
CA LEU A 387 9.41 -16.08 -7.47
C LEU A 387 8.29 -16.20 -6.44
N ALA A 388 7.30 -15.33 -6.56
CA ALA A 388 6.04 -15.40 -5.82
C ALA A 388 4.86 -15.09 -6.75
N LEU A 389 3.79 -15.88 -6.62
CA LEU A 389 2.50 -15.61 -7.24
C LEU A 389 1.57 -15.00 -6.20
N ARG A 390 0.92 -13.88 -6.54
CA ARG A 390 -0.12 -13.25 -5.70
C ARG A 390 -1.51 -13.72 -6.10
N ASN A 391 -2.47 -13.56 -5.18
CA ASN A 391 -3.87 -13.90 -5.38
C ASN A 391 -4.52 -13.20 -6.60
N ASP A 392 -4.14 -11.94 -6.85
CA ASP A 392 -4.51 -11.17 -8.05
C ASP A 392 -3.94 -11.72 -9.39
N GLY A 393 -3.27 -12.87 -9.35
CA GLY A 393 -2.68 -13.54 -10.50
C GLY A 393 -1.43 -12.85 -11.05
N THR A 394 -0.79 -11.97 -10.27
CA THR A 394 0.46 -11.30 -10.65
C THR A 394 1.70 -12.03 -10.14
N VAL A 395 2.74 -12.09 -10.98
CA VAL A 395 4.02 -12.71 -10.64
C VAL A 395 5.00 -11.64 -10.16
N TRP A 396 5.71 -11.94 -9.09
CA TRP A 396 6.76 -11.12 -8.49
C TRP A 396 8.04 -11.92 -8.38
N ALA A 397 9.18 -11.26 -8.49
CA ALA A 397 10.50 -11.88 -8.53
C ALA A 397 11.55 -11.02 -7.82
N TRP A 398 12.58 -11.63 -7.25
CA TRP A 398 13.74 -10.93 -6.70
C TRP A 398 14.98 -11.83 -6.67
N GLY A 399 16.15 -11.23 -6.44
CA GLY A 399 17.46 -11.88 -6.49
C GLY A 399 18.28 -11.49 -7.71
N GLY A 400 19.16 -12.39 -8.15
CA GLY A 400 20.01 -12.22 -9.31
C GLY A 400 19.23 -12.22 -10.62
N ASN A 401 19.60 -11.32 -11.53
CA ASN A 401 18.88 -11.07 -12.79
C ASN A 401 19.80 -11.02 -14.02
N VAL A 402 21.04 -11.51 -13.94
CA VAL A 402 22.07 -11.29 -14.97
C VAL A 402 21.71 -11.86 -16.36
N TYR A 403 20.71 -12.76 -16.42
CA TYR A 403 20.17 -13.32 -17.65
C TYR A 403 18.70 -12.92 -17.92
N GLY A 404 18.12 -12.02 -17.12
CA GLY A 404 16.72 -11.60 -17.24
C GLY A 404 15.71 -12.48 -16.49
N GLN A 405 16.16 -13.36 -15.59
CA GLN A 405 15.33 -14.36 -14.91
C GLN A 405 14.26 -13.79 -13.95
N LEU A 406 14.25 -12.47 -13.69
CA LEU A 406 13.18 -11.81 -12.93
C LEU A 406 12.01 -11.34 -13.82
N GLY A 407 12.16 -11.29 -15.14
CA GLY A 407 11.07 -10.94 -16.06
C GLY A 407 10.60 -9.48 -15.96
N ASP A 408 11.42 -8.60 -15.39
CA ASP A 408 11.12 -7.18 -15.13
C ASP A 408 11.59 -6.25 -16.27
N ASN A 409 11.88 -6.80 -17.45
CA ASN A 409 12.49 -6.12 -18.59
C ASN A 409 13.90 -5.54 -18.30
N THR A 410 14.58 -6.00 -17.25
CA THR A 410 15.96 -5.60 -16.95
C THR A 410 16.88 -6.82 -16.81
N THR A 411 18.18 -6.56 -16.65
CA THR A 411 19.16 -7.56 -16.20
C THR A 411 19.79 -7.19 -14.84
N GLU A 412 19.15 -6.27 -14.12
CA GLU A 412 19.63 -5.74 -12.83
C GLU A 412 19.10 -6.57 -11.67
N MET A 413 19.97 -6.95 -10.74
CA MET A 413 19.55 -7.70 -9.54
C MET A 413 18.64 -6.86 -8.64
N ARG A 414 17.75 -7.53 -7.91
CA ARG A 414 16.74 -6.89 -7.05
C ARG A 414 16.82 -7.46 -5.64
N THR A 415 17.15 -6.61 -4.66
CA THR A 415 17.18 -6.96 -3.22
C THR A 415 15.80 -6.92 -2.55
N ARG A 416 14.77 -6.50 -3.29
CA ARG A 416 13.36 -6.46 -2.90
C ARG A 416 12.49 -7.02 -4.04
N PRO A 417 11.28 -7.54 -3.77
CA PRO A 417 10.35 -7.98 -4.81
C PRO A 417 10.07 -6.89 -5.86
N VAL A 418 10.26 -7.25 -7.14
CA VAL A 418 9.76 -6.49 -8.29
C VAL A 418 8.67 -7.31 -8.98
N LYS A 419 7.69 -6.64 -9.59
CA LYS A 419 6.69 -7.31 -10.41
C LYS A 419 7.31 -7.75 -11.73
N ALA A 420 7.20 -9.04 -12.06
CA ALA A 420 7.50 -9.52 -13.41
C ALA A 420 6.40 -9.02 -14.35
N ASP A 421 6.79 -8.40 -15.47
CA ASP A 421 5.84 -7.67 -16.31
C ASP A 421 4.92 -8.63 -17.11
N LEU A 422 3.81 -8.12 -17.65
CA LEU A 422 2.91 -8.84 -18.58
C LEU A 422 2.05 -10.03 -18.06
N PHE A 423 1.94 -10.27 -16.74
CA PHE A 423 1.08 -11.34 -16.21
C PHE A 423 -0.18 -10.87 -15.45
N PRO A 424 -1.34 -10.79 -16.11
CA PRO A 424 -2.64 -11.03 -15.48
C PRO A 424 -2.97 -12.54 -15.53
N LYS A 425 -3.51 -13.09 -14.44
CA LYS A 425 -4.01 -14.48 -14.33
C LYS A 425 -2.94 -15.57 -14.50
N ALA A 426 -1.76 -15.38 -13.92
CA ALA A 426 -0.88 -16.51 -13.62
C ALA A 426 -1.50 -17.43 -12.56
N ILE A 427 -1.22 -18.73 -12.64
CA ILE A 427 -1.71 -19.78 -11.73
C ILE A 427 -0.59 -20.69 -11.21
N ALA A 428 0.56 -20.78 -11.88
CA ALA A 428 1.74 -21.43 -11.31
C ALA A 428 3.01 -20.69 -11.76
N VAL A 429 4.05 -20.79 -10.93
CA VAL A 429 5.38 -20.22 -11.15
C VAL A 429 6.40 -21.28 -10.79
N GLU A 430 7.42 -21.45 -11.63
CA GLU A 430 8.52 -22.39 -11.40
C GLU A 430 9.85 -21.71 -11.72
N ALA A 431 10.92 -22.07 -11.02
CA ALA A 431 12.22 -21.44 -11.14
C ALA A 431 13.32 -22.47 -11.36
N GLY A 432 13.97 -22.42 -12.51
CA GLY A 432 15.22 -23.14 -12.75
C GLY A 432 16.42 -22.38 -12.17
N HIS A 433 17.65 -22.76 -12.50
CA HIS A 433 18.83 -22.06 -11.99
C HIS A 433 18.88 -20.60 -12.46
N TYR A 434 18.54 -20.35 -13.74
CA TYR A 434 18.68 -19.05 -14.38
C TYR A 434 17.53 -18.70 -15.32
N HIS A 435 16.42 -19.44 -15.26
CA HIS A 435 15.20 -19.16 -16.01
C HIS A 435 13.99 -19.39 -15.12
N SER A 436 12.86 -18.85 -15.55
CA SER A 436 11.60 -18.86 -14.84
C SER A 436 10.50 -19.30 -15.81
N LEU A 437 9.55 -20.09 -15.32
CA LEU A 437 8.35 -20.50 -16.05
C LEU A 437 7.10 -19.99 -15.34
N VAL A 438 6.08 -19.64 -16.11
CA VAL A 438 4.78 -19.19 -15.61
C VAL A 438 3.68 -19.88 -16.40
N LEU A 439 2.76 -20.55 -15.70
CA LEU A 439 1.52 -21.07 -16.26
C LEU A 439 0.39 -20.08 -16.00
N LYS A 440 -0.40 -19.78 -17.03
CA LYS A 440 -1.59 -18.91 -16.93
C LYS A 440 -2.89 -19.70 -16.93
N SER A 441 -3.96 -19.07 -16.43
CA SER A 441 -5.31 -19.66 -16.33
C SER A 441 -5.91 -20.08 -17.68
N ASP A 442 -5.36 -19.56 -18.79
CA ASP A 442 -5.73 -19.90 -20.16
C ASP A 442 -4.90 -21.07 -20.75
N GLY A 443 -4.18 -21.81 -19.91
CA GLY A 443 -3.35 -22.96 -20.31
C GLY A 443 -2.01 -22.57 -20.94
N SER A 444 -1.75 -21.28 -21.17
CA SER A 444 -0.50 -20.84 -21.79
C SER A 444 0.69 -20.89 -20.82
N VAL A 445 1.81 -21.45 -21.30
CA VAL A 445 3.11 -21.43 -20.60
C VAL A 445 3.97 -20.29 -21.15
N TRP A 446 4.61 -19.57 -20.25
CA TRP A 446 5.52 -18.46 -20.53
C TRP A 446 6.86 -18.68 -19.84
N SER A 447 7.92 -18.10 -20.39
CA SER A 447 9.29 -18.29 -19.95
C SER A 447 10.12 -17.02 -20.09
N PHE A 448 11.14 -16.85 -19.24
CA PHE A 448 12.12 -15.75 -19.28
C PHE A 448 13.41 -16.13 -18.55
N GLY A 449 14.50 -15.44 -18.83
CA GLY A 449 15.84 -15.70 -18.30
C GLY A 449 16.81 -16.29 -19.33
N ALA A 450 17.74 -17.12 -18.87
CA ALA A 450 18.76 -17.77 -19.70
C ALA A 450 18.16 -18.78 -20.68
N ASN A 451 18.71 -18.86 -21.90
CA ASN A 451 18.24 -19.76 -22.96
C ASN A 451 19.36 -20.52 -23.69
N SER A 452 20.57 -20.58 -23.15
CA SER A 452 21.75 -21.11 -23.85
C SER A 452 21.63 -22.59 -24.31
N PHE A 453 20.64 -23.32 -23.80
CA PHE A 453 20.32 -24.69 -24.21
C PHE A 453 18.90 -24.85 -24.78
N GLY A 454 18.16 -23.74 -24.97
CA GLY A 454 16.80 -23.75 -25.47
C GLY A 454 15.72 -23.87 -24.40
N GLN A 455 16.06 -23.72 -23.11
CA GLN A 455 15.15 -23.94 -21.98
C GLN A 455 13.96 -22.98 -21.88
N LEU A 456 13.96 -21.86 -22.62
CA LEU A 456 12.78 -21.01 -22.76
C LEU A 456 11.73 -21.62 -23.71
N GLY A 457 12.11 -22.54 -24.60
CA GLY A 457 11.16 -23.24 -25.48
C GLY A 457 10.56 -22.37 -26.58
N ASP A 458 11.22 -21.27 -26.94
CA ASP A 458 10.84 -20.26 -27.95
C ASP A 458 11.39 -20.57 -29.36
N GLY A 459 11.99 -21.75 -29.54
CA GLY A 459 12.70 -22.14 -30.76
C GLY A 459 14.08 -21.49 -30.92
N THR A 460 14.54 -20.65 -29.98
CA THR A 460 15.83 -19.94 -30.06
C THR A 460 16.85 -20.45 -29.03
N LEU A 461 17.99 -19.77 -28.94
CA LEU A 461 19.01 -19.94 -27.90
C LEU A 461 19.36 -18.59 -27.22
N GLN A 462 18.52 -17.56 -27.43
CA GLN A 462 18.73 -16.21 -26.90
C GLN A 462 17.98 -16.05 -25.58
N GLY A 463 18.68 -15.58 -24.54
CA GLY A 463 18.06 -15.27 -23.25
C GLY A 463 17.28 -13.96 -23.31
N GLU A 464 16.19 -13.88 -22.56
CA GLU A 464 15.18 -12.81 -22.68
C GLU A 464 14.77 -12.31 -21.28
N SER A 465 14.85 -10.99 -21.07
CA SER A 465 14.43 -10.32 -19.83
C SER A 465 12.94 -9.96 -19.78
N LEU A 466 12.23 -10.21 -20.88
CA LEU A 466 10.77 -10.12 -20.98
C LEU A 466 10.18 -11.52 -21.07
N PRO A 467 9.06 -11.79 -20.38
CA PRO A 467 8.29 -12.99 -20.60
C PRO A 467 7.88 -13.20 -22.06
N LEU A 468 8.27 -14.34 -22.62
CA LEU A 468 7.80 -14.84 -23.91
C LEU A 468 6.93 -16.08 -23.72
N GLN A 469 5.99 -16.29 -24.63
CA GLN A 469 5.15 -17.49 -24.61
C GLN A 469 5.90 -18.65 -25.26
N VAL A 470 5.97 -19.79 -24.56
CA VAL A 470 6.60 -21.03 -25.05
C VAL A 470 5.92 -21.45 -26.36
N HIS A 471 6.70 -21.90 -27.35
CA HIS A 471 6.16 -22.36 -28.62
C HIS A 471 5.52 -23.73 -28.52
N GLY A 472 4.53 -23.99 -29.37
CA GLY A 472 3.89 -25.31 -29.45
C GLY A 472 4.80 -26.38 -30.06
N GLU A 473 4.33 -27.61 -30.04
CA GLU A 473 5.02 -28.78 -30.60
C GLU A 473 5.59 -28.53 -31.99
N ASN A 474 6.76 -29.11 -32.28
CA ASN A 474 7.46 -28.95 -33.56
C ASN A 474 7.73 -27.47 -33.94
N ASN A 475 7.79 -26.57 -32.95
CA ASN A 475 7.94 -25.12 -33.11
C ASN A 475 6.75 -24.48 -33.86
N VAL A 476 5.53 -25.02 -33.70
CA VAL A 476 4.31 -24.55 -34.37
C VAL A 476 3.32 -23.95 -33.38
N GLY A 477 2.99 -22.67 -33.55
CA GLY A 477 2.03 -21.98 -32.70
C GLY A 477 2.57 -21.78 -31.27
N LYS A 478 1.66 -21.79 -30.30
CA LYS A 478 1.95 -21.46 -28.90
C LYS A 478 1.60 -22.66 -28.02
N LEU A 479 2.39 -22.91 -26.99
CA LEU A 479 2.12 -23.98 -26.03
C LEU A 479 0.89 -23.59 -25.19
N ASP A 480 -0.09 -24.48 -25.26
CA ASP A 480 -1.27 -24.54 -24.41
C ASP A 480 -1.31 -25.97 -23.85
N ILE A 481 -1.18 -26.10 -22.52
CA ILE A 481 -1.20 -27.38 -21.81
C ILE A 481 -2.57 -27.75 -21.23
N GLY A 482 -3.60 -26.98 -21.61
CA GLY A 482 -4.98 -27.12 -21.15
C GLY A 482 -5.29 -26.21 -19.97
N ILE A 483 -6.55 -25.77 -19.89
CA ILE A 483 -7.05 -25.01 -18.75
C ILE A 483 -7.36 -25.95 -17.56
N PRO A 484 -7.08 -25.55 -16.32
CA PRO A 484 -7.61 -26.23 -15.14
C PRO A 484 -9.15 -26.10 -15.04
N TYR A 485 -9.76 -26.88 -14.14
CA TYR A 485 -11.18 -26.73 -13.82
C TYR A 485 -11.35 -25.63 -12.75
N PHE A 486 -12.04 -24.54 -13.09
CA PHE A 486 -12.29 -23.41 -12.19
C PHE A 486 -13.71 -23.40 -11.62
N ILE A 487 -13.83 -23.06 -10.35
CA ILE A 487 -15.04 -22.53 -9.74
C ILE A 487 -14.69 -21.28 -8.93
N GLU A 488 -15.69 -20.47 -8.64
CA GLU A 488 -15.61 -19.43 -7.62
C GLU A 488 -15.77 -20.06 -6.23
N GLU A 489 -15.22 -19.45 -5.17
CA GLU A 489 -15.50 -19.92 -3.81
C GLU A 489 -16.98 -19.81 -3.43
N ASP A 490 -17.36 -20.50 -2.34
CA ASP A 490 -18.74 -20.76 -1.90
C ASP A 490 -19.69 -21.48 -2.89
N SER A 491 -19.29 -21.60 -4.16
CA SER A 491 -19.98 -22.30 -5.23
C SER A 491 -19.71 -23.82 -5.20
N GLN A 492 -20.45 -24.59 -6.03
CA GLN A 492 -20.24 -26.01 -6.22
C GLN A 492 -19.92 -26.27 -7.70
N THR A 493 -19.08 -27.26 -8.00
CA THR A 493 -18.83 -27.67 -9.39
C THR A 493 -20.13 -28.11 -10.06
N GLY A 494 -20.17 -28.03 -11.40
CA GLY A 494 -21.11 -28.85 -12.15
C GLY A 494 -20.88 -30.35 -11.88
N ALA A 495 -21.83 -31.19 -12.30
CA ALA A 495 -21.63 -32.63 -12.29
C ALA A 495 -20.55 -33.02 -13.31
N ILE A 496 -19.34 -33.29 -12.83
CA ILE A 496 -18.22 -33.78 -13.63
C ILE A 496 -18.47 -35.27 -13.85
N LEU A 497 -18.56 -35.69 -15.12
CA LEU A 497 -18.83 -37.08 -15.47
C LEU A 497 -17.53 -37.89 -15.49
N PHE A 498 -17.61 -39.15 -15.09
CA PHE A 498 -16.53 -40.11 -15.27
C PHE A 498 -17.13 -41.49 -15.59
N SER A 499 -16.39 -42.28 -16.36
CA SER A 499 -16.73 -43.66 -16.66
C SER A 499 -15.78 -44.61 -15.96
N ILE A 500 -16.31 -45.75 -15.51
CA ILE A 500 -15.55 -46.83 -14.88
C ILE A 500 -15.79 -48.14 -15.62
N SER A 501 -14.78 -48.99 -15.76
CA SER A 501 -14.89 -50.34 -16.33
C SER A 501 -14.07 -51.33 -15.50
N ASP A 502 -14.32 -52.61 -15.69
CA ASP A 502 -13.49 -53.73 -15.26
C ASP A 502 -13.90 -54.91 -16.16
N GLU A 503 -13.00 -55.83 -16.52
CA GLU A 503 -13.39 -57.01 -17.30
C GLU A 503 -14.06 -58.07 -16.40
N GLU A 504 -13.63 -58.16 -15.14
CA GLU A 504 -14.04 -59.18 -14.16
C GLU A 504 -15.29 -58.73 -13.38
N THR A 505 -15.34 -57.47 -12.97
CA THR A 505 -16.35 -56.93 -12.04
C THR A 505 -17.38 -56.04 -12.76
N PRO A 506 -18.69 -56.39 -12.72
CA PRO A 506 -19.73 -55.50 -13.23
C PRO A 506 -19.66 -54.11 -12.60
N ALA A 507 -19.78 -53.05 -13.40
CA ALA A 507 -19.57 -51.66 -12.96
C ALA A 507 -20.50 -51.18 -11.84
N GLU A 508 -21.64 -51.86 -11.62
CA GLU A 508 -22.53 -51.67 -10.46
C GLU A 508 -21.97 -52.22 -9.14
N HIS A 509 -21.00 -53.14 -9.17
CA HIS A 509 -20.35 -53.72 -8.00
C HIS A 509 -19.00 -53.07 -7.67
N LEU A 510 -18.40 -52.31 -8.61
CA LEU A 510 -17.20 -51.53 -8.36
C LEU A 510 -17.43 -50.48 -7.26
N ILE A 511 -16.55 -50.53 -6.25
CA ILE A 511 -16.46 -49.59 -5.14
C ILE A 511 -15.80 -48.32 -5.67
N VAL A 512 -16.46 -47.17 -5.49
CA VAL A 512 -15.90 -45.87 -5.88
C VAL A 512 -15.83 -44.98 -4.66
N SER A 513 -14.69 -44.32 -4.52
CA SER A 513 -14.36 -43.33 -3.50
C SER A 513 -13.66 -42.14 -4.15
N ALA A 514 -13.55 -41.03 -3.44
CA ALA A 514 -12.77 -39.88 -3.87
C ALA A 514 -12.03 -39.29 -2.68
N SER A 515 -11.00 -38.50 -2.95
CA SER A 515 -10.19 -37.81 -1.94
C SER A 515 -9.64 -36.48 -2.44
N SER A 516 -9.36 -35.55 -1.52
CA SER A 516 -8.75 -34.25 -1.82
C SER A 516 -7.32 -34.14 -1.29
N SER A 517 -6.39 -33.63 -2.11
CA SER A 517 -5.03 -33.29 -1.67
C SER A 517 -4.99 -32.13 -0.66
N ASN A 518 -6.03 -31.29 -0.62
CA ASN A 518 -6.15 -30.16 0.30
C ASN A 518 -7.47 -30.26 1.10
N LEU A 519 -7.42 -31.02 2.19
CA LEU A 519 -8.56 -31.27 3.09
C LEU A 519 -9.10 -30.02 3.82
N ARG A 520 -8.36 -28.91 3.82
CA ARG A 520 -8.82 -27.64 4.38
C ARG A 520 -9.71 -26.89 3.38
N LEU A 521 -9.30 -26.88 2.13
CA LEU A 521 -10.00 -26.24 1.01
C LEU A 521 -11.20 -27.07 0.53
N VAL A 522 -11.00 -28.38 0.36
CA VAL A 522 -12.04 -29.36 0.02
C VAL A 522 -11.97 -30.51 1.02
N PRO A 523 -12.76 -30.47 2.11
CA PRO A 523 -12.94 -31.62 3.01
C PRO A 523 -13.60 -32.80 2.30
N GLU A 524 -13.37 -34.03 2.78
CA GLU A 524 -14.01 -35.23 2.21
C GLU A 524 -15.54 -35.20 2.23
N THR A 525 -16.14 -34.56 3.25
CA THR A 525 -17.59 -34.34 3.36
C THR A 525 -18.15 -33.37 2.31
N ALA A 526 -17.28 -32.72 1.55
CA ALA A 526 -17.58 -31.71 0.55
C ALA A 526 -17.52 -32.28 -0.89
N ILE A 527 -17.15 -33.56 -1.03
CA ILE A 527 -17.18 -34.32 -2.27
C ILE A 527 -18.42 -35.23 -2.27
N THR A 528 -19.21 -35.18 -3.33
CA THR A 528 -20.39 -36.05 -3.51
C THR A 528 -20.26 -36.86 -4.79
N LEU A 529 -20.35 -38.19 -4.66
CA LEU A 529 -20.36 -39.15 -5.77
C LEU A 529 -21.78 -39.64 -6.02
N GLU A 530 -22.24 -39.57 -7.26
CA GLU A 530 -23.58 -39.97 -7.69
C GLU A 530 -23.54 -40.88 -8.94
N GLY A 531 -24.67 -41.52 -9.24
CA GLY A 531 -24.81 -42.46 -10.36
C GLY A 531 -24.61 -43.93 -9.99
N THR A 532 -24.98 -44.83 -10.92
CA THR A 532 -24.92 -46.29 -10.75
C THR A 532 -24.55 -46.96 -12.06
N GLY A 533 -23.66 -47.95 -12.03
CA GLY A 533 -23.13 -48.62 -13.23
C GLY A 533 -21.96 -47.86 -13.86
N LYS A 534 -21.84 -47.95 -15.20
CA LYS A 534 -20.64 -47.53 -15.94
C LYS A 534 -20.34 -46.02 -15.87
N ILE A 535 -21.37 -45.16 -15.94
CA ILE A 535 -21.20 -43.71 -15.90
C ILE A 535 -21.64 -43.21 -14.52
N ARG A 536 -20.78 -42.42 -13.89
CA ARG A 536 -20.99 -41.80 -12.58
C ARG A 536 -20.63 -40.32 -12.67
N SER A 537 -20.96 -39.57 -11.62
CA SER A 537 -20.66 -38.14 -11.54
C SER A 537 -20.12 -37.76 -10.19
N ILE A 538 -19.16 -36.84 -10.18
CA ILE A 538 -18.64 -36.19 -8.97
C ILE A 538 -19.09 -34.73 -8.95
N THR A 539 -19.47 -34.23 -7.79
CA THR A 539 -19.58 -32.79 -7.53
C THR A 539 -18.78 -32.43 -6.29
N VAL A 540 -18.15 -31.27 -6.31
CA VAL A 540 -17.30 -30.77 -5.24
C VAL A 540 -17.77 -29.39 -4.82
N ARG A 541 -17.97 -29.19 -3.53
CA ARG A 541 -18.29 -27.88 -2.94
C ARG A 541 -17.18 -27.54 -1.93
N PRO A 542 -16.38 -26.49 -2.12
CA PRO A 542 -15.33 -26.12 -1.17
C PRO A 542 -15.85 -25.85 0.24
N ALA A 543 -14.93 -25.83 1.20
CA ALA A 543 -15.19 -25.21 2.49
C ALA A 543 -15.53 -23.71 2.28
N LYS A 544 -16.44 -23.18 3.11
CA LYS A 544 -16.89 -21.79 2.99
C LYS A 544 -15.71 -20.83 3.16
N ASN A 545 -15.63 -19.77 2.35
CA ASN A 545 -14.55 -18.76 2.38
C ASN A 545 -13.15 -19.39 2.28
N GLN A 546 -12.96 -20.41 1.44
CA GLN A 546 -11.63 -20.99 1.18
C GLN A 546 -11.41 -21.07 -0.34
N PHE A 547 -10.33 -20.44 -0.79
CA PHE A 547 -9.86 -20.40 -2.17
C PHE A 547 -8.48 -21.08 -2.33
N GLY A 548 -8.05 -21.30 -3.58
CA GLY A 548 -6.77 -21.91 -3.94
C GLY A 548 -6.91 -23.19 -4.78
N ARG A 549 -5.89 -24.06 -4.72
CA ARG A 549 -5.79 -25.31 -5.50
C ARG A 549 -6.04 -26.55 -4.65
N ALA A 550 -6.84 -27.48 -5.16
CA ALA A 550 -6.96 -28.85 -4.66
C ALA A 550 -6.93 -29.85 -5.82
N THR A 551 -6.24 -30.98 -5.67
CA THR A 551 -6.33 -32.12 -6.58
C THR A 551 -7.39 -33.06 -6.04
N ILE A 552 -8.38 -33.40 -6.87
CA ILE A 552 -9.46 -34.32 -6.56
C ILE A 552 -9.16 -35.64 -7.26
N THR A 553 -8.88 -36.68 -6.48
CA THR A 553 -8.58 -38.04 -6.96
C THR A 553 -9.79 -38.92 -6.76
N ILE A 554 -10.25 -39.58 -7.81
CA ILE A 554 -11.30 -40.60 -7.77
C ILE A 554 -10.62 -41.95 -7.78
N LYS A 555 -11.00 -42.86 -6.87
CA LYS A 555 -10.48 -44.22 -6.76
C LYS A 555 -11.58 -45.26 -6.99
N VAL A 556 -11.32 -46.21 -7.88
CA VAL A 556 -12.20 -47.34 -8.22
C VAL A 556 -11.54 -48.65 -7.78
N SER A 557 -12.30 -49.57 -7.20
CA SER A 557 -11.81 -50.87 -6.75
C SER A 557 -12.88 -51.96 -6.90
N ASP A 558 -12.44 -53.12 -7.36
CA ASP A 558 -13.15 -54.41 -7.35
C ASP A 558 -13.16 -55.08 -5.95
N GLY A 559 -12.26 -54.66 -5.06
CA GLY A 559 -12.00 -55.23 -3.74
C GLY A 559 -10.66 -55.98 -3.60
N LEU A 560 -9.88 -56.11 -4.69
CA LEU A 560 -8.58 -56.79 -4.75
C LEU A 560 -7.49 -55.89 -5.37
N SER A 561 -7.82 -55.19 -6.45
CA SER A 561 -7.03 -54.16 -7.13
C SER A 561 -7.69 -52.78 -7.00
N SER A 562 -7.08 -51.75 -7.59
CA SER A 562 -7.71 -50.44 -7.76
C SER A 562 -6.95 -49.57 -8.74
N ALA A 563 -7.67 -48.76 -9.52
CA ALA A 563 -7.09 -47.62 -10.22
C ALA A 563 -7.67 -46.29 -9.71
N THR A 564 -7.08 -45.22 -10.21
CA THR A 564 -7.41 -43.84 -9.88
C THR A 564 -7.38 -42.99 -11.14
N ASP A 565 -8.09 -41.87 -11.12
CA ASP A 565 -7.94 -40.76 -12.07
C ASP A 565 -8.15 -39.45 -11.27
N SER A 566 -7.58 -38.33 -11.71
CA SER A 566 -7.55 -37.07 -10.94
C SER A 566 -7.70 -35.82 -11.79
N PHE A 567 -8.35 -34.80 -11.24
CA PHE A 567 -8.37 -33.45 -11.81
C PHE A 567 -7.96 -32.40 -10.78
N THR A 568 -7.34 -31.30 -11.24
CA THR A 568 -7.09 -30.14 -10.39
C THR A 568 -8.29 -29.20 -10.42
N LEU A 569 -8.83 -28.93 -9.24
CA LEU A 569 -9.84 -27.91 -8.99
C LEU A 569 -9.17 -26.62 -8.50
N TRP A 570 -9.36 -25.54 -9.25
CA TRP A 570 -9.04 -24.18 -8.85
C TRP A 570 -10.28 -23.51 -8.31
N ILE A 571 -10.16 -22.91 -7.13
CA ILE A 571 -11.22 -22.17 -6.46
C ILE A 571 -10.75 -20.72 -6.38
N ASN A 572 -11.36 -19.85 -7.17
CA ASN A 572 -11.05 -18.44 -7.22
C ASN A 572 -11.58 -17.75 -5.96
N GLU A 573 -10.85 -16.73 -5.47
CA GLU A 573 -11.34 -15.85 -4.42
C GLU A 573 -12.50 -14.99 -4.95
N VAL A 574 -13.54 -14.83 -4.13
CA VAL A 574 -14.65 -13.90 -4.36
C VAL A 574 -14.70 -12.96 -3.19
N ASN A 575 -14.40 -11.68 -3.44
CA ASN A 575 -14.48 -10.60 -2.46
C ASN A 575 -15.78 -10.68 -1.63
N ASP A 576 -15.67 -11.07 -0.36
CA ASP A 576 -16.78 -10.96 0.58
C ASP A 576 -17.09 -9.47 0.80
N SER A 577 -18.30 -9.13 1.26
CA SER A 577 -18.55 -7.75 1.66
C SER A 577 -17.96 -7.49 3.05
N PRO A 578 -17.26 -6.36 3.27
CA PRO A 578 -16.78 -6.00 4.59
C PRO A 578 -17.95 -5.94 5.58
N GLN A 579 -17.64 -6.15 6.85
CA GLN A 579 -18.59 -6.16 7.95
C GLN A 579 -18.30 -5.01 8.91
N VAL A 580 -19.36 -4.45 9.47
CA VAL A 580 -19.33 -3.45 10.53
C VAL A 580 -20.28 -3.89 11.66
N SER A 581 -19.88 -3.71 12.91
CA SER A 581 -20.71 -4.08 14.07
C SER A 581 -21.74 -3.01 14.40
N ASP A 582 -22.97 -3.44 14.70
CA ASP A 582 -24.05 -2.58 15.20
C ASP A 582 -23.62 -1.76 16.44
N ILE A 583 -23.77 -0.44 16.33
CA ILE A 583 -23.47 0.55 17.37
C ILE A 583 -24.67 0.80 18.29
N GLY A 584 -25.89 0.48 17.85
CA GLY A 584 -27.13 0.72 18.57
C GLY A 584 -27.47 2.20 18.77
N TYR A 585 -28.63 2.44 19.40
CA TYR A 585 -29.14 3.78 19.65
C TYR A 585 -28.24 4.58 20.61
N GLN A 586 -27.84 5.78 20.19
CA GLN A 586 -27.02 6.70 20.96
C GLN A 586 -27.85 7.89 21.44
N SER A 587 -27.47 8.45 22.60
CA SER A 587 -28.05 9.72 23.06
C SER A 587 -26.98 10.58 23.70
N ILE A 588 -26.87 11.80 23.19
CA ILE A 588 -25.93 12.84 23.62
C ILE A 588 -26.72 14.09 23.99
N ASP A 589 -26.12 14.95 24.78
CA ASP A 589 -26.66 16.29 25.06
C ASP A 589 -26.22 17.25 23.95
N GLU A 590 -26.99 18.30 23.68
CA GLU A 590 -26.51 19.39 22.80
C GLU A 590 -25.31 20.12 23.42
N ASP A 591 -24.61 20.90 22.60
CA ASP A 591 -23.39 21.65 22.93
C ASP A 591 -22.21 20.83 23.47
N THR A 592 -22.32 19.49 23.51
CA THR A 592 -21.31 18.59 24.07
C THR A 592 -20.94 17.48 23.07
N PRO A 593 -19.65 17.31 22.71
CA PRO A 593 -19.18 16.16 21.97
C PRO A 593 -19.54 14.83 22.64
N SER A 594 -19.86 13.81 21.84
CA SER A 594 -20.03 12.46 22.35
C SER A 594 -18.75 11.94 23.03
N VAL A 595 -18.91 10.97 23.92
CA VAL A 595 -17.81 10.04 24.23
C VAL A 595 -17.41 9.27 22.97
N ASP A 596 -16.22 8.68 22.97
CA ASP A 596 -15.77 7.86 21.84
C ASP A 596 -16.59 6.56 21.81
N ILE A 597 -17.42 6.39 20.79
CA ILE A 597 -18.34 5.25 20.64
C ILE A 597 -17.61 4.13 19.87
N PRO A 598 -17.38 2.96 20.48
CA PRO A 598 -16.62 1.89 19.84
C PRO A 598 -17.46 1.12 18.81
N PHE A 599 -16.81 0.73 17.72
CA PHE A 599 -17.33 -0.23 16.75
C PHE A 599 -16.18 -1.07 16.20
N SER A 600 -16.49 -2.22 15.60
CA SER A 600 -15.51 -3.05 14.92
C SER A 600 -15.82 -3.20 13.44
N ILE A 601 -14.75 -3.28 12.65
CA ILE A 601 -14.77 -3.57 11.22
C ILE A 601 -13.96 -4.84 10.97
N SER A 602 -14.41 -5.65 10.02
CA SER A 602 -13.68 -6.85 9.60
C SER A 602 -14.04 -7.19 8.17
N ASP A 603 -13.06 -7.69 7.44
CA ASP A 603 -13.24 -8.29 6.14
C ASP A 603 -12.41 -9.57 6.09
N MET A 604 -12.76 -10.51 5.20
CA MET A 604 -12.10 -11.81 5.14
C MET A 604 -10.82 -11.74 4.30
N GLU A 605 -10.85 -11.01 3.18
CA GLU A 605 -9.72 -10.85 2.27
C GLU A 605 -8.86 -9.63 2.63
N THR A 606 -9.48 -8.56 3.14
CA THR A 606 -8.83 -7.27 3.41
C THR A 606 -8.48 -7.12 4.89
N PRO A 607 -7.19 -7.04 5.27
CA PRO A 607 -6.81 -6.77 6.66
C PRO A 607 -7.41 -5.45 7.14
N ALA A 608 -8.00 -5.45 8.34
CA ALA A 608 -8.80 -4.32 8.84
C ALA A 608 -8.06 -2.98 9.03
N ASP A 609 -6.73 -2.94 8.89
CA ASP A 609 -5.95 -1.70 8.78
C ASP A 609 -6.12 -0.99 7.43
N TYR A 610 -6.44 -1.73 6.36
CA TYR A 610 -6.60 -1.22 4.99
C TYR A 610 -8.06 -0.94 4.59
N LEU A 611 -9.04 -1.33 5.43
CA LEU A 611 -10.43 -0.97 5.22
C LEU A 611 -10.64 0.53 5.34
N LEU A 612 -11.16 1.14 4.27
CA LEU A 612 -11.57 2.53 4.23
C LEU A 612 -12.87 2.70 5.02
N VAL A 613 -12.96 3.72 5.86
CA VAL A 613 -14.16 4.01 6.66
C VAL A 613 -14.56 5.47 6.52
N SER A 614 -15.82 5.71 6.19
CA SER A 614 -16.45 7.04 6.13
C SER A 614 -17.75 7.06 6.94
N ALA A 615 -18.24 8.25 7.27
CA ALA A 615 -19.53 8.41 7.92
C ALA A 615 -20.25 9.71 7.49
N ASN A 616 -21.58 9.70 7.58
CA ASN A 616 -22.45 10.74 7.04
C ASN A 616 -23.71 10.87 7.89
N SER A 617 -24.15 12.11 8.18
CA SER A 617 -25.38 12.37 8.93
C SER A 617 -26.58 12.58 8.00
N SER A 618 -27.72 11.99 8.36
CA SER A 618 -29.02 12.26 7.72
C SER A 618 -29.53 13.68 7.99
N ASN A 619 -29.05 14.34 9.04
CA ASN A 619 -29.36 15.72 9.38
C ASN A 619 -28.04 16.49 9.62
N LYS A 620 -27.56 17.15 8.57
CA LYS A 620 -26.27 17.87 8.55
C LYS A 620 -26.32 19.22 9.24
N GLU A 621 -27.51 19.73 9.54
CA GLU A 621 -27.71 20.92 10.38
C GLU A 621 -27.59 20.56 11.86
N LEU A 622 -28.01 19.36 12.26
CA LEU A 622 -27.89 18.84 13.63
C LEU A 622 -26.49 18.27 13.94
N ILE A 623 -25.92 17.48 13.01
CA ILE A 623 -24.54 16.95 13.10
C ILE A 623 -23.90 17.07 11.71
N PRO A 624 -23.05 18.09 11.47
CA PRO A 624 -22.30 18.21 10.22
C PRO A 624 -21.38 17.02 9.97
N ASN A 625 -21.14 16.65 8.70
CA ASN A 625 -20.24 15.52 8.39
C ASN A 625 -18.78 15.79 8.83
N SER A 626 -18.33 17.05 8.83
CA SER A 626 -17.04 17.48 9.38
C SER A 626 -16.90 17.22 10.87
N ASN A 627 -18.03 17.08 11.57
CA ASN A 627 -18.13 16.91 13.01
C ASN A 627 -18.27 15.43 13.40
N ILE A 628 -18.09 14.51 12.44
CA ILE A 628 -18.05 13.07 12.66
C ILE A 628 -16.59 12.63 12.53
N LEU A 629 -15.96 12.31 13.67
CA LEU A 629 -14.54 11.95 13.74
C LEU A 629 -14.39 10.45 13.95
N ILE A 630 -13.68 9.76 13.05
CA ILE A 630 -13.37 8.34 13.17
C ILE A 630 -11.90 8.16 13.56
N SER A 631 -11.63 7.23 14.47
CA SER A 631 -10.30 6.98 15.07
C SER A 631 -10.11 5.49 15.42
N GLY A 632 -8.92 5.12 15.91
CA GLY A 632 -8.54 3.72 16.19
C GLY A 632 -7.78 3.06 15.03
N THR A 633 -7.28 1.84 15.24
CA THR A 633 -6.47 1.06 14.29
C THR A 633 -6.91 -0.41 14.25
N GLY A 634 -6.64 -1.09 13.13
CA GLY A 634 -7.07 -2.46 12.86
C GLY A 634 -8.59 -2.62 12.92
N ALA A 635 -9.04 -3.75 13.46
CA ALA A 635 -10.45 -4.12 13.53
C ALA A 635 -11.27 -3.28 14.53
N ASN A 636 -10.65 -2.53 15.45
CA ASN A 636 -11.37 -1.78 16.49
C ASN A 636 -11.25 -0.27 16.23
N ARG A 637 -12.39 0.37 15.96
CA ARG A 637 -12.47 1.79 15.65
C ARG A 637 -13.42 2.51 16.62
N THR A 638 -13.34 3.82 16.65
CA THR A 638 -14.18 4.68 17.50
C THR A 638 -14.70 5.84 16.69
N ILE A 639 -16.00 6.15 16.84
CA ILE A 639 -16.66 7.30 16.24
C ILE A 639 -17.01 8.33 17.32
N LYS A 640 -16.75 9.61 17.04
CA LYS A 640 -17.08 10.74 17.90
C LYS A 640 -17.97 11.71 17.13
N LEU A 641 -19.06 12.15 17.73
CA LEU A 641 -20.06 13.02 17.14
C LEU A 641 -20.07 14.37 17.86
N ILE A 642 -20.07 15.47 17.14
CA ILE A 642 -20.18 16.82 17.70
C ILE A 642 -21.44 17.48 17.12
N PRO A 643 -22.51 17.67 17.90
CA PRO A 643 -23.68 18.45 17.47
C PRO A 643 -23.29 19.87 17.02
N ALA A 644 -24.15 20.50 16.23
CA ALA A 644 -24.12 21.95 16.07
C ALA A 644 -24.73 22.63 17.32
N ASP A 645 -24.25 23.83 17.63
CA ASP A 645 -24.63 24.57 18.84
C ASP A 645 -26.15 24.86 18.88
N ASN A 646 -26.79 24.67 20.04
CA ASN A 646 -28.22 24.90 20.31
C ASN A 646 -29.17 24.12 19.36
N MET A 647 -28.74 22.95 18.89
CA MET A 647 -29.53 22.08 18.01
C MET A 647 -29.80 20.73 18.68
N TYR A 648 -31.06 20.49 19.04
CA TYR A 648 -31.56 19.21 19.54
C TYR A 648 -32.41 18.48 18.49
N GLY A 649 -32.54 17.16 18.63
CA GLY A 649 -33.35 16.35 17.72
C GLY A 649 -32.81 14.95 17.48
N ILE A 650 -33.10 14.41 16.29
CA ILE A 650 -32.70 13.05 15.89
C ILE A 650 -31.98 13.10 14.55
N ALA A 651 -30.81 12.46 14.48
CA ALA A 651 -30.11 12.15 13.25
C ALA A 651 -29.87 10.64 13.15
N THR A 652 -29.78 10.13 11.92
CA THR A 652 -29.23 8.81 11.63
C THR A 652 -27.83 9.00 11.08
N ILE A 653 -26.84 8.37 11.72
CA ILE A 653 -25.47 8.33 11.24
C ILE A 653 -25.31 7.03 10.44
N THR A 654 -24.92 7.17 9.18
CA THR A 654 -24.51 6.06 8.33
C THR A 654 -23.00 5.94 8.40
N ILE A 655 -22.48 4.76 8.73
CA ILE A 655 -21.07 4.40 8.55
C ILE A 655 -20.97 3.54 7.30
N GLU A 656 -20.01 3.87 6.44
CA GLU A 656 -19.67 3.11 5.24
C GLU A 656 -18.26 2.52 5.42
N VAL A 657 -18.10 1.24 5.13
CA VAL A 657 -16.81 0.53 5.17
C VAL A 657 -16.56 -0.10 3.81
N SER A 658 -15.35 0.06 3.27
CA SER A 658 -14.97 -0.45 1.95
C SER A 658 -13.55 -1.04 1.94
N ASP A 659 -13.40 -2.12 1.19
CA ASP A 659 -12.13 -2.75 0.79
C ASP A 659 -11.54 -2.14 -0.51
N GLY A 660 -12.27 -1.22 -1.16
CA GLY A 660 -11.94 -0.66 -2.47
C GLY A 660 -12.72 -1.25 -3.66
N ILE A 661 -13.51 -2.31 -3.43
CA ILE A 661 -14.37 -3.01 -4.41
C ILE A 661 -15.83 -3.00 -3.93
N ALA A 662 -16.10 -3.56 -2.76
CA ALA A 662 -17.40 -3.56 -2.10
C ALA A 662 -17.51 -2.40 -1.09
N VAL A 663 -18.74 -1.97 -0.82
CA VAL A 663 -19.06 -1.01 0.23
C VAL A 663 -20.23 -1.58 1.02
N VAL A 664 -20.03 -1.82 2.31
CA VAL A 664 -21.12 -2.06 3.25
C VAL A 664 -21.48 -0.75 3.94
N SER A 665 -22.74 -0.59 4.31
CA SER A 665 -23.16 0.47 5.22
C SER A 665 -24.01 -0.08 6.35
N ASP A 666 -23.81 0.49 7.54
CA ASP A 666 -24.70 0.31 8.69
C ASP A 666 -25.10 1.67 9.25
N THR A 667 -26.24 1.73 9.92
CA THR A 667 -26.86 2.96 10.38
C THR A 667 -27.27 2.88 11.83
N PHE A 668 -26.85 3.84 12.64
CA PHE A 668 -27.34 4.00 14.00
C PHE A 668 -28.04 5.35 14.19
N THR A 669 -29.00 5.38 15.09
CA THR A 669 -29.75 6.60 15.40
C THR A 669 -29.13 7.27 16.62
N VAL A 670 -28.88 8.58 16.52
CA VAL A 670 -28.49 9.43 17.64
C VAL A 670 -29.60 10.42 17.95
N ARG A 671 -29.98 10.52 19.23
CA ARG A 671 -30.79 11.63 19.74
C ARG A 671 -29.89 12.62 20.47
N VAL A 672 -29.79 13.83 19.91
CA VAL A 672 -29.31 15.00 20.64
C VAL A 672 -30.45 15.46 21.54
N LYS A 673 -30.22 15.51 22.84
CA LYS A 673 -31.19 15.91 23.85
C LYS A 673 -31.16 17.42 24.02
N ASP A 674 -32.37 17.95 24.15
CA ASP A 674 -32.69 19.23 24.73
C ASP A 674 -32.05 19.37 26.13
N VAL A 675 -31.17 20.35 26.28
CA VAL A 675 -30.63 20.82 27.57
C VAL A 675 -31.34 22.14 27.90
N ASN A 676 -31.78 22.30 29.15
CA ASN A 676 -32.52 23.50 29.55
C ASN A 676 -31.65 24.75 29.43
N ASP A 677 -31.95 25.63 28.48
CA ASP A 677 -31.24 26.88 28.29
C ASP A 677 -31.64 27.95 29.33
N PRO A 678 -30.86 29.03 29.50
CA PRO A 678 -31.28 30.16 30.31
C PRO A 678 -32.31 31.03 29.56
N PRO A 679 -33.43 31.42 30.19
CA PRO A 679 -34.46 32.25 29.57
C PRO A 679 -33.93 33.61 29.13
N VAL A 680 -34.39 34.13 28.00
CA VAL A 680 -33.94 35.39 27.41
C VAL A 680 -34.94 36.52 27.65
N ILE A 681 -34.43 37.68 28.08
CA ILE A 681 -35.17 38.95 28.05
C ILE A 681 -34.69 39.73 26.83
N SER A 682 -35.61 40.17 25.97
CA SER A 682 -35.28 41.04 24.84
C SER A 682 -34.58 42.32 25.31
N ASP A 683 -33.73 42.90 24.47
CA ASP A 683 -33.12 44.19 24.76
C ASP A 683 -34.16 45.24 25.15
N ILE A 684 -33.95 45.82 26.33
CA ILE A 684 -34.69 46.98 26.82
C ILE A 684 -33.72 48.12 26.67
N ASN A 685 -34.03 49.06 25.78
CA ASN A 685 -33.21 50.26 25.66
C ASN A 685 -33.25 51.04 26.97
N ASP A 686 -32.14 51.68 27.30
CA ASP A 686 -32.06 52.61 28.42
C ASP A 686 -33.18 53.65 28.36
N GLN A 687 -33.63 54.04 29.53
CA GLN A 687 -34.79 54.91 29.69
C GLN A 687 -34.35 56.24 30.26
N ILE A 688 -34.96 57.30 29.74
CA ILE A 688 -34.70 58.67 30.17
C ILE A 688 -35.97 59.20 30.81
N THR A 689 -35.82 59.83 31.96
CA THR A 689 -36.89 60.60 32.61
C THR A 689 -36.26 61.75 33.39
N ASP A 690 -36.90 62.91 33.39
CA ASP A 690 -36.48 64.03 34.22
C ASP A 690 -36.53 63.60 35.71
N GLU A 691 -35.66 64.18 36.55
CA GLU A 691 -35.88 64.13 38.00
C GLU A 691 -37.31 64.60 38.35
N ASP A 692 -37.91 64.01 39.39
CA ASP A 692 -39.33 64.12 39.78
C ASP A 692 -40.40 63.44 38.88
N THR A 693 -40.08 62.80 37.75
CA THR A 693 -41.11 62.26 36.83
C THR A 693 -41.14 60.72 36.72
N PRO A 694 -42.32 60.05 36.78
CA PRO A 694 -42.47 58.62 36.47
C PRO A 694 -42.21 58.29 34.99
N THR A 695 -41.60 57.15 34.71
CA THR A 695 -41.36 56.70 33.33
C THR A 695 -42.66 56.47 32.55
N ASN A 696 -42.55 56.50 31.22
CA ASN A 696 -43.56 55.89 30.35
C ASN A 696 -43.61 54.36 30.58
N THR A 697 -44.68 53.70 30.12
CA THR A 697 -44.80 52.24 30.20
C THR A 697 -43.86 51.60 29.18
N ILE A 698 -42.84 50.90 29.68
CA ILE A 698 -41.82 50.22 28.87
C ILE A 698 -42.33 48.82 28.55
N GLN A 699 -42.21 48.38 27.29
CA GLN A 699 -42.60 47.04 26.86
C GLN A 699 -41.34 46.22 26.54
N PHE A 700 -41.36 44.94 26.90
CA PHE A 700 -40.28 44.01 26.62
C PHE A 700 -40.86 42.60 26.43
N VAL A 701 -40.06 41.71 25.84
CA VAL A 701 -40.43 40.34 25.52
C VAL A 701 -39.58 39.40 26.36
N VAL A 702 -40.19 38.34 26.89
CA VAL A 702 -39.46 37.24 27.52
C VAL A 702 -39.76 35.94 26.80
N THR A 703 -38.69 35.24 26.44
CA THR A 703 -38.72 34.00 25.67
C THR A 703 -37.77 33.00 26.31
N ASP A 704 -38.15 31.74 26.31
CA ASP A 704 -37.30 30.62 26.67
C ASP A 704 -37.55 29.54 25.61
N MET A 705 -36.54 28.77 25.24
CA MET A 705 -36.67 27.82 24.12
C MET A 705 -37.51 26.60 24.56
N GLU A 706 -37.35 26.16 25.82
CA GLU A 706 -38.04 25.01 26.39
C GLU A 706 -39.29 25.41 27.20
N THR A 707 -39.23 26.52 27.95
CA THR A 707 -40.30 26.93 28.88
C THR A 707 -41.31 27.89 28.22
N PRO A 708 -42.61 27.53 28.17
CA PRO A 708 -43.63 28.44 27.65
C PRO A 708 -43.64 29.75 28.45
N ALA A 709 -43.57 30.89 27.75
CA ALA A 709 -43.42 32.23 28.36
C ALA A 709 -44.49 32.62 29.41
N GLY A 710 -45.63 31.91 29.42
CA GLY A 710 -46.67 32.02 30.45
C GLY A 710 -46.27 31.53 31.85
N ASN A 711 -45.23 30.69 31.93
CA ASN A 711 -44.72 30.11 33.18
C ASN A 711 -43.46 30.82 33.72
N LEU A 712 -42.86 31.72 32.93
CA LEU A 712 -41.66 32.45 33.31
C LEU A 712 -41.95 33.45 34.44
N MET A 713 -41.19 33.35 35.53
CA MET A 713 -41.29 34.19 36.72
C MET A 713 -40.44 35.45 36.57
N MET A 714 -41.02 36.62 36.87
CA MET A 714 -40.34 37.92 36.78
C MET A 714 -40.10 38.56 38.14
N THR A 715 -38.92 39.15 38.32
CA THR A 715 -38.59 40.06 39.43
C THR A 715 -37.84 41.29 38.91
N ALA A 716 -37.75 42.34 39.73
CA ALA A 716 -36.95 43.54 39.47
C ALA A 716 -36.03 43.87 40.65
N LEU A 717 -34.85 44.38 40.31
CA LEU A 717 -33.84 44.91 41.22
C LEU A 717 -33.40 46.30 40.73
N THR A 718 -32.78 47.06 41.61
CA THR A 718 -32.29 48.43 41.38
C THR A 718 -30.91 48.56 42.00
N SER A 719 -29.94 49.14 41.30
CA SER A 719 -28.58 49.30 41.82
C SER A 719 -28.49 50.35 42.92
N ASP A 720 -29.37 51.35 42.91
CA ASP A 720 -29.46 52.38 43.95
C ASP A 720 -30.91 52.57 44.46
N PRO A 721 -31.30 51.83 45.53
CA PRO A 721 -32.58 52.00 46.20
C PRO A 721 -32.81 53.39 46.82
N THR A 722 -31.77 54.24 46.95
CA THR A 722 -31.88 55.61 47.49
C THR A 722 -32.29 56.63 46.44
N LYS A 723 -32.14 56.29 45.15
CA LYS A 723 -32.68 57.05 44.00
C LYS A 723 -33.97 56.43 43.44
N VAL A 724 -34.05 55.09 43.33
CA VAL A 724 -35.25 54.36 42.86
C VAL A 724 -35.49 53.12 43.74
N PRO A 725 -36.45 53.15 44.69
CA PRO A 725 -36.79 51.99 45.51
C PRO A 725 -37.47 50.89 44.68
N VAL A 726 -37.20 49.60 44.98
CA VAL A 726 -37.81 48.45 44.29
C VAL A 726 -39.35 48.46 44.34
N SER A 727 -39.95 49.02 45.41
CA SER A 727 -41.42 49.18 45.51
C SER A 727 -42.03 50.14 44.50
N ASN A 728 -41.21 50.96 43.82
CA ASN A 728 -41.63 51.87 42.77
C ASN A 728 -41.45 51.27 41.36
N ILE A 729 -41.07 49.99 41.26
CA ILE A 729 -40.91 49.25 40.01
C ILE A 729 -42.06 48.25 39.89
N LEU A 730 -42.97 48.47 38.95
CA LEU A 730 -44.15 47.62 38.74
C LEU A 730 -44.03 46.87 37.40
N ILE A 731 -44.01 45.53 37.45
CA ILE A 731 -44.06 44.66 36.26
C ILE A 731 -45.48 44.11 36.10
N GLU A 732 -46.01 44.14 34.86
CA GLU A 732 -47.35 43.65 34.51
C GLU A 732 -47.32 42.78 33.21
N GLY A 733 -48.30 41.88 33.08
CA GLY A 733 -48.46 40.95 31.94
C GLY A 733 -48.24 39.48 32.31
N THR A 734 -48.80 38.54 31.52
CA THR A 734 -48.69 37.09 31.77
C THR A 734 -48.13 36.23 30.63
N ASP A 735 -48.14 36.64 29.35
CA ASP A 735 -47.63 35.82 28.22
C ASP A 735 -46.25 36.26 27.70
N MET A 736 -45.89 36.11 26.42
CA MET A 736 -44.54 36.47 25.94
C MET A 736 -44.18 37.97 26.10
N ASN A 737 -45.18 38.86 26.01
CA ASN A 737 -45.00 40.30 26.19
C ASN A 737 -45.22 40.70 27.67
N ARG A 738 -44.30 41.51 28.19
CA ARG A 738 -44.30 42.08 29.55
C ARG A 738 -44.21 43.61 29.46
N THR A 739 -44.61 44.29 30.54
CA THR A 739 -44.39 45.73 30.68
C THR A 739 -43.85 46.08 32.05
N VAL A 740 -43.02 47.12 32.14
CA VAL A 740 -42.53 47.67 33.40
C VAL A 740 -42.75 49.20 33.46
N LYS A 741 -42.98 49.72 34.66
CA LYS A 741 -43.06 51.16 34.93
C LYS A 741 -42.33 51.51 36.23
N ILE A 742 -41.55 52.59 36.21
CA ILE A 742 -40.62 52.99 37.27
C ILE A 742 -40.87 54.44 37.70
N THR A 743 -40.52 54.81 38.93
CA THR A 743 -40.66 56.20 39.45
C THR A 743 -39.50 56.57 40.38
N PRO A 744 -38.61 57.49 39.97
CA PRO A 744 -37.52 58.03 40.80
C PRO A 744 -37.97 58.85 42.01
N LEU A 745 -36.99 59.16 42.87
CA LEU A 745 -37.12 60.07 44.01
C LEU A 745 -36.64 61.50 43.67
N PRO A 746 -37.16 62.55 44.34
CA PRO A 746 -36.87 63.96 44.04
C PRO A 746 -35.41 64.39 44.21
N ASP A 747 -34.99 65.40 43.42
CA ASP A 747 -33.66 66.02 43.43
C ASP A 747 -32.49 65.01 43.33
N GLN A 748 -32.73 63.82 42.75
CA GLN A 748 -31.75 62.74 42.59
C GLN A 748 -31.58 62.41 41.11
N ASN A 749 -30.48 62.90 40.56
CA ASN A 749 -30.12 62.75 39.16
C ASN A 749 -28.91 61.82 38.96
N GLY A 750 -28.55 61.66 37.68
CA GLY A 750 -27.62 60.64 37.23
C GLY A 750 -28.26 59.25 37.27
N THR A 751 -27.44 58.25 36.95
CA THR A 751 -27.94 56.97 36.49
C THR A 751 -28.32 56.00 37.61
N VAL A 752 -29.37 55.20 37.37
CA VAL A 752 -29.74 54.04 38.19
C VAL A 752 -29.98 52.84 37.30
N GLN A 753 -29.23 51.77 37.52
CA GLN A 753 -29.40 50.54 36.78
C GLN A 753 -30.63 49.77 37.30
N ILE A 754 -31.56 49.47 36.40
CA ILE A 754 -32.74 48.66 36.68
C ILE A 754 -32.54 47.30 36.05
N THR A 755 -32.40 46.27 36.89
CA THR A 755 -32.20 44.89 36.46
C THR A 755 -33.51 44.14 36.55
N LEU A 756 -34.05 43.73 35.41
CA LEU A 756 -35.14 42.76 35.36
C LEU A 756 -34.54 41.36 35.32
N GLN A 757 -35.08 40.44 36.12
CA GLN A 757 -34.67 39.04 36.15
C GLN A 757 -35.86 38.18 35.75
N VAL A 758 -35.60 37.21 34.87
CA VAL A 758 -36.54 36.18 34.44
C VAL A 758 -36.02 34.80 34.84
N SER A 759 -36.92 33.90 35.25
CA SER A 759 -36.60 32.54 35.63
C SER A 759 -37.64 31.55 35.09
N ASP A 760 -37.16 30.41 34.61
CA ASP A 760 -37.96 29.23 34.28
C ASP A 760 -38.29 28.35 35.51
N GLY A 761 -37.62 28.61 36.64
CA GLY A 761 -37.69 27.82 37.88
C GLY A 761 -36.40 27.05 38.24
N THR A 762 -35.44 26.97 37.32
CA THR A 762 -34.14 26.27 37.46
C THR A 762 -32.96 27.18 37.10
N LEU A 763 -33.02 27.81 35.92
CA LEU A 763 -32.07 28.81 35.44
C LEU A 763 -32.68 30.22 35.49
N ASN A 764 -31.81 31.21 35.29
CA ASN A 764 -32.17 32.62 35.33
C ASN A 764 -31.36 33.38 34.29
N ALA A 765 -31.97 34.37 33.65
CA ALA A 765 -31.21 35.48 33.09
C ALA A 765 -31.69 36.80 33.65
N GLN A 766 -30.85 37.79 33.47
CA GLN A 766 -31.08 39.15 33.89
C GLN A 766 -30.74 40.08 32.74
N LYS A 767 -31.56 41.12 32.56
CA LYS A 767 -31.26 42.22 31.66
C LYS A 767 -31.37 43.52 32.43
N SER A 768 -30.25 44.19 32.51
CA SER A 768 -30.15 45.54 33.03
C SER A 768 -30.37 46.53 31.89
N PHE A 769 -31.07 47.62 32.20
CA PHE A 769 -31.02 48.85 31.45
C PHE A 769 -30.81 50.01 32.42
N GLU A 770 -30.14 51.04 31.96
CA GLU A 770 -29.95 52.25 32.74
C GLU A 770 -31.22 53.11 32.69
N LEU A 771 -31.65 53.57 33.87
CA LEU A 771 -32.59 54.69 33.99
C LEU A 771 -31.75 55.94 34.23
N TYR A 772 -31.53 56.71 33.16
CA TYR A 772 -30.92 58.03 33.25
C TYR A 772 -31.96 59.01 33.80
N ILE A 773 -31.70 59.53 34.99
CA ILE A 773 -32.51 60.56 35.62
C ILE A 773 -31.81 61.89 35.33
N GLU A 774 -32.28 62.64 34.34
CA GLU A 774 -31.51 63.73 33.73
C GLU A 774 -31.41 64.99 34.62
N PRO A 775 -30.18 65.53 34.83
CA PRO A 775 -29.92 66.88 35.35
C PRO A 775 -29.87 67.94 34.20
N VAL A 776 -29.27 69.12 34.45
CA VAL A 776 -29.20 70.28 33.52
C VAL A 776 -27.78 70.94 33.60
N ASP A 777 -27.17 71.47 32.50
CA ASP A 777 -25.72 71.28 32.07
C ASP A 777 -24.79 72.52 31.66
N ASP A 778 -23.41 72.41 31.46
CA ASP A 778 -22.37 73.47 31.07
C ASP A 778 -21.19 73.16 30.01
N ALA A 779 -19.82 73.17 30.27
CA ALA A 779 -18.72 73.26 29.19
C ALA A 779 -17.14 72.92 29.42
N PRO A 780 -16.34 72.28 28.48
CA PRO A 780 -15.04 71.52 28.74
C PRO A 780 -13.66 71.97 28.08
N ARG A 781 -12.51 71.23 28.25
CA ARG A 781 -11.09 71.62 27.83
C ARG A 781 -10.07 70.51 27.35
N LEU A 782 -9.02 70.86 26.56
CA LEU A 782 -7.98 69.97 25.91
C LEU A 782 -6.52 70.55 25.76
N SER A 783 -5.46 69.71 25.67
CA SER A 783 -4.02 70.07 25.48
C SER A 783 -3.37 69.73 24.10
N GLU A 784 -2.07 70.08 23.87
CA GLU A 784 -1.35 69.96 22.57
C GLU A 784 -0.72 68.57 22.30
N ILE A 785 -0.52 68.20 21.02
CA ILE A 785 0.01 66.87 20.56
C ILE A 785 1.07 67.06 19.45
N ALA A 786 2.01 66.12 19.27
CA ALA A 786 3.13 66.19 18.31
C ALA A 786 3.10 65.09 17.21
N ASN A 787 3.69 65.39 16.05
CA ASN A 787 3.72 64.54 14.84
C ASN A 787 4.38 63.16 14.99
N GLN A 788 3.95 62.16 14.19
CA GLN A 788 4.26 60.72 14.34
C GLN A 788 4.48 59.98 12.99
N GLU A 789 5.00 58.74 13.02
CA GLU A 789 5.22 57.86 11.85
C GLU A 789 4.95 56.35 12.19
N THR A 790 4.45 55.55 11.23
CA THR A 790 4.16 54.09 11.37
C THR A 790 4.19 53.34 10.01
N TYR A 791 3.81 52.05 9.98
CA TYR A 791 3.64 51.20 8.78
C TYR A 791 2.17 50.76 8.60
N GLU A 792 1.75 50.41 7.39
CA GLU A 792 0.44 49.80 7.14
C GLU A 792 0.34 48.42 7.81
N TYR A 793 -0.86 48.01 8.20
CA TYR A 793 -1.13 46.95 9.20
C TYR A 793 -0.55 47.17 10.61
N VAL A 794 0.30 48.19 10.84
CA VAL A 794 0.93 48.44 12.15
C VAL A 794 0.30 49.65 12.85
N THR A 795 -0.52 49.33 13.85
CA THR A 795 -1.07 50.29 14.81
C THR A 795 0.03 51.04 15.57
N THR A 796 -0.08 52.37 15.70
CA THR A 796 0.89 53.18 16.47
C THR A 796 0.90 52.80 17.94
N ILE A 797 2.04 52.98 18.61
CA ILE A 797 2.06 52.99 20.09
C ILE A 797 1.22 54.18 20.63
N PRO A 798 0.73 54.14 21.89
CA PRO A 798 -0.16 55.17 22.42
C PRO A 798 0.53 56.55 22.63
N ILE A 799 -0.07 57.62 22.12
CA ILE A 799 0.46 59.00 22.13
C ILE A 799 -0.31 59.86 23.14
N SER A 800 0.32 60.34 24.22
CA SER A 800 -0.37 60.95 25.38
C SER A 800 -0.70 62.45 25.28
N PHE A 801 -1.84 62.85 25.88
CA PHE A 801 -2.34 64.23 26.07
C PHE A 801 -3.38 64.31 27.23
N THR A 802 -4.05 65.44 27.46
CA THR A 802 -4.96 65.63 28.63
C THR A 802 -6.27 66.42 28.40
N VAL A 803 -7.33 66.13 29.18
CA VAL A 803 -8.70 66.72 29.10
C VAL A 803 -9.41 66.88 30.47
N THR A 804 -10.29 67.88 30.64
CA THR A 804 -11.08 68.12 31.88
C THR A 804 -12.41 68.88 31.68
N ASP A 805 -13.39 68.63 32.57
CA ASP A 805 -14.69 69.33 32.69
C ASP A 805 -15.23 69.31 34.15
N ALA A 806 -16.32 70.04 34.45
CA ALA A 806 -16.83 70.30 35.80
C ALA A 806 -18.11 69.53 36.19
N GLU A 807 -19.02 69.32 35.25
CA GLU A 807 -20.27 68.56 35.43
C GLU A 807 -20.15 67.17 34.79
N THR A 808 -19.39 67.08 33.70
CA THR A 808 -19.02 65.83 33.02
C THR A 808 -17.69 65.32 33.58
N PRO A 809 -17.64 64.14 34.23
CA PRO A 809 -16.39 63.51 34.64
C PRO A 809 -15.38 63.42 33.48
N SER A 810 -14.08 63.56 33.77
CA SER A 810 -13.07 63.65 32.70
C SER A 810 -12.96 62.35 31.88
N GLU A 811 -13.44 61.23 32.41
CA GLU A 811 -13.63 59.96 31.70
C GLU A 811 -14.75 60.02 30.64
N ASP A 812 -15.88 60.67 30.97
CA ASP A 812 -17.07 60.84 30.14
C ASP A 812 -16.91 61.90 29.03
N LEU A 813 -15.79 62.62 29.01
CA LEU A 813 -15.44 63.53 27.91
C LEU A 813 -15.18 62.77 26.61
N VAL A 814 -16.07 63.00 25.64
CA VAL A 814 -16.09 62.39 24.33
C VAL A 814 -14.94 62.93 23.48
N LEU A 815 -13.95 62.07 23.24
CA LEU A 815 -12.85 62.33 22.31
C LEU A 815 -13.22 61.85 20.90
N MET A 816 -12.91 62.67 19.90
CA MET A 816 -13.11 62.34 18.48
C MET A 816 -11.81 62.59 17.70
N GLY A 817 -11.47 61.65 16.82
CA GLY A 817 -10.31 61.71 15.94
C GLY A 817 -10.77 61.77 14.49
N THR A 818 -10.15 62.62 13.68
CA THR A 818 -10.44 62.71 12.24
C THR A 818 -9.16 62.82 11.42
N SER A 819 -9.05 62.00 10.38
CA SER A 819 -7.97 62.03 9.39
C SER A 819 -8.33 62.97 8.24
N SER A 820 -7.32 63.68 7.72
CA SER A 820 -7.45 64.50 6.51
C SER A 820 -7.58 63.66 5.22
N ASP A 821 -7.07 62.43 5.24
CA ASP A 821 -7.18 61.44 4.19
C ASP A 821 -7.67 60.11 4.79
N THR A 822 -8.95 59.82 4.58
CA THR A 822 -9.62 58.64 5.14
C THR A 822 -9.38 57.36 4.33
N LEU A 823 -8.62 57.42 3.23
CA LEU A 823 -8.17 56.20 2.54
C LEU A 823 -6.95 55.59 3.26
N ILE A 824 -6.06 56.41 3.80
CA ILE A 824 -4.86 55.95 4.53
C ILE A 824 -5.22 55.55 5.97
N VAL A 825 -6.04 56.35 6.63
CA VAL A 825 -6.51 56.11 8.01
C VAL A 825 -7.97 56.53 8.10
N THR A 826 -8.92 55.59 8.18
CA THR A 826 -10.32 55.95 8.47
C THR A 826 -10.45 56.53 9.88
N ASN A 827 -11.44 57.40 10.10
CA ASN A 827 -11.64 58.03 11.41
C ASN A 827 -11.91 57.01 12.53
N GLU A 828 -12.49 55.85 12.18
CA GLU A 828 -12.80 54.74 13.08
C GLU A 828 -11.54 54.06 13.63
N LYS A 829 -10.40 54.18 12.93
CA LYS A 829 -9.11 53.61 13.35
C LYS A 829 -8.26 54.56 14.20
N ILE A 830 -8.74 55.78 14.47
CA ILE A 830 -8.12 56.74 15.41
C ILE A 830 -8.80 56.54 16.76
N THR A 831 -8.28 55.61 17.55
CA THR A 831 -8.86 55.21 18.85
C THR A 831 -8.19 55.95 19.99
N PHE A 832 -8.94 56.26 21.05
CA PHE A 832 -8.43 56.97 22.22
C PHE A 832 -8.43 56.08 23.45
N GLY A 833 -7.36 56.12 24.22
CA GLY A 833 -7.16 55.37 25.46
C GLY A 833 -6.72 56.27 26.60
N GLY A 834 -6.14 55.67 27.64
CA GLY A 834 -5.82 56.35 28.90
C GLY A 834 -7.06 56.60 29.76
N GLU A 835 -6.87 57.00 31.01
CA GLU A 835 -7.93 57.08 32.03
C GLU A 835 -7.98 58.47 32.70
N GLY A 836 -9.19 58.91 33.02
CA GLY A 836 -9.46 60.22 33.61
C GLY A 836 -8.90 61.37 32.75
N GLU A 837 -8.17 62.28 33.40
CA GLU A 837 -7.60 63.46 32.74
C GLU A 837 -6.45 63.14 31.76
N ASN A 838 -5.80 61.97 31.85
CA ASN A 838 -4.63 61.62 31.04
C ASN A 838 -5.02 60.60 29.97
N ARG A 839 -5.16 61.08 28.73
CA ARG A 839 -5.63 60.28 27.59
C ARG A 839 -4.51 60.03 26.59
N THR A 840 -4.71 59.04 25.73
CA THR A 840 -3.80 58.68 24.65
C THR A 840 -4.57 58.56 23.35
N VAL A 841 -3.88 58.69 22.21
CA VAL A 841 -4.41 58.33 20.88
C VAL A 841 -3.56 57.24 20.27
N ILE A 842 -4.22 56.27 19.63
CA ILE A 842 -3.68 55.09 18.98
C ILE A 842 -4.28 55.06 17.57
N ILE A 843 -3.46 54.86 16.54
CA ILE A 843 -3.89 55.01 15.15
C ILE A 843 -3.48 53.77 14.35
N SER A 844 -4.47 53.11 13.75
CA SER A 844 -4.27 51.94 12.89
C SER A 844 -4.50 52.32 11.42
N PRO A 845 -3.51 52.20 10.52
CA PRO A 845 -3.76 52.43 9.10
C PRO A 845 -4.71 51.39 8.49
N GLU A 846 -5.28 51.70 7.33
CA GLU A 846 -6.02 50.72 6.54
C GLU A 846 -5.08 49.73 5.84
N GLU A 847 -5.63 48.57 5.49
CA GLU A 847 -4.90 47.50 4.80
C GLU A 847 -4.54 47.91 3.37
N ASN A 848 -3.28 47.71 2.96
CA ASN A 848 -2.73 48.12 1.66
C ASN A 848 -2.90 49.63 1.33
N GLN A 849 -2.78 50.54 2.31
CA GLN A 849 -2.85 52.00 2.12
C GLN A 849 -1.74 52.78 2.85
N PHE A 850 -1.00 53.63 2.13
CA PHE A 850 0.20 54.33 2.64
C PHE A 850 0.31 55.82 2.18
N GLY A 851 1.00 56.65 2.96
CA GLY A 851 1.19 58.09 2.72
C GLY A 851 1.19 58.94 4.00
N THR A 852 1.15 60.27 3.89
CA THR A 852 1.08 61.20 5.05
C THR A 852 -0.30 61.87 5.13
N THR A 853 -0.91 61.86 6.32
CA THR A 853 -2.21 62.51 6.62
C THR A 853 -2.14 63.31 7.94
N ASP A 854 -2.88 64.41 8.03
CA ASP A 854 -3.08 65.15 9.28
C ASP A 854 -4.24 64.56 10.11
N ILE A 855 -4.03 64.49 11.43
CA ILE A 855 -4.93 63.91 12.43
C ILE A 855 -5.40 65.02 13.38
N THR A 856 -6.71 65.24 13.44
CA THR A 856 -7.37 66.23 14.30
C THR A 856 -8.11 65.55 15.45
N VAL A 857 -7.75 65.89 16.68
CA VAL A 857 -8.35 65.44 17.94
C VAL A 857 -9.28 66.52 18.50
N ALA A 858 -10.50 66.14 18.86
CA ALA A 858 -11.52 66.98 19.47
C ALA A 858 -11.96 66.39 20.82
N VAL A 859 -12.32 67.23 21.79
CA VAL A 859 -12.99 66.83 23.04
C VAL A 859 -14.33 67.55 23.16
N SER A 860 -15.35 66.85 23.67
CA SER A 860 -16.69 67.36 23.93
C SER A 860 -17.28 66.75 25.20
N ASP A 861 -18.16 67.48 25.88
CA ASP A 861 -19.00 66.98 26.98
C ASP A 861 -20.39 66.48 26.52
N GLY A 862 -20.79 66.85 25.31
CA GLY A 862 -22.10 66.56 24.72
C GLY A 862 -22.79 67.81 24.18
N ASN A 863 -22.54 68.99 24.76
CA ASN A 863 -23.13 70.26 24.34
C ASN A 863 -22.10 71.32 23.87
N ASN A 864 -20.83 71.19 24.23
CA ASN A 864 -19.72 72.10 23.88
C ASN A 864 -18.45 71.33 23.47
N THR A 865 -17.68 71.81 22.48
CA THR A 865 -16.55 71.07 21.84
C THR A 865 -15.30 71.92 21.56
N VAL A 866 -14.09 71.35 21.72
CA VAL A 866 -12.76 72.00 21.52
C VAL A 866 -11.77 71.07 20.76
N VAL A 867 -10.89 71.58 19.86
CA VAL A 867 -10.08 70.75 18.92
C VAL A 867 -8.59 71.15 18.74
N LYS A 868 -7.74 70.19 18.29
CA LYS A 868 -6.29 70.28 18.00
C LYS A 868 -5.82 69.32 16.88
N THR A 869 -4.69 69.58 16.19
CA THR A 869 -4.24 68.80 15.00
C THR A 869 -2.72 68.55 14.96
N PHE A 870 -2.28 67.37 14.50
CA PHE A 870 -0.87 66.97 14.25
C PHE A 870 -0.75 66.01 13.04
N SER A 871 0.44 65.78 12.47
CA SER A 871 0.62 64.94 11.26
C SER A 871 1.10 63.50 11.55
N LEU A 872 0.66 62.53 10.73
CA LEU A 872 1.05 61.11 10.76
C LEU A 872 1.50 60.60 9.38
N THR A 873 2.62 59.90 9.29
CA THR A 873 3.09 59.22 8.06
C THR A 873 3.00 57.68 8.17
N VAL A 874 2.48 57.01 7.14
CA VAL A 874 2.29 55.55 7.02
C VAL A 874 3.10 55.00 5.85
N ASN A 875 3.78 53.86 6.04
CA ASN A 875 4.69 53.21 5.07
C ASN A 875 4.28 51.75 4.76
N PRO A 876 4.48 51.19 3.55
CA PRO A 876 3.90 49.89 3.16
C PRO A 876 4.55 48.59 3.72
N GLN A 877 3.81 47.46 3.67
CA GLN A 877 4.07 46.08 4.16
C GLN A 877 3.42 45.01 3.22
N ARG A 878 3.74 43.70 3.33
CA ARG A 878 3.53 42.69 2.25
C ARG A 878 2.50 41.57 2.58
N ASP A 879 1.68 41.16 1.60
CA ASP A 879 0.73 40.01 1.70
C ASP A 879 1.40 38.62 1.56
N TRP A 880 2.55 38.55 0.87
CA TRP A 880 3.24 37.29 0.56
C TRP A 880 4.57 37.20 1.31
N ASP A 881 4.77 36.08 2.01
CA ASP A 881 5.99 35.80 2.75
C ASP A 881 7.08 35.28 1.81
N VAL A 882 8.20 36.01 1.74
CA VAL A 882 9.43 35.53 1.11
C VAL A 882 10.08 34.52 2.05
N ILE A 883 9.71 33.23 1.90
CA ILE A 883 10.20 32.15 2.78
C ILE A 883 11.72 32.11 2.75
N ASP A 884 12.27 32.10 1.54
CA ASP A 884 13.70 32.03 1.30
C ASP A 884 14.08 32.79 0.03
N SER A 885 15.33 33.24 -0.02
CA SER A 885 16.00 33.73 -1.22
C SER A 885 17.23 32.86 -1.39
N ILE A 886 17.06 31.70 -2.03
CA ILE A 886 18.08 30.64 -2.02
C ILE A 886 19.27 31.04 -2.91
N ILE A 887 20.21 31.77 -2.30
CA ILE A 887 21.53 32.14 -2.83
C ILE A 887 21.49 32.68 -4.27
N SER A 888 21.33 34.01 -4.38
CA SER A 888 21.61 34.87 -5.54
C SER A 888 22.01 34.21 -6.87
N TYR A 889 21.24 34.53 -7.93
CA TYR A 889 21.51 34.33 -9.38
C TYR A 889 20.95 33.07 -10.09
N SER A 890 20.17 32.19 -9.46
CA SER A 890 19.45 31.11 -10.18
C SER A 890 17.96 31.46 -10.29
N ASP A 891 17.48 31.78 -11.49
CA ASP A 891 16.05 32.01 -11.73
C ASP A 891 15.28 30.68 -11.67
N LEU A 892 14.09 30.69 -11.07
CA LEU A 892 13.19 29.54 -10.99
C LEU A 892 12.05 29.70 -12.00
N GLU A 893 11.85 28.69 -12.83
CA GLU A 893 10.90 28.70 -13.94
C GLU A 893 9.58 27.99 -13.58
N ASP A 894 9.61 26.94 -12.74
CA ASP A 894 8.40 26.17 -12.40
C ASP A 894 8.46 25.46 -11.03
N ILE A 895 7.29 25.08 -10.51
CA ILE A 895 7.08 24.46 -9.20
C ILE A 895 5.96 23.41 -9.22
N TRP A 896 6.21 22.26 -8.60
CA TRP A 896 5.21 21.20 -8.41
C TRP A 896 5.42 20.50 -7.07
N GLY A 897 4.33 20.07 -6.42
CA GLY A 897 4.40 19.28 -5.20
C GLY A 897 3.49 18.07 -5.18
N ARG A 898 3.84 17.11 -4.32
CA ARG A 898 3.01 15.97 -3.95
C ARG A 898 2.13 16.28 -2.74
N SER A 899 2.61 17.13 -1.84
CA SER A 899 1.89 17.61 -0.65
C SER A 899 2.45 18.96 -0.20
N ALA A 900 1.84 19.60 0.80
CA ALA A 900 2.38 20.82 1.41
C ALA A 900 3.80 20.66 2.01
N ASN A 901 4.26 19.41 2.21
CA ASN A 901 5.54 19.04 2.81
C ASN A 901 6.48 18.28 1.84
N ASP A 902 6.15 18.20 0.55
CA ASP A 902 6.96 17.50 -0.47
C ASP A 902 6.81 18.24 -1.79
N ILE A 903 7.65 19.26 -2.01
CA ILE A 903 7.54 20.25 -3.09
C ILE A 903 8.90 20.43 -3.78
N TYR A 904 8.88 20.53 -5.10
CA TYR A 904 10.06 20.71 -5.93
C TYR A 904 9.93 21.98 -6.78
N ALA A 905 11.00 22.77 -6.86
CA ALA A 905 11.10 23.94 -7.73
C ALA A 905 12.34 23.81 -8.63
N VAL A 906 12.20 24.21 -9.90
CA VAL A 906 13.26 24.05 -10.91
C VAL A 906 13.56 25.34 -11.67
N GLY A 907 14.73 25.40 -12.29
CA GLY A 907 15.12 26.57 -13.07
C GLY A 907 16.51 26.49 -13.72
N ASN A 908 17.09 27.66 -13.96
CA ASN A 908 18.31 27.83 -14.76
C ASN A 908 19.57 27.29 -14.06
N GLY A 909 20.56 26.86 -14.85
CA GLY A 909 21.87 26.38 -14.36
C GLY A 909 21.81 25.13 -13.47
N GLY A 910 20.97 24.15 -13.82
CA GLY A 910 20.82 22.92 -13.05
C GLY A 910 20.13 23.12 -11.70
N ALA A 911 19.27 24.13 -11.56
CA ALA A 911 18.55 24.39 -10.33
C ALA A 911 17.41 23.37 -10.15
N ILE A 912 17.55 22.50 -9.14
CA ILE A 912 16.46 21.69 -8.57
C ILE A 912 16.52 21.89 -7.06
N PHE A 913 15.45 22.39 -6.48
CA PHE A 913 15.30 22.57 -5.04
C PHE A 913 14.15 21.71 -4.53
N HIS A 914 14.32 21.10 -3.37
CA HIS A 914 13.33 20.24 -2.73
C HIS A 914 13.02 20.76 -1.31
N TYR A 915 11.73 20.89 -1.02
CA TYR A 915 11.16 21.19 0.28
C TYR A 915 10.60 19.91 0.89
N ASN A 916 11.13 19.52 2.05
CA ASN A 916 10.79 18.28 2.76
C ASN A 916 9.83 18.49 3.95
N GLY A 917 9.13 19.64 3.99
CA GLY A 917 8.28 20.04 5.12
C GLY A 917 9.01 20.78 6.24
N ILE A 918 10.35 20.84 6.20
CA ILE A 918 11.17 21.54 7.20
C ILE A 918 11.94 22.70 6.54
N ALA A 919 12.66 22.43 5.46
CA ALA A 919 13.49 23.43 4.78
C ALA A 919 13.61 23.16 3.27
N TRP A 920 13.91 24.22 2.51
CA TRP A 920 14.32 24.09 1.11
C TRP A 920 15.80 23.70 1.04
N SER A 921 16.13 22.73 0.19
CA SER A 921 17.50 22.27 -0.05
C SER A 921 17.77 22.12 -1.54
N LYS A 922 19.00 22.45 -1.99
CA LYS A 922 19.38 22.19 -3.40
C LYS A 922 19.65 20.70 -3.56
N VAL A 923 18.94 20.05 -4.47
CA VAL A 923 19.24 18.69 -4.88
C VAL A 923 20.57 18.69 -5.63
N VAL A 924 21.56 17.97 -5.11
CA VAL A 924 22.87 17.86 -5.74
C VAL A 924 22.76 16.91 -6.92
N THR A 925 22.77 17.46 -8.14
CA THR A 925 22.89 16.68 -9.38
C THR A 925 24.18 17.05 -10.13
N THR A 926 24.54 16.23 -11.12
CA THR A 926 25.66 16.49 -12.03
C THR A 926 25.23 17.21 -13.31
N TYR A 927 23.98 17.69 -13.38
CA TYR A 927 23.39 18.33 -14.55
C TYR A 927 23.34 19.85 -14.36
N ASP A 928 23.80 20.59 -15.36
CA ASP A 928 23.87 22.06 -15.38
C ASP A 928 22.98 22.69 -16.46
N ASP A 929 22.12 21.88 -17.11
CA ASP A 929 21.12 22.33 -18.06
C ASP A 929 20.07 23.24 -17.39
N ASP A 930 19.50 24.18 -18.15
CA ASP A 930 18.37 24.99 -17.70
C ASP A 930 17.06 24.17 -17.76
N PHE A 931 16.31 24.15 -16.66
CA PHE A 931 15.03 23.47 -16.55
C PHE A 931 13.87 24.47 -16.60
N ASN A 932 12.86 24.15 -17.42
CA ASN A 932 11.73 25.05 -17.71
C ASN A 932 10.41 24.61 -17.04
N ALA A 933 10.21 23.31 -16.80
CA ALA A 933 8.99 22.80 -16.17
C ALA A 933 9.20 21.50 -15.36
N ILE A 934 8.33 21.26 -14.38
CA ILE A 934 8.36 20.11 -13.47
C ILE A 934 6.96 19.55 -13.19
N TRP A 935 6.83 18.23 -13.19
CA TRP A 935 5.60 17.53 -12.82
C TRP A 935 5.89 16.13 -12.28
N GLY A 936 5.07 15.59 -11.38
CA GLY A 936 5.25 14.24 -10.84
C GLY A 936 3.98 13.56 -10.34
N ASP A 937 4.16 12.37 -9.76
CA ASP A 937 3.14 11.59 -9.07
C ASP A 937 3.65 11.01 -7.73
N VAL A 938 3.00 9.96 -7.23
CA VAL A 938 3.34 9.29 -5.96
C VAL A 938 4.72 8.62 -5.98
N GLY A 939 5.29 8.28 -7.14
CA GLY A 939 6.56 7.56 -7.26
C GLY A 939 7.60 8.16 -8.21
N MET A 940 7.19 9.01 -9.17
CA MET A 940 8.07 9.56 -10.21
C MET A 940 7.94 11.08 -10.30
N VAL A 941 9.06 11.79 -10.51
CA VAL A 941 9.08 13.23 -10.82
C VAL A 941 9.85 13.45 -12.12
N TYR A 942 9.31 14.29 -13.00
CA TYR A 942 9.86 14.60 -14.30
C TYR A 942 10.18 16.09 -14.39
N VAL A 943 11.38 16.40 -14.85
CA VAL A 943 11.85 17.78 -15.08
C VAL A 943 12.24 17.90 -16.53
N VAL A 944 11.76 18.92 -17.23
CA VAL A 944 12.04 19.14 -18.66
C VAL A 944 12.70 20.50 -18.87
N GLY A 945 13.55 20.61 -19.89
CA GLY A 945 14.39 21.80 -20.06
C GLY A 945 14.91 22.06 -21.46
N ASN A 946 15.91 22.91 -21.52
CA ASN A 946 16.58 23.31 -22.75
C ASN A 946 17.31 22.13 -23.41
N ASN A 947 17.53 22.19 -24.72
CA ASN A 947 18.25 21.17 -25.51
C ASN A 947 17.64 19.75 -25.47
N GLY A 948 16.31 19.62 -25.34
CA GLY A 948 15.61 18.34 -25.31
C GLY A 948 15.78 17.53 -24.02
N VAL A 949 16.26 18.18 -22.95
CA VAL A 949 16.60 17.50 -21.70
C VAL A 949 15.35 17.14 -20.91
N VAL A 950 15.33 15.88 -20.47
CA VAL A 950 14.39 15.38 -19.48
C VAL A 950 15.19 14.67 -18.38
N LEU A 951 14.94 15.02 -17.12
CA LEU A 951 15.38 14.25 -15.97
C LEU A 951 14.18 13.52 -15.35
N GLN A 952 14.42 12.32 -14.85
CA GLN A 952 13.45 11.53 -14.08
C GLN A 952 14.02 11.22 -12.70
N TYR A 953 13.25 11.50 -11.66
CA TYR A 953 13.44 10.98 -10.31
C TYR A 953 12.57 9.74 -10.14
N ASN A 954 13.15 8.63 -9.68
CA ASN A 954 12.46 7.34 -9.51
C ASN A 954 12.16 6.99 -8.04
N GLY A 955 12.21 7.97 -7.14
CA GLY A 955 12.12 7.76 -5.68
C GLY A 955 13.47 7.54 -4.98
N TYR A 956 14.55 7.26 -5.73
CA TYR A 956 15.89 7.02 -5.18
C TYR A 956 16.97 7.94 -5.78
N SER A 957 16.91 8.21 -7.08
CA SER A 957 17.93 8.99 -7.80
C SER A 957 17.38 9.72 -9.03
N TRP A 958 18.09 10.79 -9.43
CA TRP A 958 17.82 11.55 -10.64
C TRP A 958 18.65 11.02 -11.82
N SER A 959 18.00 10.72 -12.95
CA SER A 959 18.63 10.23 -14.17
C SER A 959 18.21 11.06 -15.39
N LYS A 960 19.14 11.26 -16.34
CA LYS A 960 18.87 11.97 -17.61
C LYS A 960 18.35 11.01 -18.67
N MET A 961 17.13 11.24 -19.14
CA MET A 961 16.42 10.41 -20.10
C MET A 961 16.78 10.79 -21.54
N PHE A 962 16.82 9.80 -22.43
CA PHE A 962 17.00 10.04 -23.86
C PHE A 962 15.66 10.35 -24.54
N THR A 963 15.58 11.52 -25.18
CA THR A 963 14.38 12.03 -25.86
C THR A 963 14.44 11.99 -27.39
N GLY A 964 15.65 11.86 -27.96
CA GLY A 964 15.88 11.92 -29.41
C GLY A 964 15.74 13.31 -30.03
N THR A 965 15.35 14.33 -29.28
CA THR A 965 15.24 15.72 -29.75
C THR A 965 16.31 16.63 -29.11
N THR A 966 16.60 17.75 -29.76
CA THR A 966 17.41 18.84 -29.21
C THR A 966 16.57 20.11 -28.98
N GLU A 967 15.25 20.03 -29.15
CA GLU A 967 14.33 21.16 -29.01
C GLU A 967 14.05 21.49 -27.54
N HIS A 968 13.84 22.77 -27.23
CA HIS A 968 13.58 23.22 -25.87
C HIS A 968 12.18 22.78 -25.43
N LEU A 969 12.10 22.08 -24.30
CA LEU A 969 10.83 21.62 -23.70
C LEU A 969 10.41 22.62 -22.62
N TYR A 970 9.14 23.04 -22.64
CA TYR A 970 8.60 24.11 -21.79
C TYR A 970 7.46 23.69 -20.86
N GLY A 971 6.80 22.56 -21.11
CA GLY A 971 5.73 22.05 -20.24
C GLY A 971 5.75 20.52 -20.18
N VAL A 972 5.33 19.96 -19.04
CA VAL A 972 5.30 18.52 -18.79
C VAL A 972 4.12 18.13 -17.91
N TRP A 973 3.40 17.06 -18.26
CA TRP A 973 2.25 16.56 -17.49
C TRP A 973 1.94 15.09 -17.80
N GLY A 974 1.44 14.30 -16.84
CA GLY A 974 1.08 12.90 -17.11
C GLY A 974 0.33 12.16 -16.00
N ASN A 975 0.55 10.84 -15.95
CA ASN A 975 0.14 9.93 -14.87
C ASN A 975 1.29 8.99 -14.45
N GLY A 976 2.53 9.48 -14.48
CA GLY A 976 3.74 8.72 -14.15
C GLY A 976 4.21 7.77 -15.25
N ARG A 977 3.31 7.03 -15.88
CA ARG A 977 3.60 6.04 -16.95
C ARG A 977 3.29 6.55 -18.36
N SER A 978 2.29 7.41 -18.51
CA SER A 978 2.05 8.18 -19.74
C SER A 978 2.28 9.66 -19.43
N VAL A 979 3.39 10.21 -19.91
CA VAL A 979 3.78 11.61 -19.66
C VAL A 979 3.99 12.31 -20.99
N PHE A 980 3.47 13.52 -21.12
CA PHE A 980 3.66 14.37 -22.29
C PHE A 980 4.62 15.51 -21.96
N ALA A 981 5.47 15.89 -22.90
CA ALA A 981 6.29 17.09 -22.83
C ALA A 981 6.15 17.89 -24.13
N VAL A 982 6.09 19.22 -24.06
CA VAL A 982 5.84 20.10 -25.22
C VAL A 982 6.90 21.18 -25.35
N GLY A 983 7.18 21.67 -26.57
CA GLY A 983 8.35 22.52 -26.80
C GLY A 983 8.40 23.36 -28.09
N THR A 984 9.62 23.77 -28.46
CA THR A 984 9.91 24.55 -29.69
C THR A 984 9.52 23.82 -30.97
N TYR A 985 9.26 24.59 -32.03
CA TYR A 985 8.77 24.13 -33.33
C TYR A 985 7.57 23.17 -33.30
N GLY A 986 6.75 23.23 -32.24
CA GLY A 986 5.60 22.36 -32.08
C GLY A 986 5.96 20.92 -31.69
N THR A 987 7.18 20.66 -31.19
CA THR A 987 7.55 19.35 -30.64
C THR A 987 6.59 18.96 -29.52
N ILE A 988 6.08 17.73 -29.60
CA ILE A 988 5.36 17.05 -28.53
C ILE A 988 6.01 15.69 -28.37
N LEU A 989 6.48 15.37 -27.18
CA LEU A 989 6.98 14.05 -26.83
C LEU A 989 5.97 13.33 -25.94
N LYS A 990 5.87 12.01 -26.09
CA LYS A 990 5.14 11.11 -25.18
C LYS A 990 6.07 10.03 -24.65
N TYR A 991 6.17 9.97 -23.32
CA TYR A 991 6.71 8.85 -22.57
C TYR A 991 5.64 7.74 -22.46
N ASN A 992 6.04 6.49 -22.69
CA ASN A 992 5.15 5.32 -22.64
C ASN A 992 5.46 4.36 -21.47
N GLY A 993 6.25 4.80 -20.49
CA GLY A 993 6.75 3.97 -19.39
C GLY A 993 8.16 3.42 -19.64
N VAL A 994 8.64 3.42 -20.89
CA VAL A 994 9.96 2.89 -21.28
C VAL A 994 10.81 3.94 -22.01
N SER A 995 10.23 4.69 -22.94
CA SER A 995 10.96 5.66 -23.76
C SER A 995 10.11 6.86 -24.18
N TRP A 996 10.79 7.96 -24.49
CA TRP A 996 10.19 9.15 -25.07
C TRP A 996 10.11 9.03 -26.59
N THR A 997 8.95 9.37 -27.16
CA THR A 997 8.67 9.30 -28.60
C THR A 997 8.02 10.59 -29.08
N GLU A 998 8.43 11.11 -30.24
CA GLU A 998 7.85 12.34 -30.79
C GLU A 998 6.50 12.09 -31.46
N MET A 999 5.55 12.99 -31.24
CA MET A 999 4.20 13.00 -31.81
C MET A 999 4.01 14.17 -32.77
N SER A 1000 3.25 13.94 -33.85
CA SER A 1000 2.86 15.02 -34.76
C SER A 1000 1.85 15.96 -34.10
N SER A 1001 2.19 17.24 -34.02
CA SER A 1001 1.36 18.32 -33.45
C SER A 1001 0.56 19.11 -34.50
N SER A 1002 0.78 18.83 -35.80
CA SER A 1002 0.26 19.60 -36.95
C SER A 1002 0.69 21.08 -37.04
N THR A 1003 1.59 21.54 -36.16
CA THR A 1003 2.03 22.95 -36.07
C THR A 1003 3.55 23.07 -35.99
N THR A 1004 4.09 24.24 -36.31
CA THR A 1004 5.49 24.61 -36.01
C THR A 1004 5.59 25.73 -34.98
N THR A 1005 4.47 26.07 -34.33
CA THR A 1005 4.41 27.08 -33.28
C THR A 1005 4.89 26.48 -31.96
N THR A 1006 5.79 27.17 -31.25
CA THR A 1006 6.20 26.78 -29.89
C THR A 1006 5.00 26.55 -28.99
N LEU A 1007 4.95 25.37 -28.40
CA LEU A 1007 4.07 25.02 -27.31
C LEU A 1007 4.79 25.31 -26.00
N LEU A 1008 4.06 25.85 -25.03
CA LEU A 1008 4.60 26.48 -23.83
C LEU A 1008 4.16 25.77 -22.56
N ASP A 1009 2.97 25.15 -22.54
CA ASP A 1009 2.50 24.36 -21.40
C ASP A 1009 1.48 23.28 -21.85
N VAL A 1010 1.28 22.25 -21.03
CA VAL A 1010 0.42 21.09 -21.33
C VAL A 1010 -0.27 20.55 -20.07
N TRP A 1011 -1.59 20.30 -20.17
CA TRP A 1011 -2.40 19.77 -19.06
C TRP A 1011 -3.58 18.93 -19.58
N GLY A 1012 -4.08 17.95 -18.83
CA GLY A 1012 -5.31 17.24 -19.20
C GLY A 1012 -5.55 15.93 -18.48
N ASN A 1013 -5.92 14.90 -19.23
CA ASN A 1013 -5.90 13.49 -18.82
C ASN A 1013 -5.44 12.60 -20.00
N GLU A 1014 -5.18 11.32 -19.74
CA GLU A 1014 -4.64 10.36 -20.74
C GLU A 1014 -5.39 10.32 -22.09
N ASN A 1015 -6.69 10.66 -22.11
CA ASN A 1015 -7.55 10.60 -23.29
C ASN A 1015 -7.88 11.99 -23.87
N LYS A 1016 -7.70 13.07 -23.10
CA LYS A 1016 -7.98 14.46 -23.51
C LYS A 1016 -6.97 15.43 -22.90
N MET A 1017 -5.97 15.82 -23.69
CA MET A 1017 -4.92 16.78 -23.31
C MET A 1017 -5.07 18.11 -24.03
N PHE A 1018 -4.63 19.20 -23.41
CA PHE A 1018 -4.56 20.54 -23.97
C PHE A 1018 -3.11 21.01 -23.98
N ALA A 1019 -2.59 21.43 -25.12
CA ALA A 1019 -1.26 22.04 -25.23
C ALA A 1019 -1.41 23.50 -25.67
N ALA A 1020 -1.00 24.41 -24.80
CA ALA A 1020 -1.05 25.84 -25.01
C ALA A 1020 0.24 26.34 -25.69
N GLY A 1021 0.17 27.44 -26.45
CA GLY A 1021 1.34 27.95 -27.14
C GLY A 1021 1.27 29.39 -27.67
N ASN A 1022 2.31 29.72 -28.42
CA ASN A 1022 2.53 31.07 -28.92
C ASN A 1022 1.40 31.58 -29.83
N GLY A 1023 1.09 32.86 -29.71
CA GLY A 1023 0.07 33.52 -30.52
C GLY A 1023 -1.33 32.91 -30.39
N GLY A 1024 -1.75 32.53 -29.18
CA GLY A 1024 -3.12 32.09 -28.88
C GLY A 1024 -3.47 30.70 -29.40
N LEU A 1025 -2.47 29.86 -29.70
CA LEU A 1025 -2.70 28.49 -30.11
C LEU A 1025 -3.04 27.61 -28.90
N VAL A 1026 -4.10 26.82 -29.03
CA VAL A 1026 -4.37 25.68 -28.15
C VAL A 1026 -4.59 24.47 -29.05
N LEU A 1027 -3.85 23.39 -28.81
CA LEU A 1027 -4.08 22.08 -29.41
C LEU A 1027 -4.85 21.22 -28.42
N ILE A 1028 -5.71 20.33 -28.93
CA ILE A 1028 -6.39 19.28 -28.17
C ILE A 1028 -5.97 17.91 -28.68
N TYR A 1029 -5.62 17.00 -27.76
CA TYR A 1029 -5.46 15.58 -28.01
C TYR A 1029 -6.79 14.87 -27.76
N ASN A 1030 -7.14 13.91 -28.61
CA ASN A 1030 -8.42 13.17 -28.54
C ASN A 1030 -8.24 11.66 -28.24
N GLY A 1031 -7.07 11.27 -27.75
CA GLY A 1031 -6.65 9.87 -27.59
C GLY A 1031 -5.90 9.28 -28.79
N TYR A 1032 -5.94 9.94 -29.96
CA TYR A 1032 -5.32 9.48 -31.21
C TYR A 1032 -4.35 10.51 -31.80
N ASP A 1033 -4.83 11.75 -32.03
CA ASP A 1033 -4.08 12.81 -32.70
C ASP A 1033 -4.28 14.19 -32.05
N TRP A 1034 -3.31 15.09 -32.30
CA TRP A 1034 -3.35 16.48 -31.84
C TRP A 1034 -3.95 17.39 -32.90
N GLN A 1035 -4.97 18.15 -32.53
CA GLN A 1035 -5.74 19.01 -33.44
C GLN A 1035 -5.83 20.45 -32.91
N PRO A 1036 -5.71 21.49 -33.76
CA PRO A 1036 -5.83 22.87 -33.33
C PRO A 1036 -7.28 23.25 -33.01
N MET A 1037 -7.49 23.88 -31.86
CA MET A 1037 -8.79 24.45 -31.46
C MET A 1037 -9.02 25.84 -32.06
N THR A 1038 -10.27 26.30 -32.01
CA THR A 1038 -10.63 27.67 -32.42
C THR A 1038 -9.89 28.71 -31.57
N LYS A 1039 -9.03 29.49 -32.21
CA LYS A 1039 -8.25 30.56 -31.58
C LYS A 1039 -9.15 31.72 -31.12
N VAL A 1040 -9.17 32.00 -29.82
CA VAL A 1040 -9.96 33.07 -29.19
C VAL A 1040 -9.18 34.37 -29.07
N THR A 1041 -7.90 34.29 -28.69
CA THR A 1041 -7.01 35.45 -28.47
C THR A 1041 -5.87 35.46 -29.50
N ALA A 1042 -5.25 36.62 -29.73
CA ALA A 1042 -4.02 36.74 -30.51
C ALA A 1042 -2.73 36.63 -29.66
N TYR A 1043 -2.84 36.76 -28.34
CA TYR A 1043 -1.73 36.75 -27.39
C TYR A 1043 -1.27 35.32 -27.07
N SER A 1044 0.03 35.12 -26.82
CA SER A 1044 0.56 33.80 -26.42
C SER A 1044 0.00 33.35 -25.09
N ILE A 1045 -0.46 32.10 -25.03
CA ILE A 1045 -0.83 31.44 -23.78
C ILE A 1045 0.45 30.82 -23.20
N ARG A 1046 0.65 31.02 -21.89
CA ARG A 1046 1.87 30.69 -21.14
C ARG A 1046 1.69 29.51 -20.21
N GLY A 1047 0.52 29.38 -19.59
CA GLY A 1047 0.17 28.27 -18.69
C GLY A 1047 -1.27 27.80 -18.89
N VAL A 1048 -1.54 26.52 -18.62
CA VAL A 1048 -2.84 25.85 -18.74
C VAL A 1048 -3.06 24.88 -17.58
N TRP A 1049 -4.24 24.95 -16.97
CA TRP A 1049 -4.64 24.09 -15.85
C TRP A 1049 -6.16 23.88 -15.87
N GLY A 1050 -6.67 22.74 -15.42
CA GLY A 1050 -8.11 22.51 -15.31
C GLY A 1050 -8.53 21.77 -14.04
N SER A 1051 -9.81 21.86 -13.71
CA SER A 1051 -10.43 21.01 -12.68
C SER A 1051 -10.94 19.68 -13.28
N SER A 1052 -11.22 19.67 -14.58
CA SER A 1052 -11.56 18.49 -15.38
C SER A 1052 -11.25 18.76 -16.86
N GLU A 1053 -11.31 17.75 -17.71
CA GLU A 1053 -11.12 17.91 -19.16
C GLU A 1053 -12.24 18.70 -19.86
N ASN A 1054 -13.25 19.17 -19.11
CA ASN A 1054 -14.34 20.03 -19.56
C ASN A 1054 -14.43 21.35 -18.75
N ASP A 1055 -13.44 21.65 -17.92
CA ASP A 1055 -13.34 22.88 -17.13
C ASP A 1055 -11.86 23.28 -17.01
N VAL A 1056 -11.36 24.02 -18.01
CA VAL A 1056 -9.92 24.30 -18.19
C VAL A 1056 -9.69 25.80 -18.33
N PHE A 1057 -8.72 26.33 -17.61
CA PHE A 1057 -8.29 27.72 -17.64
C PHE A 1057 -6.92 27.81 -18.30
N ALA A 1058 -6.66 28.91 -19.01
CA ALA A 1058 -5.35 29.19 -19.55
C ALA A 1058 -5.03 30.70 -19.52
N VAL A 1059 -3.78 31.03 -19.22
CA VAL A 1059 -3.34 32.40 -18.95
C VAL A 1059 -2.16 32.77 -19.85
N GLY A 1060 -1.92 34.07 -20.07
CA GLY A 1060 -0.78 34.47 -20.87
C GLY A 1060 -0.52 35.96 -21.02
N ASP A 1061 0.11 36.30 -22.14
CA ASP A 1061 0.65 37.63 -22.39
C ASP A 1061 -0.46 38.70 -22.40
N GLY A 1062 -0.15 39.89 -21.86
CA GLY A 1062 -1.09 41.01 -21.76
C GLY A 1062 -2.23 40.80 -20.75
N GLY A 1063 -1.99 40.01 -19.70
CA GLY A 1063 -3.00 39.68 -18.68
C GLY A 1063 -4.20 38.94 -19.27
N THR A 1064 -3.97 38.12 -20.30
CA THR A 1064 -5.03 37.34 -20.96
C THR A 1064 -5.40 36.16 -20.09
N ILE A 1065 -6.70 35.98 -19.82
CA ILE A 1065 -7.27 34.80 -19.16
C ILE A 1065 -8.40 34.26 -20.03
N ILE A 1066 -8.32 32.98 -20.40
CA ILE A 1066 -9.35 32.26 -21.15
C ILE A 1066 -9.81 31.01 -20.40
N HIS A 1067 -11.06 30.61 -20.60
CA HIS A 1067 -11.71 29.49 -19.93
C HIS A 1067 -12.47 28.59 -20.92
N TYR A 1068 -12.37 27.28 -20.77
CA TYR A 1068 -12.99 26.27 -21.61
C TYR A 1068 -14.17 25.63 -20.88
N ASP A 1069 -15.38 25.86 -21.38
CA ASP A 1069 -16.65 25.40 -20.79
C ASP A 1069 -17.03 23.95 -21.16
N GLY A 1070 -16.05 23.15 -21.61
CA GLY A 1070 -16.27 21.82 -22.18
C GLY A 1070 -16.68 21.82 -23.65
N THR A 1071 -17.01 22.97 -24.24
CA THR A 1071 -17.38 23.12 -25.65
C THR A 1071 -16.52 24.15 -26.37
N ASN A 1072 -16.34 25.36 -25.81
CA ASN A 1072 -15.66 26.49 -26.40
C ASN A 1072 -14.73 27.16 -25.38
N TRP A 1073 -13.68 27.81 -25.90
CA TRP A 1073 -12.89 28.76 -25.13
C TRP A 1073 -13.59 30.14 -25.11
N ILE A 1074 -13.55 30.80 -23.95
CA ILE A 1074 -14.20 32.09 -23.64
C ILE A 1074 -13.12 33.02 -23.08
N GLU A 1075 -13.08 34.29 -23.52
CA GLU A 1075 -12.20 35.32 -22.94
C GLU A 1075 -12.83 35.86 -21.65
N MET A 1076 -12.15 35.69 -20.50
CA MET A 1076 -12.60 36.20 -19.20
C MET A 1076 -12.03 37.59 -18.91
N GLU A 1077 -10.72 37.75 -19.06
CA GLU A 1077 -9.98 38.98 -18.73
C GLU A 1077 -8.92 39.26 -19.81
N ARG A 1078 -8.66 40.56 -20.06
CA ARG A 1078 -7.63 40.99 -21.00
C ARG A 1078 -7.16 42.43 -20.73
N GLY A 1079 -5.85 42.60 -20.56
CA GLY A 1079 -5.20 43.93 -20.50
C GLY A 1079 -5.38 44.68 -19.18
N ARG A 1080 -6.04 44.08 -18.19
CA ARG A 1080 -6.15 44.62 -16.82
C ARG A 1080 -4.89 44.36 -16.00
N PHE A 1081 -4.30 43.17 -16.17
CA PHE A 1081 -3.15 42.69 -15.40
C PHE A 1081 -1.88 42.62 -16.25
N SER A 1082 -0.72 42.47 -15.61
CA SER A 1082 0.54 42.10 -16.27
C SER A 1082 0.44 40.73 -16.96
N SER A 1083 1.38 40.43 -17.87
CA SER A 1083 1.45 39.11 -18.52
C SER A 1083 1.62 37.99 -17.48
N LEU A 1084 0.68 37.04 -17.50
CA LEU A 1084 0.67 35.88 -16.61
C LEU A 1084 1.51 34.74 -17.21
N LYS A 1085 2.08 33.89 -16.35
CA LYS A 1085 3.02 32.82 -16.67
C LYS A 1085 2.47 31.46 -16.23
N GLY A 1086 2.42 31.21 -14.92
CA GLY A 1086 1.89 29.99 -14.33
C GLY A 1086 0.43 30.13 -13.89
N ILE A 1087 -0.26 28.99 -13.80
CA ILE A 1087 -1.63 28.88 -13.31
C ILE A 1087 -1.81 27.57 -12.53
N TRP A 1088 -2.55 27.64 -11.43
CA TRP A 1088 -2.97 26.48 -10.64
C TRP A 1088 -4.34 26.75 -10.01
N GLY A 1089 -5.10 25.70 -9.69
CA GLY A 1089 -6.35 25.83 -8.94
C GLY A 1089 -6.65 24.64 -8.05
N LEU A 1090 -7.58 24.86 -7.11
CA LEU A 1090 -8.19 23.81 -6.29
C LEU A 1090 -9.51 23.31 -6.90
N SER A 1091 -10.21 24.18 -7.62
CA SER A 1091 -11.46 23.90 -8.36
C SER A 1091 -11.70 25.02 -9.38
N GLY A 1092 -12.65 24.86 -10.30
CA GLY A 1092 -13.02 25.91 -11.27
C GLY A 1092 -13.47 27.25 -10.64
N ASN A 1093 -13.80 27.26 -9.35
CA ASN A 1093 -14.17 28.46 -8.60
C ASN A 1093 -13.06 28.99 -7.67
N LYS A 1094 -11.87 28.37 -7.66
CA LYS A 1094 -10.70 28.78 -6.86
C LYS A 1094 -9.42 28.53 -7.66
N VAL A 1095 -9.05 29.52 -8.47
CA VAL A 1095 -7.92 29.48 -9.42
C VAL A 1095 -6.99 30.65 -9.15
N TYR A 1096 -5.69 30.45 -9.31
CA TYR A 1096 -4.63 31.43 -9.07
C TYR A 1096 -3.68 31.47 -10.25
N ALA A 1097 -3.16 32.65 -10.59
CA ALA A 1097 -2.15 32.81 -11.62
C ALA A 1097 -1.08 33.82 -11.20
N ALA A 1098 0.16 33.56 -11.57
CA ALA A 1098 1.31 34.41 -11.27
C ALA A 1098 1.96 34.91 -12.56
N GLY A 1099 2.68 36.03 -12.51
CA GLY A 1099 3.24 36.62 -13.73
C GLY A 1099 4.31 37.70 -13.55
N LEU A 1100 4.51 38.47 -14.62
CA LEU A 1100 5.50 39.54 -14.66
C LEU A 1100 5.20 40.65 -13.64
N GLN A 1101 6.24 41.39 -13.24
CA GLN A 1101 6.16 42.50 -12.28
C GLN A 1101 5.68 42.10 -10.89
N GLY A 1102 5.79 40.82 -10.52
CA GLY A 1102 5.27 40.30 -9.26
C GLY A 1102 3.74 40.16 -9.21
N THR A 1103 3.02 40.35 -10.32
CA THR A 1103 1.56 40.19 -10.35
C THR A 1103 1.16 38.77 -9.93
N ILE A 1104 0.32 38.66 -8.90
CA ILE A 1104 -0.39 37.43 -8.53
C ILE A 1104 -1.88 37.75 -8.48
N VAL A 1105 -2.68 37.00 -9.23
CA VAL A 1105 -4.15 37.16 -9.30
C VAL A 1105 -4.86 35.90 -8.82
N ASN A 1106 -6.04 36.08 -8.22
CA ASN A 1106 -6.92 34.99 -7.79
C ASN A 1106 -8.34 35.16 -8.36
N TYR A 1107 -9.00 34.03 -8.61
CA TYR A 1107 -10.38 33.90 -9.03
C TYR A 1107 -11.22 33.31 -7.90
N ASP A 1108 -12.28 34.02 -7.51
CA ASP A 1108 -13.15 33.63 -6.41
C ASP A 1108 -14.36 32.77 -6.82
N GLY A 1109 -14.54 32.54 -8.13
CA GLY A 1109 -15.74 31.94 -8.74
C GLY A 1109 -16.62 32.96 -9.47
N THR A 1110 -16.34 34.26 -9.34
CA THR A 1110 -17.09 35.36 -9.94
C THR A 1110 -16.22 36.42 -10.62
N GLN A 1111 -15.04 36.73 -10.07
CA GLN A 1111 -14.16 37.78 -10.56
C GLN A 1111 -12.67 37.49 -10.29
N TRP A 1112 -11.80 38.14 -11.06
CA TRP A 1112 -10.35 38.13 -10.84
C TRP A 1112 -9.90 39.37 -10.05
N THR A 1113 -9.04 39.17 -9.04
CA THR A 1113 -8.45 40.22 -8.20
C THR A 1113 -6.93 40.04 -8.09
N GLU A 1114 -6.17 41.13 -8.00
CA GLU A 1114 -4.71 41.16 -7.85
C GLU A 1114 -4.32 41.31 -6.36
N THR A 1115 -3.16 40.76 -5.97
CA THR A 1115 -2.65 40.74 -4.58
C THR A 1115 -1.19 41.18 -4.55
N GLU A 1116 -0.72 41.81 -3.45
CA GLU A 1116 0.60 42.43 -3.42
C GLU A 1116 1.70 41.43 -3.00
N SER A 1117 2.40 40.87 -3.99
CA SER A 1117 3.49 39.90 -3.76
C SER A 1117 4.72 40.47 -3.03
N GLY A 1118 4.81 41.79 -2.87
CA GLY A 1118 5.96 42.46 -2.25
C GLY A 1118 7.28 42.31 -3.00
N VAL A 1119 7.26 41.81 -4.24
CA VAL A 1119 8.42 41.67 -5.13
C VAL A 1119 8.08 42.25 -6.51
N ALA A 1120 9.06 42.86 -7.18
CA ALA A 1120 8.88 43.35 -8.56
C ALA A 1120 9.42 42.36 -9.62
N TYR A 1121 9.99 41.23 -9.17
CA TYR A 1121 10.55 40.22 -10.06
C TYR A 1121 9.45 39.44 -10.78
N PRO A 1122 9.67 39.04 -12.05
CA PRO A 1122 8.84 38.07 -12.74
C PRO A 1122 8.66 36.76 -11.95
N LEU A 1123 7.40 36.37 -11.78
CA LEU A 1123 6.98 35.11 -11.21
C LEU A 1123 6.57 34.17 -12.35
N MET A 1124 7.07 32.93 -12.32
CA MET A 1124 6.98 31.98 -13.42
C MET A 1124 6.03 30.82 -13.10
N GLY A 1125 6.29 30.08 -12.02
CA GLY A 1125 5.50 28.93 -11.59
C GLY A 1125 4.62 29.21 -10.37
N ILE A 1126 3.48 28.53 -10.27
CA ILE A 1126 2.57 28.56 -9.11
C ILE A 1126 1.96 27.18 -8.88
N TRP A 1127 1.96 26.71 -7.63
CA TRP A 1127 1.35 25.44 -7.24
C TRP A 1127 0.82 25.52 -5.80
N GLY A 1128 -0.21 24.74 -5.48
CA GLY A 1128 -0.74 24.63 -4.13
C GLY A 1128 -1.15 23.22 -3.73
N ALA A 1129 -1.08 22.95 -2.43
CA ALA A 1129 -1.72 21.79 -1.82
C ALA A 1129 -3.15 22.11 -1.33
N SER A 1130 -3.41 23.38 -1.03
CA SER A 1130 -4.66 23.91 -0.48
C SER A 1130 -4.75 25.42 -0.82
N ILE A 1131 -5.83 26.10 -0.42
CA ILE A 1131 -5.91 27.57 -0.53
C ILE A 1131 -5.04 28.32 0.50
N THR A 1132 -4.59 27.65 1.58
CA THR A 1132 -3.67 28.20 2.60
C THR A 1132 -2.21 27.92 2.28
N ASP A 1133 -1.93 26.90 1.47
CA ASP A 1133 -0.59 26.41 1.15
C ASP A 1133 -0.34 26.50 -0.35
N ILE A 1134 -0.23 27.76 -0.81
CA ILE A 1134 0.10 28.14 -2.18
C ILE A 1134 1.53 28.69 -2.20
N TYR A 1135 2.32 28.20 -3.14
CA TYR A 1135 3.71 28.57 -3.37
C TYR A 1135 3.88 29.14 -4.78
N VAL A 1136 4.70 30.18 -4.89
CA VAL A 1136 4.99 30.87 -6.17
C VAL A 1136 6.50 31.04 -6.31
N VAL A 1137 7.04 30.75 -7.50
CA VAL A 1137 8.48 30.84 -7.79
C VAL A 1137 8.76 31.78 -8.94
N GLY A 1138 9.98 32.31 -9.01
CA GLY A 1138 10.37 33.22 -10.10
C GLY A 1138 11.86 33.57 -10.15
N GLU A 1139 12.14 34.66 -10.88
CA GLU A 1139 13.50 35.18 -11.08
C GLU A 1139 14.23 35.48 -9.75
N ASN A 1140 15.56 35.45 -9.81
CA ASN A 1140 16.49 35.68 -8.70
C ASN A 1140 16.28 34.74 -7.48
N GLY A 1141 15.83 33.50 -7.73
CA GLY A 1141 15.61 32.48 -6.70
C GLY A 1141 14.45 32.82 -5.76
N THR A 1142 13.48 33.61 -6.22
CA THR A 1142 12.34 34.05 -5.41
C THR A 1142 11.42 32.87 -5.13
N ILE A 1143 11.16 32.59 -3.84
CA ILE A 1143 10.09 31.66 -3.40
C ILE A 1143 9.17 32.40 -2.43
N LEU A 1144 7.91 32.54 -2.82
CA LEU A 1144 6.84 33.11 -2.01
C LEU A 1144 5.92 32.00 -1.49
N ARG A 1145 5.41 32.16 -0.28
CA ARG A 1145 4.22 31.44 0.22
C ARG A 1145 3.19 32.46 0.66
N ARG A 1146 1.92 32.11 0.46
CA ARG A 1146 0.80 32.93 0.88
C ARG A 1146 0.79 33.08 2.40
N SER A 1147 0.83 34.31 2.91
CA SER A 1147 0.63 34.55 4.35
C SER A 1147 -0.86 34.51 4.68
N THR A 1148 -1.23 33.94 5.84
CA THR A 1148 -2.62 33.81 6.30
C THR A 1148 -2.98 34.80 7.41
N GLY A 1149 -2.21 35.88 7.58
CA GLY A 1149 -2.41 36.88 8.63
C GLY A 1149 -1.93 36.45 10.02
N GLN A 1150 -1.48 35.20 10.20
CA GLN A 1150 -0.61 34.84 11.31
C GLN A 1150 0.85 35.03 10.89
N ILE A 1151 1.53 35.99 11.53
CA ILE A 1151 2.95 36.25 11.33
C ILE A 1151 3.72 34.98 11.70
N SER A 1152 4.23 34.27 10.69
CA SER A 1152 5.26 33.26 10.89
C SER A 1152 6.53 33.98 11.33
N GLY A 1153 6.74 34.07 12.65
CA GLY A 1153 7.85 34.77 13.28
C GLY A 1153 9.19 34.12 12.94
N LYS A 1154 9.74 34.46 11.77
CA LYS A 1154 11.10 34.10 11.36
C LYS A 1154 12.08 34.66 12.40
N ILE A 1155 12.72 33.78 13.15
CA ILE A 1155 13.62 34.15 14.26
C ILE A 1155 14.85 34.87 13.69
N THR A 1156 14.86 36.20 13.73
CA THR A 1156 16.05 37.02 13.44
C THR A 1156 16.90 37.21 14.70
N THR A 1157 17.78 36.24 14.98
CA THR A 1157 18.74 36.32 16.08
C THR A 1157 19.76 37.43 15.85
N THR A 1158 19.59 38.59 16.49
CA THR A 1158 20.58 39.68 16.43
C THR A 1158 21.54 39.60 17.59
N ILE A 1159 22.73 39.01 17.37
CA ILE A 1159 23.75 38.84 18.41
C ILE A 1159 24.42 40.18 18.72
N THR A 1160 24.16 40.73 19.91
CA THR A 1160 24.95 41.85 20.46
C THR A 1160 25.27 41.61 21.94
N GLY A 1161 26.53 41.34 22.26
CA GLY A 1161 27.02 41.37 23.65
C GLY A 1161 26.82 40.11 24.51
N GLY A 1162 26.53 38.94 23.91
CA GLY A 1162 26.65 37.65 24.61
C GLY A 1162 25.44 37.16 25.42
N ASN A 1163 24.29 37.83 25.31
CA ASN A 1163 23.01 37.33 25.85
C ASN A 1163 22.08 36.93 24.69
N ALA A 1164 21.38 35.81 24.83
CA ALA A 1164 20.23 35.47 24.01
C ALA A 1164 18.96 36.06 24.63
N ILE A 1165 18.06 36.60 23.81
CA ILE A 1165 16.78 37.16 24.23
C ILE A 1165 15.68 36.35 23.56
N VAL A 1166 14.76 35.79 24.36
CA VAL A 1166 13.53 35.16 23.88
C VAL A 1166 12.40 36.20 23.98
N VAL A 1167 11.86 36.60 22.83
CA VAL A 1167 10.70 37.50 22.74
C VAL A 1167 9.45 36.63 22.54
N GLY A 1168 8.37 36.89 23.29
CA GLY A 1168 7.11 36.10 23.21
C GLY A 1168 6.80 35.20 24.43
N ALA A 1169 7.34 35.51 25.60
CA ALA A 1169 6.89 34.93 26.87
C ALA A 1169 6.28 36.01 27.76
N SER A 1170 5.10 35.74 28.33
CA SER A 1170 4.47 36.57 29.36
C SER A 1170 4.86 36.05 30.74
N VAL A 1171 5.24 36.96 31.64
CA VAL A 1171 5.65 36.63 33.01
C VAL A 1171 4.68 37.28 33.98
N THR A 1172 4.03 36.46 34.82
CA THR A 1172 2.97 36.91 35.75
C THR A 1172 3.28 36.46 37.17
N ILE A 1173 3.10 37.34 38.16
CA ILE A 1173 3.18 36.98 39.59
C ILE A 1173 1.82 36.46 40.04
N GLN A 1174 1.78 35.22 40.52
CA GLN A 1174 0.53 34.50 40.82
C GLN A 1174 -0.25 35.12 41.97
N GLU A 1175 0.41 35.75 42.95
CA GLU A 1175 -0.24 36.34 44.12
C GLU A 1175 -0.82 37.76 43.91
N THR A 1176 -0.51 38.43 42.80
CA THR A 1176 -0.96 39.84 42.54
C THR A 1176 -1.59 40.08 41.18
N GLY A 1177 -1.37 39.20 40.19
CA GLY A 1177 -1.95 39.33 38.85
C GLY A 1177 -1.34 40.42 37.97
N GLN A 1178 -0.30 41.14 38.44
CA GLN A 1178 0.42 42.09 37.59
C GLN A 1178 1.28 41.38 36.54
N GLN A 1179 1.20 41.87 35.30
CA GLN A 1179 2.05 41.46 34.18
C GLN A 1179 3.28 42.36 34.06
N THR A 1180 4.41 41.80 33.61
CA THR A 1180 5.66 42.54 33.39
C THR A 1180 5.62 43.40 32.13
N THR A 1181 6.26 44.57 32.19
CA THR A 1181 6.63 45.34 30.99
C THR A 1181 8.02 44.91 30.51
N THR A 1182 8.18 44.80 29.19
CA THR A 1182 9.46 44.46 28.54
C THR A 1182 10.13 45.74 28.07
N ASP A 1183 11.39 45.97 28.44
CA ASP A 1183 12.15 47.09 27.89
C ASP A 1183 12.62 46.83 26.44
N ALA A 1184 13.12 47.86 25.76
CA ALA A 1184 13.62 47.76 24.38
C ALA A 1184 14.84 46.83 24.19
N ASN A 1185 15.36 46.22 25.28
CA ASN A 1185 16.44 45.24 25.28
C ASN A 1185 15.96 43.85 25.77
N GLY A 1186 14.64 43.61 25.83
CA GLY A 1186 14.08 42.30 26.17
C GLY A 1186 14.09 41.94 27.66
N ARG A 1187 14.22 42.93 28.56
CA ARG A 1187 14.23 42.70 30.02
C ARG A 1187 12.87 42.93 30.65
N TYR A 1188 12.45 42.00 31.51
CA TYR A 1188 11.19 42.06 32.24
C TYR A 1188 11.33 42.86 33.55
N HIS A 1189 10.51 43.88 33.75
CA HIS A 1189 10.47 44.68 34.98
C HIS A 1189 9.17 44.49 35.78
N PHE A 1190 9.27 44.62 37.11
CA PHE A 1190 8.15 44.54 38.06
C PHE A 1190 8.03 45.85 38.85
N ASP A 1191 7.16 46.75 38.41
CA ASP A 1191 6.96 48.04 39.08
C ASP A 1191 6.05 47.92 40.33
N ASN A 1192 6.52 48.48 41.45
CA ASN A 1192 5.83 48.57 42.74
C ASN A 1192 5.50 47.26 43.50
N VAL A 1193 6.12 46.12 43.15
CA VAL A 1193 5.97 44.88 43.93
C VAL A 1193 6.76 44.95 45.26
N PRO A 1194 6.16 44.61 46.42
CA PRO A 1194 6.87 44.60 47.70
C PRO A 1194 8.04 43.61 47.77
N ILE A 1195 8.94 43.78 48.74
CA ILE A 1195 10.04 42.83 48.96
C ILE A 1195 9.48 41.55 49.60
N GLY A 1196 9.51 40.45 48.86
CA GLY A 1196 8.96 39.16 49.26
C GLY A 1196 9.50 38.00 48.42
N ALA A 1197 9.04 36.80 48.75
CA ALA A 1197 9.15 35.61 47.91
C ALA A 1197 7.82 35.39 47.20
N TYR A 1198 7.86 35.11 45.90
CA TYR A 1198 6.69 35.07 45.03
C TYR A 1198 6.70 33.81 44.16
N THR A 1199 5.51 33.39 43.75
CA THR A 1199 5.32 32.33 42.76
C THR A 1199 5.16 32.97 41.38
N VAL A 1200 6.10 32.72 40.48
CA VAL A 1200 6.13 33.31 39.15
C VAL A 1200 5.71 32.26 38.12
N ILE A 1201 4.75 32.61 37.27
CA ILE A 1201 4.34 31.79 36.14
C ILE A 1201 4.87 32.42 34.86
N VAL A 1202 5.63 31.65 34.10
CA VAL A 1202 6.06 31.99 32.74
C VAL A 1202 5.15 31.24 31.76
N THR A 1203 4.45 32.00 30.92
CA THR A 1203 3.53 31.52 29.89
C THR A 1203 4.06 31.88 28.51
N SER A 1204 4.18 30.88 27.63
CA SER A 1204 4.56 31.06 26.23
C SER A 1204 3.78 30.06 25.38
N GLU A 1205 3.52 30.42 24.13
CA GLU A 1205 2.73 29.64 23.18
C GLU A 1205 3.42 28.30 22.82
N TYR A 1206 4.73 28.21 23.03
CA TYR A 1206 5.60 27.12 22.60
C TYR A 1206 5.96 26.11 23.70
N PHE A 1207 5.60 26.36 24.97
CA PHE A 1207 5.87 25.46 26.11
C PHE A 1207 4.73 25.49 27.12
N ARG A 1208 4.49 24.39 27.85
CA ARG A 1208 3.54 24.39 28.99
C ARG A 1208 3.99 25.38 30.07
N ASN A 1209 3.02 26.06 30.68
CA ASN A 1209 3.21 27.02 31.78
C ASN A 1209 4.25 26.53 32.80
N MET A 1210 5.29 27.32 33.00
CA MET A 1210 6.38 27.01 33.93
C MET A 1210 6.17 27.78 35.23
N THR A 1211 5.96 27.06 36.34
CA THR A 1211 5.80 27.65 37.67
C THR A 1211 7.14 27.61 38.40
N ILE A 1212 7.62 28.77 38.86
CA ILE A 1212 8.84 28.91 39.65
C ILE A 1212 8.46 29.43 41.03
N GLU A 1213 8.69 28.62 42.07
CA GLU A 1213 8.38 28.93 43.46
C GLU A 1213 9.57 29.61 44.18
N ASP A 1214 9.29 30.36 45.26
CA ASP A 1214 10.26 31.05 46.14
C ASP A 1214 11.19 32.07 45.42
N VAL A 1215 10.70 32.69 44.33
CA VAL A 1215 11.43 33.76 43.62
C VAL A 1215 11.49 35.00 44.50
N ARG A 1216 12.70 35.33 44.98
CA ARG A 1216 12.93 36.53 45.81
C ARG A 1216 13.23 37.72 44.92
N VAL A 1217 12.41 38.77 45.02
CA VAL A 1217 12.62 40.04 44.31
C VAL A 1217 13.36 41.01 45.26
N PRO A 1218 14.67 41.26 45.06
CA PRO A 1218 15.47 42.08 45.98
C PRO A 1218 15.54 43.52 45.46
N GLY A 1219 14.39 44.12 45.14
CA GLY A 1219 14.28 45.55 44.79
C GLY A 1219 15.18 46.01 43.63
N GLY A 1220 15.15 45.31 42.48
CA GLY A 1220 15.79 45.81 41.26
C GLY A 1220 15.89 44.80 40.11
N GLU A 1221 16.49 43.64 40.33
CA GLU A 1221 16.78 42.65 39.28
C GLU A 1221 16.56 41.22 39.78
N VAL A 1222 16.07 40.32 38.91
CA VAL A 1222 15.94 38.88 39.17
C VAL A 1222 16.84 38.13 38.20
N ALA A 1223 17.74 37.30 38.73
CA ALA A 1223 18.45 36.28 37.95
C ALA A 1223 17.74 34.93 38.15
N ILE A 1224 17.39 34.26 37.06
CA ILE A 1224 16.79 32.92 37.08
C ILE A 1224 17.90 31.90 37.41
N PRO A 1225 17.71 30.96 38.35
CA PRO A 1225 18.72 29.95 38.67
C PRO A 1225 18.85 28.86 37.58
N ASP A 1226 20.04 28.28 37.45
CA ASP A 1226 20.35 27.25 36.44
C ASP A 1226 19.49 25.98 36.58
N ILE A 1227 19.01 25.46 35.44
CA ILE A 1227 18.10 24.30 35.35
C ILE A 1227 18.87 22.98 35.42
N ALA A 1228 18.38 22.02 36.21
CA ALA A 1228 18.93 20.66 36.25
C ALA A 1228 18.44 19.81 35.07
N LEU A 1229 19.36 19.16 34.33
CA LEU A 1229 19.04 18.37 33.13
C LEU A 1229 17.99 17.27 33.34
N SER A 1230 17.82 16.79 34.59
CA SER A 1230 16.84 15.76 34.97
C SER A 1230 15.37 16.19 34.90
N GLU A 1231 15.09 17.47 34.71
CA GLU A 1231 13.72 18.02 34.69
C GLU A 1231 13.16 18.13 33.25
N LEU A 1232 13.99 17.96 32.22
CA LEU A 1232 13.58 17.86 30.82
C LEU A 1232 13.06 16.46 30.47
N LYS A 1233 11.74 16.27 30.50
CA LYS A 1233 11.08 15.10 29.89
C LYS A 1233 10.60 15.38 28.47
N THR A 1234 11.52 15.33 27.50
CA THR A 1234 11.17 15.29 26.08
C THR A 1234 10.86 13.85 25.67
N GLY A 1235 9.61 13.55 25.34
CA GLY A 1235 9.15 12.20 24.94
C GLY A 1235 9.62 11.74 23.55
N LEU A 1236 10.73 12.29 23.05
CA LEU A 1236 11.24 12.11 21.69
C LEU A 1236 12.60 11.38 21.61
N TYR A 1237 13.34 11.30 22.73
CA TYR A 1237 14.65 10.63 22.77
C TYR A 1237 14.79 9.78 24.04
N SER A 1238 15.53 8.68 23.94
CA SER A 1238 15.79 7.79 25.07
C SER A 1238 16.94 8.31 25.94
N GLN A 1239 16.93 7.94 27.23
CA GLN A 1239 18.01 8.29 28.17
C GLN A 1239 19.38 7.83 27.68
N ALA A 1240 19.45 6.69 26.96
CA ALA A 1240 20.68 6.15 26.41
C ALA A 1240 21.27 7.01 25.27
N GLU A 1241 20.45 7.77 24.54
CA GLU A 1241 20.92 8.68 23.48
C GLU A 1241 21.46 9.98 24.08
N LEU A 1242 20.78 10.51 25.10
CA LEU A 1242 21.26 11.64 25.92
C LEU A 1242 22.61 11.31 26.59
N ASP A 1243 22.73 10.14 27.21
CA ASP A 1243 23.96 9.70 27.88
C ASP A 1243 25.13 9.51 26.89
N ASN A 1244 24.85 9.14 25.63
CA ASN A 1244 25.86 8.91 24.59
C ASN A 1244 26.33 10.22 23.93
N ALA A 1245 25.47 11.24 23.85
CA ALA A 1245 25.85 12.60 23.45
C ALA A 1245 26.88 13.20 24.44
N VAL A 1246 26.65 13.02 25.74
CA VAL A 1246 27.56 13.47 26.82
C VAL A 1246 28.93 12.77 26.77
N TYR A 1247 29.04 11.57 26.19
CA TYR A 1247 30.27 10.78 26.21
C TYR A 1247 31.29 11.13 25.10
N LYS A 1248 30.88 11.83 24.03
CA LYS A 1248 31.75 12.07 22.86
C LYS A 1248 32.61 13.33 22.95
N GLU A 1249 32.24 14.34 23.73
CA GLU A 1249 33.04 15.55 23.90
C GLU A 1249 33.57 15.70 25.34
N ARG A 1250 34.86 16.04 25.47
CA ARG A 1250 35.58 16.00 26.76
C ARG A 1250 35.26 17.19 27.66
N ILE A 1251 34.14 17.14 28.37
CA ILE A 1251 33.92 18.00 29.54
C ILE A 1251 34.93 17.60 30.63
N LYS A 1252 35.80 18.54 31.05
CA LYS A 1252 36.74 18.33 32.16
C LYS A 1252 36.00 18.39 33.49
N TYR A 1253 35.94 17.26 34.18
CA TYR A 1253 35.47 17.18 35.56
C TYR A 1253 36.49 17.83 36.51
N ASP A 1254 36.13 18.94 37.17
CA ASP A 1254 36.88 19.47 38.32
C ASP A 1254 36.31 18.84 39.61
N PRO A 1255 37.08 18.02 40.37
CA PRO A 1255 36.55 17.32 41.53
C PRO A 1255 36.23 18.20 42.76
N ASN A 1256 36.44 19.52 42.71
CA ASN A 1256 36.33 20.41 43.88
C ASN A 1256 35.33 21.58 43.73
N ALA A 1257 34.42 21.53 42.76
CA ALA A 1257 33.34 22.52 42.60
C ALA A 1257 31.96 21.85 42.64
N ASP A 1258 30.98 22.54 43.22
CA ASP A 1258 29.70 21.99 43.69
C ASP A 1258 28.67 21.68 42.59
N GLY A 1259 29.04 20.86 41.59
CA GLY A 1259 28.09 20.26 40.64
C GLY A 1259 27.44 21.20 39.62
N VAL A 1260 27.93 22.43 39.48
CA VAL A 1260 27.38 23.43 38.54
C VAL A 1260 27.94 23.22 37.12
N VAL A 1261 27.04 23.09 36.13
CA VAL A 1261 27.38 23.12 34.70
C VAL A 1261 27.26 24.56 34.21
N SER A 1262 28.30 25.11 33.59
CA SER A 1262 28.29 26.50 33.11
C SER A 1262 27.35 26.72 31.91
N VAL A 1263 26.73 27.90 31.86
CA VAL A 1263 25.83 28.37 30.79
C VAL A 1263 26.40 28.17 29.37
N GLU A 1264 27.72 28.31 29.18
CA GLU A 1264 28.39 28.01 27.90
C GLU A 1264 28.09 26.58 27.37
N ASN A 1265 28.00 25.57 28.24
CA ASN A 1265 27.71 24.19 27.82
C ASN A 1265 26.25 23.99 27.40
N ILE A 1266 25.32 24.77 27.99
CA ILE A 1266 23.91 24.77 27.58
C ILE A 1266 23.76 25.47 26.22
N ILE A 1267 24.52 26.54 25.97
CA ILE A 1267 24.59 27.22 24.67
C ILE A 1267 25.08 26.25 23.58
N TYR A 1268 26.15 25.48 23.83
CA TYR A 1268 26.64 24.47 22.89
C TYR A 1268 25.62 23.32 22.65
N PHE A 1269 24.91 22.87 23.68
CA PHE A 1269 23.87 21.84 23.54
C PHE A 1269 22.66 22.32 22.73
N LEU A 1270 22.25 23.58 22.91
CA LEU A 1270 21.18 24.21 22.14
C LEU A 1270 21.59 24.47 20.68
N GLN A 1271 22.84 24.90 20.44
CA GLN A 1271 23.38 25.03 19.08
C GLN A 1271 23.42 23.67 18.36
N TRP A 1272 23.82 22.61 19.05
CA TRP A 1272 23.83 21.24 18.52
C TRP A 1272 22.42 20.75 18.13
N LEU A 1273 21.40 21.08 18.93
CA LEU A 1273 20.00 20.79 18.63
C LEU A 1273 19.44 21.57 17.43
N THR A 1274 20.03 22.72 17.08
CA THR A 1274 19.60 23.55 15.92
C THR A 1274 20.39 23.29 14.64
N GLU A 1275 21.46 22.49 14.68
CA GLU A 1275 22.36 22.23 13.53
C GLU A 1275 22.30 20.78 13.01
N MET A 1276 21.35 19.96 13.47
CA MET A 1276 21.08 18.62 12.90
C MET A 1276 19.74 18.57 12.14
N PRO A 1277 19.61 17.68 11.13
CA PRO A 1277 18.44 17.62 10.23
C PRO A 1277 17.13 17.20 10.90
#